data_AF-Q9FNA4-F1
#
_entry.id   AF-Q9FNA4-F1
#
_cell.length_a   1.000
_cell.length_b   1.000
_cell.length_c   1.000
_cell.angle_alpha   90.00
_cell.angle_beta   90.00
_cell.angle_gamma   90.00
#
_symmetry.space_group_name_H-M   'P 1'
#
loop_
_entity.id
_entity.type
_entity.pdbx_description
1 polymer ?
#
loop_
_entity_poly.entity_id
_entity_poly.type
_entity_poly.pdbx_seq_one_letter_code
_entity_poly.pdbx_strand_id
1 'polypeptide(L)'
;MKNLKLFSEVPQNIQLHSTEEVVQFAAYDIDQSRLFFASSANFVYALQLSSFQNESAGAKSAMPVEVCSIDIEPGDFITAFDYLAEKESLLIGTSHGLLLVHNVESDVTELVGNIEGGVKCISPNPTGDLLGLITGLGQLLVMTYDWALMYEKALGEVPEGGYVRETNDLSVNCGGISISWRGDGKYFATMGEVYESGCMSKKIKIWESDSGALQSSSETKEFTQGILEWMPSGAKIAAVYKRKSDDSSPSIAFFERNGLERSSFRIGEPEDATESCENLKWNSASDLLAGVVSCKTYDAIRVWFFSNNHWYLKQEIRYPREAGVTVMWDPTKPLQLICWTLSGQVSVRHFMWVTAVMEDSTAFVIDNSKILVTPLSLSLMPPPMYLFSLSFSSAVRDIAYYSRNSKNCLAVFLSDGNLSFVEFPAPNTWEDLEGKDFSVEISDCKTALGSFVHLLWLDVHSLLCVSAYGSSHNKCLSSGGYDTELHGSYLQEVEVVCHEDHVPDQVTCSGFKASITFQTLLESPVLALAWNPSKRDSAFVEFEGGKVLGYASRSEIMETRSSDDSVCFPSTCPWVRVAQVDASGVHKPLICGLDDMGRLSINGKNLCNNCSSFSFYSELANEVVTHLIILTKQDFLFIVDTKDVLNGDVALGNVFFVIDGRRRDEENMSYVNIWERGAKVIGVLNGDEAAVILQTMRGNLECIYPRKLVLSSITNALAQQRFKDAFNLVRRHRIDFNVIVDLYGWQAFLQSAVAFVEQVNNLNHVTEFVCAMKNEDVTETLYKKFSFSKKGDEVFRVKDSCSNKVSSVLQAIRKALEEHIPESPSRELCILTTLARSDPPAIEESLLRIKSVREMELLNSSDDIRKKSCPSAEEALKHLLWLLDSEAVFEAALGLYDLNLAAIVALNSQRDPKEFLPYLQELEKMPESLMHFKIDIKLQRFDSALRNIVSAGVGYFPDCMNLIKKNPQLFPLGLLLITDPEKKLVVLEAWADHLIDEKRFEDAATTYLCCCKLEKASKAYRECGDWSGVLRVGALMKLGKDEILKLAYELCEEVNALGKPAEAAKIALEYCSDISGGISLLINAREWEEALRVAFLHTADDRISVVKSSALECASGLVSEFKESIEKVGKYLTRYLAVRQRRLLLAAKLKSEERSVVDLDDDTASEASSNLSGMSAYTLGTRRGSAASVSSSNATSRARDLRRQRKSGKIRAGSAGEEMALVDHLKGMRMTDGGKRELKSLLICLVTLGEMESAQKLQQTAENFQVSQVAAVELAHDTVSSESVDEEVYCFERYAQKTRSTARDSDAFSWMLKVFISP
;
A
#
# COMPACT_ATOMS: atom_id res chain seq x y z
N MET A 1 -12.01 5.43 -22.66
CA MET A 1 -10.59 5.41 -23.10
C MET A 1 -10.24 4.05 -23.69
N LYS A 2 -10.84 3.66 -24.82
CA LYS A 2 -10.59 2.36 -25.46
C LYS A 2 -10.71 2.45 -26.97
N ASN A 3 -9.91 1.65 -27.67
CA ASN A 3 -9.98 1.45 -29.12
C ASN A 3 -10.35 -0.01 -29.40
N LEU A 4 -11.07 -0.22 -30.50
CA LEU A 4 -11.41 -1.55 -30.98
C LEU A 4 -10.28 -1.96 -31.93
N LYS A 5 -9.59 -3.05 -31.65
CA LYS A 5 -8.51 -3.58 -32.49
C LYS A 5 -8.94 -4.90 -33.12
N LEU A 6 -8.70 -5.07 -34.42
CA LEU A 6 -8.77 -6.38 -35.08
C LEU A 6 -7.48 -7.13 -34.78
N PHE A 7 -7.55 -8.23 -34.03
CA PHE A 7 -6.35 -8.98 -33.65
C PHE A 7 -6.19 -10.31 -34.39
N SER A 8 -7.27 -10.82 -34.99
CA SER A 8 -7.25 -12.03 -35.82
C SER A 8 -8.30 -11.94 -36.92
N GLU A 9 -7.92 -12.39 -38.11
CA GLU A 9 -8.78 -12.51 -39.28
C GLU A 9 -8.49 -13.87 -39.92
N VAL A 10 -9.52 -14.72 -40.01
CA VAL A 10 -9.41 -16.05 -40.58
C VAL A 10 -10.29 -16.12 -41.83
N PRO A 11 -9.70 -16.08 -43.03
CA PRO A 11 -10.43 -16.16 -44.29
C PRO A 11 -10.66 -17.62 -44.71
N GLN A 12 -11.83 -17.91 -45.26
CA GLN A 12 -12.18 -19.19 -45.88
C GLN A 12 -12.92 -18.93 -47.19
N ASN A 13 -12.82 -19.84 -48.16
CA ASN A 13 -13.49 -19.67 -49.45
C ASN A 13 -14.43 -20.86 -49.73
N ILE A 14 -15.69 -20.56 -50.00
CA ILE A 14 -16.67 -21.54 -50.46
C ILE A 14 -16.42 -21.78 -51.96
N GLN A 15 -16.22 -23.04 -52.33
CA GLN A 15 -16.08 -23.41 -53.73
C GLN A 15 -17.46 -23.53 -54.37
N LEU A 16 -17.95 -22.44 -54.95
CA LEU A 16 -19.21 -22.39 -55.70
C LEU A 16 -19.11 -23.27 -56.97
N HIS A 17 -20.23 -23.84 -57.39
CA HIS A 17 -20.29 -24.75 -58.53
C HIS A 17 -20.08 -24.04 -59.87
N SER A 18 -20.46 -22.77 -59.96
CA SER A 18 -20.23 -21.94 -61.14
C SER A 18 -19.67 -20.55 -60.78
N THR A 19 -19.00 -19.90 -61.72
CA THR A 19 -18.51 -18.53 -61.53
C THR A 19 -19.59 -17.46 -61.58
N GLU A 20 -20.78 -17.81 -62.10
CA GLU A 20 -21.95 -16.93 -62.14
C GLU A 20 -22.84 -17.08 -60.91
N GLU A 21 -22.58 -18.11 -60.10
CA GLU A 21 -23.26 -18.35 -58.84
C GLU A 21 -22.82 -17.33 -57.80
N VAL A 22 -23.80 -16.77 -57.07
CA VAL A 22 -23.55 -15.82 -55.99
C VAL A 22 -24.23 -16.26 -54.70
N VAL A 23 -23.56 -16.04 -53.57
CA VAL A 23 -24.14 -16.25 -52.25
C VAL A 23 -25.11 -15.11 -51.94
N GLN A 24 -26.38 -15.43 -51.72
CA GLN A 24 -27.45 -14.44 -51.50
C GLN A 24 -27.87 -14.32 -50.04
N PHE A 25 -27.93 -15.44 -49.32
CA PHE A 25 -28.41 -15.48 -47.94
C PHE A 25 -27.49 -16.32 -47.04
N ALA A 26 -27.56 -16.07 -45.74
CA ALA A 26 -26.87 -16.86 -44.73
C ALA A 26 -27.78 -17.13 -43.54
N ALA A 27 -27.62 -18.31 -42.93
CA ALA A 27 -28.30 -18.72 -41.70
C ALA A 27 -27.28 -19.30 -40.71
N TYR A 28 -27.57 -19.20 -39.41
CA TYR A 28 -26.62 -19.57 -38.36
C TYR A 28 -27.24 -20.56 -37.37
N ASP A 29 -26.61 -21.71 -37.24
CA ASP A 29 -26.89 -22.70 -36.20
C ASP A 29 -26.03 -22.39 -34.97
N ILE A 30 -26.71 -21.94 -33.91
CA ILE A 30 -26.10 -21.51 -32.65
C ILE A 30 -25.49 -22.68 -31.89
N ASP A 31 -26.17 -23.82 -31.87
CA ASP A 31 -25.82 -24.95 -31.01
C ASP A 31 -24.59 -25.68 -31.54
N GLN A 32 -24.48 -25.83 -32.87
CA GLN A 32 -23.32 -26.48 -33.49
C GLN A 32 -22.30 -25.48 -34.06
N SER A 33 -22.55 -24.18 -33.99
CA SER A 33 -21.71 -23.13 -34.61
C SER A 33 -21.47 -23.42 -36.10
N ARG A 34 -22.55 -23.58 -36.86
CA ARG A 34 -22.53 -23.78 -38.33
C ARG A 34 -23.12 -22.59 -39.05
N LEU A 35 -22.49 -22.20 -40.14
CA LEU A 35 -22.99 -21.21 -41.09
C LEU A 35 -23.51 -21.93 -42.33
N PHE A 36 -24.74 -21.63 -42.71
CA PHE A 36 -25.31 -22.08 -43.96
C PHE A 36 -25.41 -20.92 -44.92
N PHE A 37 -25.09 -21.14 -46.19
CA PHE A 37 -25.18 -20.13 -47.25
C PHE A 37 -26.06 -20.64 -48.38
N ALA A 38 -27.04 -19.85 -48.78
CA ALA A 38 -27.88 -20.15 -49.94
C ALA A 38 -27.41 -19.35 -51.15
N SER A 39 -27.25 -20.02 -52.29
CA SER A 39 -26.80 -19.40 -53.54
C SER A 39 -27.94 -19.08 -54.49
N SER A 40 -27.64 -18.25 -55.50
CA SER A 40 -28.54 -17.94 -56.61
C SER A 40 -28.90 -19.14 -57.49
N ALA A 41 -28.18 -20.26 -57.37
CA ALA A 41 -28.45 -21.51 -58.05
C ALA A 41 -29.25 -22.51 -57.17
N ASN A 42 -29.79 -22.04 -56.03
CA ASN A 42 -30.56 -22.83 -55.06
C ASN A 42 -29.75 -23.96 -54.38
N PHE A 43 -28.42 -23.81 -54.31
CA PHE A 43 -27.57 -24.67 -53.49
C PHE A 43 -27.43 -24.12 -52.07
N VAL A 44 -27.37 -25.03 -51.10
CA VAL A 44 -27.06 -24.71 -49.71
C VAL A 44 -25.68 -25.26 -49.35
N TYR A 45 -24.81 -24.39 -48.89
CA TYR A 45 -23.45 -24.69 -48.46
C TYR A 45 -23.35 -24.60 -46.94
N ALA A 46 -22.92 -25.68 -46.28
CA ALA A 46 -22.69 -25.70 -44.85
C ALA A 46 -21.20 -25.51 -44.51
N LEU A 47 -20.92 -24.62 -43.56
CA LEU A 47 -19.58 -24.26 -43.12
C LEU A 47 -19.48 -24.34 -41.59
N GLN A 48 -18.60 -25.19 -41.08
CA GLN A 48 -18.39 -25.36 -39.65
C GLN A 48 -17.47 -24.26 -39.09
N LEU A 49 -17.90 -23.43 -38.14
CA LEU A 49 -17.05 -22.37 -37.58
C LEU A 49 -15.89 -22.89 -36.72
N SER A 50 -16.00 -24.07 -36.11
CA SER A 50 -14.87 -24.67 -35.39
C SER A 50 -13.71 -25.03 -36.31
N SER A 51 -13.93 -25.13 -37.63
CA SER A 51 -12.84 -25.28 -38.60
C SER A 51 -11.88 -24.09 -38.61
N PHE A 52 -12.36 -22.89 -38.28
CA PHE A 52 -11.54 -21.68 -38.16
C PHE A 52 -10.63 -21.69 -36.91
N GLN A 53 -10.90 -22.52 -35.91
CA GLN A 53 -10.08 -22.63 -34.68
C GLN A 53 -9.02 -23.75 -34.75
N ASN A 54 -9.19 -24.72 -35.65
CA ASN A 54 -8.39 -25.95 -35.67
C ASN A 54 -7.31 -26.00 -36.77
N GLU A 55 -7.03 -24.89 -37.47
CA GLU A 55 -5.92 -24.81 -38.44
C GLU A 55 -4.55 -24.88 -37.73
N SER A 56 -4.19 -26.09 -37.33
CA SER A 56 -2.95 -26.46 -36.65
C SER A 56 -1.88 -27.02 -37.61
N ALA A 57 -2.10 -26.98 -38.92
CA ALA A 57 -1.13 -27.47 -39.89
C ALA A 57 -1.38 -26.82 -41.24
N GLY A 58 -0.32 -26.45 -41.96
CA GLY A 58 -0.33 -25.92 -43.34
C GLY A 58 -0.86 -26.89 -44.41
N ALA A 59 -1.87 -27.70 -44.08
CA ALA A 59 -2.66 -28.43 -45.04
C ALA A 59 -3.71 -27.46 -45.61
N LYS A 60 -3.58 -27.16 -46.90
CA LYS A 60 -4.65 -26.64 -47.78
C LYS A 60 -5.83 -27.61 -47.88
N SER A 61 -6.29 -28.20 -46.78
CA SER A 61 -7.52 -28.98 -46.76
C SER A 61 -8.67 -27.98 -46.79
N ALA A 62 -9.15 -27.69 -48.00
CA ALA A 62 -10.52 -27.28 -48.22
C ALA A 62 -11.42 -28.29 -47.49
N MET A 63 -11.75 -27.99 -46.24
CA MET A 63 -12.57 -28.83 -45.36
C MET A 63 -14.01 -28.86 -45.91
N PRO A 64 -14.76 -29.95 -45.64
CA PRO A 64 -15.91 -30.32 -46.44
C PRO A 64 -17.02 -29.28 -46.27
N VAL A 65 -17.25 -28.51 -47.33
CA VAL A 65 -18.50 -27.80 -47.48
C VAL A 65 -19.52 -28.86 -47.90
N GLU A 66 -20.45 -29.18 -47.00
CA GLU A 66 -21.56 -30.07 -47.35
C GLU A 66 -22.52 -29.26 -48.22
N VAL A 67 -22.78 -29.77 -49.42
CA VAL A 67 -23.62 -29.10 -50.41
C VAL A 67 -24.90 -29.90 -50.59
N CYS A 68 -26.03 -29.29 -50.27
CA CYS A 68 -27.35 -29.82 -50.59
C CYS A 68 -27.96 -29.01 -51.73
N SER A 69 -28.56 -29.70 -52.70
CA SER A 69 -29.37 -29.09 -53.75
C SER A 69 -30.82 -29.13 -53.33
N ILE A 70 -31.49 -27.98 -53.32
CA ILE A 70 -32.91 -27.91 -53.01
C ILE A 70 -33.69 -28.00 -54.31
N ASP A 71 -34.50 -29.04 -54.45
CA ASP A 71 -35.38 -29.22 -55.61
C ASP A 71 -36.56 -28.23 -55.53
N ILE A 72 -36.37 -27.04 -56.12
CA ILE A 72 -37.41 -26.02 -56.30
C ILE A 72 -37.93 -26.07 -57.75
N GLU A 73 -39.18 -25.68 -57.96
CA GLU A 73 -39.80 -25.66 -59.29
C GLU A 73 -39.02 -24.75 -60.28
N PRO A 74 -38.99 -25.11 -61.58
CA PRO A 74 -38.31 -24.29 -62.59
C PRO A 74 -38.86 -22.86 -62.65
N GLY A 75 -37.98 -21.88 -62.45
CA GLY A 75 -38.33 -20.45 -62.43
C GLY A 75 -38.56 -19.87 -61.04
N ASP A 76 -38.62 -20.72 -60.01
CA ASP A 76 -38.64 -20.30 -58.62
C ASP A 76 -37.21 -20.16 -58.07
N PHE A 77 -37.04 -19.29 -57.09
CA PHE A 77 -35.76 -19.04 -56.43
C PHE A 77 -35.97 -18.70 -54.96
N ILE A 78 -34.93 -18.94 -54.15
CA ILE A 78 -34.92 -18.63 -52.73
C ILE A 78 -35.00 -17.11 -52.54
N THR A 79 -35.94 -16.65 -51.73
CA THR A 79 -36.13 -15.23 -51.39
C THR A 79 -35.91 -14.95 -49.91
N ALA A 80 -35.94 -15.98 -49.07
CA ALA A 80 -35.74 -15.88 -47.63
C ALA A 80 -35.15 -17.19 -47.08
N PHE A 81 -34.23 -17.09 -46.12
CA PHE A 81 -33.44 -18.22 -45.63
C PHE A 81 -33.00 -17.97 -44.18
N ASP A 82 -33.30 -18.89 -43.28
CA ASP A 82 -32.96 -18.78 -41.85
C ASP A 82 -32.92 -20.16 -41.18
N TYR A 83 -32.38 -20.25 -39.96
CA TYR A 83 -32.26 -21.49 -39.20
C TYR A 83 -33.23 -21.55 -38.02
N LEU A 84 -33.97 -22.65 -37.90
CA LEU A 84 -34.87 -22.91 -36.79
C LEU A 84 -34.20 -23.83 -35.78
N ALA A 85 -33.65 -23.25 -34.71
CA ALA A 85 -32.94 -24.00 -33.68
C ALA A 85 -33.81 -25.11 -33.05
N GLU A 86 -35.09 -24.85 -32.74
CA GLU A 86 -35.96 -25.85 -32.10
C GLU A 86 -36.25 -27.08 -32.97
N LYS A 87 -36.16 -26.95 -34.30
CA LYS A 87 -36.36 -28.04 -35.27
C LYS A 87 -35.04 -28.55 -35.85
N GLU A 88 -33.91 -27.96 -35.47
CA GLU A 88 -32.58 -28.21 -36.01
C GLU A 88 -32.56 -28.22 -37.56
N SER A 89 -33.36 -27.32 -38.19
CA SER A 89 -33.66 -27.35 -39.62
C SER A 89 -33.59 -25.96 -40.25
N LEU A 90 -33.26 -25.89 -41.53
CA LEU A 90 -33.29 -24.66 -42.32
C LEU A 90 -34.71 -24.37 -42.81
N LEU A 91 -35.15 -23.13 -42.65
CA LEU A 91 -36.41 -22.62 -43.17
C LEU A 91 -36.15 -21.77 -44.40
N ILE A 92 -36.88 -22.08 -45.47
CA ILE A 92 -36.59 -21.55 -46.80
C ILE A 92 -37.90 -21.07 -47.42
N GLY A 93 -37.94 -19.78 -47.75
CA GLY A 93 -39.04 -19.15 -48.47
C GLY A 93 -38.67 -18.93 -49.92
N THR A 94 -39.61 -19.20 -50.82
CA THR A 94 -39.41 -19.03 -52.26
C THR A 94 -40.26 -17.90 -52.87
N SER A 95 -39.88 -17.47 -54.07
CA SER A 95 -40.56 -16.42 -54.83
C SER A 95 -41.99 -16.80 -55.22
N HIS A 96 -42.27 -18.08 -55.45
CA HIS A 96 -43.63 -18.59 -55.72
C HIS A 96 -44.47 -18.80 -54.45
N GLY A 97 -43.88 -18.63 -53.27
CA GLY A 97 -44.61 -18.70 -52.00
C GLY A 97 -44.45 -20.00 -51.22
N LEU A 98 -43.60 -20.92 -51.67
CA LEU A 98 -43.37 -22.16 -50.95
C LEU A 98 -42.56 -21.89 -49.67
N LEU A 99 -43.01 -22.46 -48.56
CA LEU A 99 -42.25 -22.58 -47.32
C LEU A 99 -41.75 -24.01 -47.21
N LEU A 100 -40.44 -24.18 -47.32
CA LEU A 100 -39.75 -25.45 -47.21
C LEU A 100 -38.97 -25.51 -45.90
N VAL A 101 -38.99 -26.67 -45.27
CA VAL A 101 -38.16 -26.98 -44.10
C VAL A 101 -37.21 -28.08 -44.48
N HIS A 102 -35.92 -27.79 -44.43
CA HIS A 102 -34.88 -28.74 -44.75
C HIS A 102 -34.16 -29.16 -43.47
N ASN A 103 -34.30 -30.41 -43.09
CA ASN A 103 -33.56 -30.96 -41.96
C ASN A 103 -32.15 -31.36 -42.43
N VAL A 104 -31.15 -30.69 -41.86
CA VAL A 104 -29.75 -30.80 -42.29
C VAL A 104 -29.17 -32.20 -42.05
N GLU A 105 -29.56 -32.87 -40.96
CA GLU A 105 -29.01 -34.19 -40.62
C GLU A 105 -29.61 -35.33 -41.43
N SER A 106 -30.90 -35.24 -41.76
CA SER A 106 -31.62 -36.27 -42.53
C SER A 106 -31.60 -36.02 -44.03
N ASP A 107 -31.15 -34.84 -44.48
CA ASP A 107 -31.16 -34.38 -45.88
C ASP A 107 -32.58 -34.45 -46.50
N VAL A 108 -33.61 -34.24 -45.67
CA VAL A 108 -35.02 -34.27 -46.08
C VAL A 108 -35.56 -32.85 -46.16
N THR A 109 -36.11 -32.50 -47.33
CA THR A 109 -36.89 -31.28 -47.56
C THR A 109 -38.38 -31.57 -47.49
N GLU A 110 -39.11 -30.85 -46.63
CA GLU A 110 -40.56 -30.93 -46.50
C GLU A 110 -41.22 -29.61 -46.88
N LEU A 111 -42.30 -29.66 -47.67
CA LEU A 111 -43.15 -28.51 -47.96
C LEU A 111 -44.16 -28.32 -46.82
N VAL A 112 -44.03 -27.24 -46.06
CA VAL A 112 -44.87 -26.97 -44.88
C VAL A 112 -45.94 -25.90 -45.11
N GLY A 113 -45.80 -25.08 -46.15
CA GLY A 113 -46.79 -24.03 -46.45
C GLY A 113 -46.68 -23.48 -47.87
N ASN A 114 -47.76 -22.84 -48.32
CA ASN A 114 -47.80 -22.09 -49.57
C ASN A 114 -48.48 -20.74 -49.30
N ILE A 115 -47.73 -19.66 -49.50
CA ILE A 115 -48.11 -18.27 -49.21
C ILE A 115 -48.45 -17.55 -50.52
N GLU A 116 -49.64 -16.97 -50.58
CA GLU A 116 -50.06 -16.19 -51.74
C GLU A 116 -49.18 -14.93 -51.95
N GLY A 117 -48.72 -14.75 -53.19
CA GLY A 117 -47.88 -13.63 -53.61
C GLY A 117 -46.39 -13.75 -53.28
N GLY A 118 -45.92 -14.93 -52.83
CA GLY A 118 -44.50 -15.16 -52.60
C GLY A 118 -44.06 -14.86 -51.17
N VAL A 119 -43.03 -15.57 -50.70
CA VAL A 119 -42.36 -15.26 -49.42
C VAL A 119 -41.32 -14.19 -49.68
N LYS A 120 -41.25 -13.17 -48.83
CA LYS A 120 -40.30 -12.08 -49.03
C LYS A 120 -39.32 -11.89 -47.89
N CYS A 121 -39.75 -12.12 -46.65
CA CYS A 121 -38.90 -12.09 -45.48
C CYS A 121 -39.45 -13.11 -44.49
N ILE A 122 -38.54 -13.88 -43.90
CA ILE A 122 -38.80 -14.73 -42.75
C ILE A 122 -37.95 -14.23 -41.60
N SER A 123 -38.48 -14.27 -40.38
CA SER A 123 -37.74 -13.89 -39.19
C SER A 123 -38.26 -14.70 -37.99
N PRO A 124 -37.50 -15.70 -37.54
CA PRO A 124 -37.80 -16.47 -36.33
C PRO A 124 -37.81 -15.58 -35.09
N ASN A 125 -38.73 -15.84 -34.17
CA ASN A 125 -38.73 -15.19 -32.86
C ASN A 125 -37.56 -15.72 -32.02
N PRO A 126 -36.78 -14.84 -31.35
CA PRO A 126 -35.72 -15.23 -30.42
C PRO A 126 -36.12 -16.22 -29.31
N THR A 127 -37.40 -16.28 -28.90
CA THR A 127 -37.90 -17.22 -27.89
C THR A 127 -38.22 -18.61 -28.43
N GLY A 128 -38.20 -18.81 -29.75
CA GLY A 128 -38.43 -20.11 -30.38
C GLY A 128 -39.89 -20.52 -30.51
N ASP A 129 -40.86 -19.66 -30.21
CA ASP A 129 -42.29 -20.01 -30.24
C ASP A 129 -43.02 -19.53 -31.51
N LEU A 130 -42.55 -18.43 -32.09
CA LEU A 130 -43.22 -17.74 -33.19
C LEU A 130 -42.30 -17.53 -34.40
N LEU A 131 -42.92 -17.41 -35.55
CA LEU A 131 -42.28 -17.09 -36.82
C LEU A 131 -43.02 -15.92 -37.47
N GLY A 132 -42.30 -14.85 -37.77
CA GLY A 132 -42.81 -13.72 -38.53
C GLY A 132 -42.48 -13.86 -40.01
N LEU A 133 -43.47 -13.64 -40.88
CA LEU A 133 -43.36 -13.75 -42.32
C LEU A 133 -43.97 -12.53 -43.00
N ILE A 134 -43.34 -12.07 -44.08
CA ILE A 134 -43.90 -11.02 -44.94
C ILE A 134 -44.14 -11.60 -46.32
N THR A 135 -45.35 -11.47 -46.82
CA THR A 135 -45.76 -11.89 -48.16
C THR A 135 -45.38 -10.83 -49.20
N GLY A 136 -45.24 -11.22 -50.47
CA GLY A 136 -45.04 -10.27 -51.57
C GLY A 136 -46.22 -9.32 -51.80
N LEU A 137 -47.40 -9.62 -51.23
CA LEU A 137 -48.57 -8.73 -51.19
C LEU A 137 -48.49 -7.66 -50.09
N GLY A 138 -47.42 -7.64 -49.28
CA GLY A 138 -47.25 -6.67 -48.20
C GLY A 138 -48.05 -6.99 -46.94
N GLN A 139 -48.40 -8.26 -46.72
CA GLN A 139 -49.04 -8.74 -45.51
C GLN A 139 -48.01 -9.35 -44.55
N LEU A 140 -48.23 -9.12 -43.26
CA LEU A 140 -47.51 -9.73 -42.15
C LEU A 140 -48.30 -10.92 -41.63
N LEU A 141 -47.70 -12.10 -41.66
CA LEU A 141 -48.23 -13.34 -41.10
C LEU A 141 -47.36 -13.73 -39.90
N VAL A 142 -47.98 -13.99 -38.76
CA VAL A 142 -47.29 -14.54 -37.59
C VAL A 142 -47.87 -15.92 -37.31
N MET A 143 -47.01 -16.93 -37.28
CA MET A 143 -47.38 -18.33 -37.09
C MET A 143 -46.53 -19.00 -36.02
N THR A 144 -47.00 -20.11 -35.49
CA THR A 144 -46.21 -20.98 -34.61
C THR A 144 -45.32 -21.92 -35.44
N TYR A 145 -44.35 -22.59 -34.81
CA TYR A 145 -43.55 -23.62 -35.48
C TYR A 145 -44.33 -24.90 -35.83
N ASP A 146 -45.58 -25.05 -35.38
CA ASP A 146 -46.51 -26.07 -35.89
C ASP A 146 -47.24 -25.61 -37.18
N TRP A 147 -46.78 -24.51 -37.78
CA TRP A 147 -47.34 -23.90 -39.00
C TRP A 147 -48.78 -23.40 -38.84
N ALA A 148 -49.21 -23.16 -37.59
CA ALA A 148 -50.52 -22.59 -37.29
C ALA A 148 -50.44 -21.05 -37.34
N LEU A 149 -51.23 -20.44 -38.24
CA LEU A 149 -51.34 -18.98 -38.33
C LEU A 149 -52.04 -18.41 -37.10
N MET A 150 -51.38 -17.50 -36.39
CA MET A 150 -51.97 -16.79 -35.25
C MET A 150 -52.78 -15.57 -35.71
N TYR A 151 -52.20 -14.75 -36.57
CA TYR A 151 -52.86 -13.58 -37.13
C TYR A 151 -52.19 -13.09 -38.42
N GLU A 152 -52.92 -12.28 -39.15
CA GLU A 152 -52.52 -11.63 -40.39
C GLU A 152 -52.82 -10.12 -40.30
N LYS A 153 -51.88 -9.28 -40.76
CA LYS A 153 -52.01 -7.82 -40.77
C LYS A 153 -51.47 -7.21 -42.06
N ALA A 154 -52.16 -6.23 -42.60
CA ALA A 154 -51.62 -5.41 -43.69
C ALA A 154 -50.59 -4.40 -43.14
N LEU A 155 -49.42 -4.32 -43.78
CA LEU A 155 -48.36 -3.38 -43.36
C LEU A 155 -48.62 -1.94 -43.85
N GLY A 156 -49.17 -1.81 -45.05
CA GLY A 156 -49.48 -0.52 -45.68
C GLY A 156 -50.76 0.13 -45.14
N GLU A 157 -50.79 1.46 -45.10
CA GLU A 157 -52.00 2.24 -44.86
C GLU A 157 -52.58 2.70 -46.20
N VAL A 158 -53.73 2.14 -46.58
CA VAL A 158 -54.52 2.68 -47.69
C VAL A 158 -55.30 3.89 -47.15
N PRO A 159 -55.22 5.08 -47.80
CA PRO A 159 -55.94 6.26 -47.34
C PRO A 159 -57.45 6.01 -47.25
N GLU A 160 -58.06 6.31 -46.11
CA GLU A 160 -59.52 6.35 -45.96
C GLU A 160 -60.10 7.35 -46.98
N GLY A 161 -60.71 6.85 -48.06
CA GLY A 161 -61.36 7.67 -49.10
C GLY A 161 -60.56 7.92 -50.38
N GLY A 162 -59.36 7.33 -50.53
CA GLY A 162 -58.63 7.33 -51.80
C GLY A 162 -59.18 6.26 -52.76
N TYR A 163 -59.62 6.66 -53.95
CA TYR A 163 -60.06 5.75 -55.01
C TYR A 163 -59.02 4.65 -55.25
N VAL A 164 -59.43 3.39 -55.08
CA VAL A 164 -58.72 2.21 -55.58
C VAL A 164 -58.61 2.38 -57.09
N ARG A 165 -57.45 2.80 -57.60
CA ARG A 165 -57.14 2.53 -59.01
C ARG A 165 -56.93 1.03 -59.08
N GLU A 166 -57.91 0.33 -59.63
CA GLU A 166 -57.78 -1.04 -60.14
C GLU A 166 -56.74 -1.06 -61.25
N THR A 167 -55.47 -0.96 -60.88
CA THR A 167 -54.35 -1.27 -61.74
C THR A 167 -53.62 -2.42 -61.07
N ASN A 168 -53.72 -3.60 -61.69
CA ASN A 168 -53.00 -4.84 -61.38
C ASN A 168 -51.46 -4.71 -61.29
N ASP A 169 -50.93 -3.48 -61.34
CA ASP A 169 -49.50 -3.16 -61.25
C ASP A 169 -49.07 -2.77 -59.83
N LEU A 170 -49.95 -2.91 -58.83
CA LEU A 170 -49.55 -2.89 -57.42
C LEU A 170 -48.94 -4.25 -57.03
N SER A 171 -47.94 -4.72 -57.79
CA SER A 171 -46.79 -5.29 -57.10
C SER A 171 -46.24 -4.12 -56.30
N VAL A 172 -46.72 -3.94 -55.07
CA VAL A 172 -46.19 -2.94 -54.15
C VAL A 172 -44.70 -3.20 -54.19
N ASN A 173 -43.94 -2.26 -54.75
CA ASN A 173 -42.51 -2.38 -55.00
C ASN A 173 -41.83 -2.30 -53.64
N CYS A 174 -42.08 -3.31 -52.81
CA CYS A 174 -41.68 -3.38 -51.43
C CYS A 174 -40.18 -3.73 -51.45
N GLY A 175 -39.30 -2.89 -51.99
CA GLY A 175 -37.87 -3.11 -51.87
C GLY A 175 -37.50 -2.98 -50.39
N GLY A 176 -37.06 -4.08 -49.78
CA GLY A 176 -36.62 -4.12 -48.38
C GLY A 176 -37.75 -3.85 -47.38
N ILE A 177 -38.45 -4.89 -46.95
CA ILE A 177 -39.16 -4.85 -45.66
C ILE A 177 -38.52 -5.95 -44.83
N SER A 178 -38.05 -5.60 -43.63
CA SER A 178 -37.55 -6.56 -42.64
C SER A 178 -38.47 -6.59 -41.42
N ILE A 179 -38.42 -7.72 -40.72
CA ILE A 179 -38.91 -7.86 -39.35
C ILE A 179 -37.69 -7.82 -38.45
N SER A 180 -37.76 -7.06 -37.36
CA SER A 180 -36.74 -7.09 -36.33
C SER A 180 -37.37 -7.31 -34.97
N TRP A 181 -37.05 -8.46 -34.35
CA TRP A 181 -37.56 -8.83 -33.05
C TRP A 181 -36.80 -8.16 -31.92
N ARG A 182 -37.50 -7.81 -30.85
CA ARG A 182 -36.86 -7.50 -29.57
C ARG A 182 -36.28 -8.77 -28.96
N GLY A 183 -35.15 -8.66 -28.25
CA GLY A 183 -34.48 -9.82 -27.67
C GLY A 183 -35.30 -10.66 -26.68
N ASP A 184 -36.40 -10.13 -26.11
CA ASP A 184 -37.33 -10.89 -25.26
C ASP A 184 -38.51 -11.52 -26.01
N GLY A 185 -38.57 -11.38 -27.34
CA GLY A 185 -39.62 -11.95 -28.19
C GLY A 185 -41.00 -11.30 -28.05
N LYS A 186 -41.18 -10.34 -27.12
CA LYS A 186 -42.50 -9.74 -26.81
C LYS A 186 -42.99 -8.73 -27.84
N TYR A 187 -42.05 -8.11 -28.54
CA TYR A 187 -42.34 -7.09 -29.54
C TYR A 187 -41.47 -7.30 -30.76
N PHE A 188 -41.96 -6.87 -31.91
CA PHE A 188 -41.18 -6.79 -33.13
C PHE A 188 -41.53 -5.51 -33.88
N ALA A 189 -40.56 -5.00 -34.61
CA ALA A 189 -40.69 -3.80 -35.42
C ALA A 189 -40.72 -4.20 -36.88
N THR A 190 -41.56 -3.51 -37.66
CA THR A 190 -41.60 -3.61 -39.11
C THR A 190 -41.58 -2.22 -39.72
N MET A 191 -41.19 -2.11 -40.98
CA MET A 191 -41.24 -0.86 -41.74
C MET A 191 -42.35 -0.91 -42.78
N GLY A 192 -43.40 -0.13 -42.57
CA GLY A 192 -44.55 -0.05 -43.46
C GLY A 192 -44.48 1.19 -44.37
N GLU A 193 -45.02 1.06 -45.58
CA GLU A 193 -45.18 2.18 -46.51
C GLU A 193 -46.47 2.94 -46.26
N VAL A 194 -46.39 4.26 -46.33
CA VAL A 194 -47.49 5.19 -46.15
C VAL A 194 -47.50 6.17 -47.30
N TYR A 195 -48.65 6.27 -47.97
CA TYR A 195 -48.87 7.26 -49.02
C TYR A 195 -49.38 8.57 -48.40
N GLU A 196 -48.49 9.52 -48.18
CA GLU A 196 -48.84 10.85 -47.67
C GLU A 196 -48.55 11.91 -48.74
N SER A 197 -49.56 12.72 -49.08
CA SER A 197 -49.40 13.93 -49.90
C SER A 197 -48.68 13.75 -51.25
N GLY A 198 -48.86 12.60 -51.91
CA GLY A 198 -48.27 12.32 -53.22
C GLY A 198 -46.83 11.79 -53.20
N CYS A 199 -46.25 11.55 -52.01
CA CYS A 199 -44.93 10.95 -51.84
C CYS A 199 -45.03 9.66 -51.03
N MET A 200 -44.37 8.60 -51.50
CA MET A 200 -44.22 7.35 -50.75
C MET A 200 -43.23 7.58 -49.61
N SER A 201 -43.71 7.55 -48.37
CA SER A 201 -42.89 7.61 -47.16
C SER A 201 -42.98 6.28 -46.43
N LYS A 202 -42.02 6.01 -45.54
CA LYS A 202 -42.05 4.81 -44.69
C LYS A 202 -42.24 5.22 -43.23
N LYS A 203 -42.93 4.38 -42.45
CA LYS A 203 -43.06 4.49 -40.99
C LYS A 203 -42.60 3.19 -40.36
N ILE A 204 -41.95 3.28 -39.21
CA ILE A 204 -41.68 2.13 -38.35
C ILE A 204 -42.94 1.87 -37.54
N LYS A 205 -43.37 0.60 -37.49
CA LYS A 205 -44.50 0.12 -36.70
C LYS A 205 -44.01 -0.92 -35.71
N ILE A 206 -44.41 -0.78 -34.46
CA ILE A 206 -44.02 -1.69 -33.37
C ILE A 206 -45.26 -2.48 -32.97
N TRP A 207 -45.14 -3.80 -32.99
CA TRP A 207 -46.22 -4.74 -32.79
C TRP A 207 -45.97 -5.58 -31.55
N GLU A 208 -47.04 -5.97 -30.89
CA GLU A 208 -47.02 -6.99 -29.84
C GLU A 208 -47.06 -8.39 -30.47
N SER A 209 -46.22 -9.31 -29.98
CA SER A 209 -45.99 -10.60 -30.63
C SER A 209 -47.18 -11.55 -30.54
N ASP A 210 -47.87 -11.62 -29.40
CA ASP A 210 -48.97 -12.54 -29.11
C ASP A 210 -50.30 -12.09 -29.72
N SER A 211 -50.62 -10.80 -29.61
CA SER A 211 -51.92 -10.25 -30.01
C SER A 211 -51.93 -9.71 -31.44
N GLY A 212 -50.75 -9.40 -32.00
CA GLY A 212 -50.62 -8.67 -33.26
C GLY A 212 -51.14 -7.23 -33.18
N ALA A 213 -51.32 -6.68 -31.98
CA ALA A 213 -51.75 -5.31 -31.78
C ALA A 213 -50.63 -4.33 -32.14
N LEU A 214 -50.97 -3.27 -32.88
CA LEU A 214 -50.07 -2.15 -33.13
C LEU A 214 -49.89 -1.36 -31.83
N GLN A 215 -48.69 -1.37 -31.28
CA GLN A 215 -48.37 -0.71 -30.02
C GLN A 215 -47.99 0.76 -30.24
N SER A 216 -47.18 1.05 -31.26
CA SER A 216 -46.84 2.43 -31.65
C SER A 216 -46.35 2.51 -33.10
N SER A 217 -46.31 3.73 -33.63
CA SER A 217 -45.76 4.02 -34.96
C SER A 217 -44.93 5.29 -34.94
N SER A 218 -43.83 5.32 -35.69
CA SER A 218 -42.97 6.49 -35.84
C SER A 218 -43.57 7.54 -36.76
N GLU A 219 -42.98 8.72 -36.76
CA GLU A 219 -43.23 9.73 -37.79
C GLU A 219 -42.81 9.23 -39.18
N THR A 220 -43.42 9.78 -40.25
CA THR A 220 -43.05 9.50 -41.64
C THR A 220 -41.66 10.03 -41.94
N LYS A 221 -40.76 9.15 -42.42
CA LYS A 221 -39.44 9.53 -42.91
C LYS A 221 -39.10 8.85 -44.23
N GLU A 222 -38.11 9.41 -44.91
CA GLU A 222 -37.55 8.85 -46.14
C GLU A 222 -36.48 7.82 -45.77
N PHE A 223 -36.93 6.63 -45.38
CA PHE A 223 -36.04 5.51 -45.10
C PHE A 223 -35.48 4.98 -46.43
N THR A 224 -34.15 4.99 -46.58
CA THR A 224 -33.45 4.68 -47.85
C THR A 224 -33.64 3.23 -48.26
N GLN A 225 -33.67 2.33 -47.28
CA GLN A 225 -33.86 0.89 -47.45
C GLN A 225 -34.65 0.35 -46.26
N GLY A 226 -35.16 -0.88 -46.40
CA GLY A 226 -35.83 -1.69 -45.40
C GLY A 226 -35.05 -2.03 -44.13
N ILE A 227 -33.96 -1.33 -43.83
CA ILE A 227 -33.03 -1.71 -42.77
C ILE A 227 -33.61 -1.29 -41.43
N LEU A 228 -33.92 -2.29 -40.62
CA LEU A 228 -34.49 -2.14 -39.30
C LEU A 228 -33.86 -3.18 -38.37
N GLU A 229 -33.21 -2.72 -37.31
CA GLU A 229 -32.49 -3.57 -36.37
C GLU A 229 -32.79 -3.17 -34.92
N TRP A 230 -33.45 -4.04 -34.19
CA TRP A 230 -33.66 -3.90 -32.76
C TRP A 230 -32.37 -4.26 -32.03
N MET A 231 -31.90 -3.35 -31.19
CA MET A 231 -30.81 -3.61 -30.26
C MET A 231 -31.14 -4.86 -29.39
N PRO A 232 -30.25 -5.86 -29.26
CA PRO A 232 -30.53 -7.10 -28.52
C PRO A 232 -30.99 -6.90 -27.07
N SER A 233 -30.46 -5.90 -26.36
CA SER A 233 -30.93 -5.50 -25.02
C SER A 233 -32.39 -5.00 -24.99
N GLY A 234 -32.96 -4.72 -26.16
CA GLY A 234 -34.32 -4.26 -26.36
C GLY A 234 -34.54 -2.77 -26.18
N ALA A 235 -33.48 -1.97 -25.95
CA ALA A 235 -33.61 -0.56 -25.58
C ALA A 235 -33.97 0.37 -26.74
N LYS A 236 -33.39 0.15 -27.94
CA LYS A 236 -33.52 1.06 -29.09
C LYS A 236 -33.63 0.26 -30.40
N ILE A 237 -34.26 0.87 -31.40
CA ILE A 237 -34.40 0.33 -32.76
C ILE A 237 -33.61 1.24 -33.69
N ALA A 238 -32.63 0.68 -34.40
CA ALA A 238 -31.83 1.40 -35.38
C ALA A 238 -32.47 1.31 -36.77
N ALA A 239 -32.54 2.45 -37.47
CA ALA A 239 -33.02 2.51 -38.85
C ALA A 239 -32.27 3.58 -39.64
N VAL A 240 -32.11 3.35 -40.95
CA VAL A 240 -31.37 4.25 -41.84
C VAL A 240 -32.33 5.13 -42.62
N TYR A 241 -32.14 6.45 -42.57
CA TYR A 241 -32.95 7.41 -43.31
C TYR A 241 -32.10 8.47 -44.01
N LYS A 242 -32.63 9.01 -45.12
CA LYS A 242 -32.05 10.18 -45.78
C LYS A 242 -32.77 11.43 -45.28
N ARG A 243 -32.00 12.46 -44.92
CA ARG A 243 -32.58 13.72 -44.47
C ARG A 243 -32.97 14.54 -45.70
N LYS A 244 -34.20 15.07 -45.72
CA LYS A 244 -34.75 15.87 -46.83
C LYS A 244 -33.95 17.15 -47.16
N SER A 245 -33.09 17.62 -46.26
CA SER A 245 -32.66 19.03 -46.20
C SER A 245 -31.50 19.43 -47.13
N ASP A 246 -30.85 18.52 -47.82
CA ASP A 246 -29.86 18.76 -48.90
C ASP A 246 -29.39 17.37 -49.37
N ASP A 247 -28.47 17.31 -50.34
CA ASP A 247 -27.77 16.11 -50.86
C ASP A 247 -26.94 15.33 -49.79
N SER A 248 -27.46 15.27 -48.58
CA SER A 248 -26.84 14.76 -47.36
C SER A 248 -26.69 13.25 -47.38
N SER A 249 -25.54 12.83 -46.86
CA SER A 249 -25.24 11.44 -46.52
C SER A 249 -26.32 10.83 -45.61
N PRO A 250 -26.61 9.53 -45.75
CA PRO A 250 -27.60 8.85 -44.93
C PRO A 250 -27.24 8.94 -43.44
N SER A 251 -28.26 8.93 -42.60
CA SER A 251 -28.12 8.98 -41.14
C SER A 251 -28.77 7.75 -40.50
N ILE A 252 -28.16 7.26 -39.43
CA ILE A 252 -28.74 6.20 -38.58
C ILE A 252 -29.51 6.89 -37.46
N ALA A 253 -30.81 6.63 -37.38
CA ALA A 253 -31.66 7.05 -36.28
C ALA A 253 -31.95 5.89 -35.33
N PHE A 254 -32.06 6.23 -34.05
CA PHE A 254 -32.44 5.32 -32.98
C PHE A 254 -33.78 5.70 -32.42
N PHE A 255 -34.74 4.78 -32.50
CA PHE A 255 -36.09 4.94 -32.03
C PHE A 255 -36.31 4.18 -30.72
N GLU A 256 -37.10 4.75 -29.83
CA GLU A 256 -37.60 4.06 -28.64
C GLU A 256 -38.84 3.22 -28.99
N ARG A 257 -39.27 2.35 -28.08
CA ARG A 257 -40.48 1.52 -28.21
C ARG A 257 -41.78 2.33 -28.35
N ASN A 258 -41.76 3.65 -28.15
CA ASN A 258 -42.93 4.51 -28.37
C ASN A 258 -42.98 5.08 -29.80
N GLY A 259 -42.03 4.72 -30.67
CA GLY A 259 -41.91 5.23 -32.04
C GLY A 259 -41.18 6.58 -32.14
N LEU A 260 -40.72 7.17 -31.03
CA LEU A 260 -40.03 8.46 -31.03
C LEU A 260 -38.53 8.29 -31.29
N GLU A 261 -37.96 9.18 -32.11
CA GLU A 261 -36.52 9.26 -32.32
C GLU A 261 -35.83 9.82 -31.06
N ARG A 262 -34.87 9.06 -30.53
CA ARG A 262 -34.07 9.46 -29.37
C ARG A 262 -32.78 10.17 -29.76
N SER A 263 -32.10 9.67 -30.78
CA SER A 263 -30.83 10.21 -31.28
C SER A 263 -30.56 9.75 -32.71
N SER A 264 -29.73 10.48 -33.45
CA SER A 264 -29.21 10.06 -34.75
C SER A 264 -27.77 10.54 -34.95
N PHE A 265 -27.03 9.85 -35.83
CA PHE A 265 -25.72 10.29 -36.30
C PHE A 265 -25.57 10.02 -37.81
N ARG A 266 -24.61 10.70 -38.44
CA ARG A 266 -24.35 10.59 -39.89
C ARG A 266 -23.41 9.43 -40.19
N ILE A 267 -23.68 8.70 -41.27
CA ILE A 267 -22.87 7.55 -41.68
C ILE A 267 -21.54 8.01 -42.30
N GLY A 268 -21.59 9.07 -43.12
CA GLY A 268 -20.46 9.57 -43.89
C GLY A 268 -20.08 11.01 -43.59
N GLU A 269 -18.92 11.41 -44.12
CA GLU A 269 -18.47 12.79 -44.16
C GLU A 269 -19.36 13.62 -45.10
N PRO A 270 -19.46 14.94 -44.87
CA PRO A 270 -20.32 15.81 -45.68
C PRO A 270 -19.95 15.86 -47.17
N GLU A 271 -18.74 15.45 -47.55
CA GLU A 271 -18.23 15.50 -48.93
C GLU A 271 -18.71 14.33 -49.80
N ASP A 272 -19.08 13.19 -49.20
CA ASP A 272 -19.55 12.00 -49.91
C ASP A 272 -21.08 11.88 -49.90
N ALA A 273 -21.72 12.71 -50.73
CA ALA A 273 -23.18 12.72 -50.96
C ALA A 273 -23.77 11.39 -51.50
N THR A 274 -22.93 10.47 -51.95
CA THR A 274 -23.32 9.23 -52.66
C THR A 274 -23.27 7.97 -51.80
N GLU A 275 -23.02 8.07 -50.50
CA GLU A 275 -23.03 6.89 -49.63
C GLU A 275 -24.45 6.31 -49.49
N SER A 276 -24.57 4.99 -49.58
CA SER A 276 -25.77 4.23 -49.15
C SER A 276 -25.37 3.21 -48.09
N CYS A 277 -26.30 2.85 -47.22
CA CYS A 277 -26.11 1.77 -46.26
C CYS A 277 -26.93 0.57 -46.73
N GLU A 278 -26.27 -0.58 -46.91
CA GLU A 278 -26.85 -1.82 -47.45
C GLU A 278 -27.21 -2.81 -46.33
N ASN A 279 -26.53 -2.73 -45.19
CA ASN A 279 -26.75 -3.63 -44.07
C ASN A 279 -26.42 -2.93 -42.75
N LEU A 280 -27.11 -3.31 -41.68
CA LEU A 280 -26.86 -2.85 -40.31
C LEU A 280 -27.08 -4.03 -39.38
N LYS A 281 -26.19 -4.25 -38.41
CA LYS A 281 -26.29 -5.34 -37.41
C LYS A 281 -25.69 -4.94 -36.06
N TRP A 282 -26.45 -5.19 -35.00
CA TRP A 282 -25.96 -5.09 -33.62
C TRP A 282 -25.22 -6.35 -33.21
N ASN A 283 -24.19 -6.20 -32.38
CA ASN A 283 -23.61 -7.33 -31.68
C ASN A 283 -24.49 -7.79 -30.51
N SER A 284 -24.26 -9.01 -30.03
CA SER A 284 -25.04 -9.60 -28.93
C SER A 284 -24.94 -8.83 -27.61
N ALA A 285 -23.85 -8.08 -27.38
CA ALA A 285 -23.67 -7.22 -26.20
C ALA A 285 -24.35 -5.84 -26.31
N SER A 286 -24.94 -5.49 -27.46
CA SER A 286 -25.60 -4.20 -27.71
C SER A 286 -24.70 -2.95 -27.58
N ASP A 287 -23.38 -3.09 -27.68
CA ASP A 287 -22.42 -2.00 -27.59
C ASP A 287 -21.77 -1.63 -28.93
N LEU A 288 -21.74 -2.55 -29.89
CA LEU A 288 -21.21 -2.33 -31.25
C LEU A 288 -22.30 -2.46 -32.31
N LEU A 289 -22.29 -1.51 -33.25
CA LEU A 289 -23.15 -1.49 -34.42
C LEU A 289 -22.26 -1.59 -35.67
N ALA A 290 -22.42 -2.65 -36.45
CA ALA A 290 -21.74 -2.79 -37.74
C ALA A 290 -22.70 -2.40 -38.86
N GLY A 291 -22.20 -1.75 -39.90
CA GLY A 291 -22.97 -1.51 -41.12
C GLY A 291 -22.11 -1.61 -42.37
N VAL A 292 -22.73 -2.05 -43.46
CA VAL A 292 -22.12 -2.07 -44.79
C VAL A 292 -22.53 -0.80 -45.52
N VAL A 293 -21.56 0.03 -45.83
CA VAL A 293 -21.75 1.33 -46.49
C VAL A 293 -21.16 1.25 -47.88
N SER A 294 -21.99 1.39 -48.92
CA SER A 294 -21.54 1.48 -50.29
C SER A 294 -21.11 2.91 -50.60
N CYS A 295 -19.86 3.08 -50.99
CA CYS A 295 -19.25 4.34 -51.41
C CYS A 295 -19.09 4.37 -52.95
N LYS A 296 -18.57 5.46 -53.51
CA LYS A 296 -18.43 5.60 -54.99
C LYS A 296 -17.58 4.49 -55.60
N THR A 297 -16.48 4.15 -54.94
CA THR A 297 -15.40 3.29 -55.48
C THR A 297 -15.22 1.97 -54.73
N TYR A 298 -15.78 1.84 -53.52
CA TYR A 298 -15.63 0.67 -52.66
C TYR A 298 -16.86 0.52 -51.77
N ASP A 299 -17.05 -0.67 -51.22
CA ASP A 299 -17.95 -0.91 -50.10
C ASP A 299 -17.13 -0.97 -48.80
N ALA A 300 -17.67 -0.48 -47.70
CA ALA A 300 -16.98 -0.45 -46.41
C ALA A 300 -17.83 -1.03 -45.30
N ILE A 301 -17.26 -1.96 -44.54
CA ILE A 301 -17.80 -2.39 -43.27
C ILE A 301 -17.32 -1.39 -42.21
N ARG A 302 -18.24 -0.61 -41.64
CA ARG A 302 -17.98 0.35 -40.57
C ARG A 302 -18.52 -0.19 -39.25
N VAL A 303 -17.75 -0.07 -38.17
CA VAL A 303 -18.14 -0.50 -36.81
C VAL A 303 -18.15 0.71 -35.88
N TRP A 304 -19.33 1.05 -35.39
CA TRP A 304 -19.57 2.17 -34.48
C TRP A 304 -19.75 1.71 -33.04
N PHE A 305 -19.30 2.54 -32.10
CA PHE A 305 -19.43 2.36 -30.66
C PHE A 305 -20.05 3.61 -30.03
N PHE A 306 -21.04 3.44 -29.17
CA PHE A 306 -21.68 4.57 -28.47
C PHE A 306 -21.16 4.73 -27.04
N SER A 307 -20.64 5.90 -26.71
CA SER A 307 -20.21 6.23 -25.35
C SER A 307 -20.23 7.74 -25.10
N ASN A 308 -20.54 8.17 -23.89
CA ASN A 308 -20.60 9.59 -23.51
C ASN A 308 -21.45 10.45 -24.48
N ASN A 309 -22.59 9.91 -24.92
CA ASN A 309 -23.48 10.53 -25.92
C ASN A 309 -22.84 10.84 -27.29
N HIS A 310 -21.73 10.17 -27.62
CA HIS A 310 -21.05 10.29 -28.90
C HIS A 310 -20.93 8.92 -29.58
N TRP A 311 -21.03 8.92 -30.90
CA TRP A 311 -20.86 7.73 -31.74
C TRP A 311 -19.47 7.75 -32.37
N TYR A 312 -18.62 6.85 -31.91
CA TYR A 312 -17.25 6.70 -32.40
C TYR A 312 -17.23 5.69 -33.55
N LEU A 313 -16.69 6.05 -34.70
CA LEU A 313 -16.34 5.06 -35.72
C LEU A 313 -14.98 4.44 -35.33
N LYS A 314 -14.99 3.16 -34.96
CA LYS A 314 -13.80 2.48 -34.40
C LYS A 314 -13.03 1.64 -35.40
N GLN A 315 -13.71 1.12 -36.43
CA GLN A 315 -13.11 0.28 -37.47
C GLN A 315 -13.82 0.55 -38.80
N GLU A 316 -13.05 0.61 -39.88
CA GLU A 316 -13.53 0.61 -41.26
C GLU A 316 -12.72 -0.39 -42.07
N ILE A 317 -13.41 -1.26 -42.81
CA ILE A 317 -12.80 -2.29 -43.64
C ILE A 317 -13.37 -2.16 -45.04
N ARG A 318 -12.51 -1.85 -46.03
CA ARG A 318 -12.92 -1.62 -47.41
C ARG A 318 -12.87 -2.90 -48.24
N TYR A 319 -13.77 -2.97 -49.23
CA TYR A 319 -13.91 -4.03 -50.21
C TYR A 319 -14.19 -3.42 -51.58
N PRO A 320 -13.74 -4.05 -52.69
CA PRO A 320 -14.15 -3.62 -54.02
C PRO A 320 -15.67 -3.79 -54.18
N ARG A 321 -16.32 -2.83 -54.84
CA ARG A 321 -17.78 -2.77 -54.95
C ARG A 321 -18.37 -3.97 -55.67
N GLU A 322 -17.60 -4.58 -56.58
CA GLU A 322 -18.02 -5.77 -57.30
C GLU A 322 -18.10 -7.02 -56.41
N ALA A 323 -17.45 -7.01 -55.23
CA ALA A 323 -17.48 -8.15 -54.32
C ALA A 323 -18.82 -8.31 -53.61
N GLY A 324 -19.58 -7.23 -53.41
CA GLY A 324 -20.86 -7.23 -52.69
C GLY A 324 -20.75 -7.86 -51.30
N VAL A 325 -20.36 -7.06 -50.30
CA VAL A 325 -20.09 -7.58 -48.96
C VAL A 325 -21.33 -7.56 -48.06
N THR A 326 -21.53 -8.62 -47.29
CA THR A 326 -22.56 -8.71 -46.25
C THR A 326 -21.92 -9.09 -44.92
N VAL A 327 -22.58 -8.74 -43.82
CA VAL A 327 -22.04 -8.88 -42.47
C VAL A 327 -23.09 -9.38 -41.48
N MET A 328 -22.64 -10.14 -40.48
CA MET A 328 -23.37 -10.45 -39.26
C MET A 328 -22.42 -10.56 -38.06
N TRP A 329 -22.94 -10.38 -36.85
CA TRP A 329 -22.21 -10.70 -35.64
C TRP A 329 -22.45 -12.16 -35.25
N ASP A 330 -21.46 -12.79 -34.61
CA ASP A 330 -21.70 -14.05 -33.91
C ASP A 330 -22.74 -13.81 -32.80
N PRO A 331 -23.84 -14.59 -32.76
CA PRO A 331 -24.93 -14.38 -31.82
C PRO A 331 -24.52 -14.64 -30.36
N THR A 332 -23.45 -15.39 -30.13
CA THR A 332 -22.93 -15.75 -28.80
C THR A 332 -21.67 -14.99 -28.43
N LYS A 333 -20.81 -14.65 -29.40
CA LYS A 333 -19.52 -13.99 -29.19
C LYS A 333 -19.57 -12.52 -29.68
N PRO A 334 -19.73 -11.55 -28.77
CA PRO A 334 -20.06 -10.16 -29.13
C PRO A 334 -18.96 -9.39 -29.88
N LEU A 335 -17.74 -9.91 -29.94
CA LEU A 335 -16.61 -9.28 -30.62
C LEU A 335 -16.15 -10.07 -31.86
N GLN A 336 -16.92 -11.08 -32.29
CA GLN A 336 -16.65 -11.84 -33.49
C GLN A 336 -17.61 -11.41 -34.60
N LEU A 337 -17.03 -10.85 -35.66
CA LEU A 337 -17.75 -10.39 -36.84
C LEU A 337 -17.53 -11.37 -37.99
N ILE A 338 -18.60 -11.82 -38.61
CA ILE A 338 -18.58 -12.71 -39.75
C ILE A 338 -19.02 -11.90 -40.97
N CYS A 339 -18.23 -11.94 -42.03
CA CYS A 339 -18.57 -11.27 -43.28
C CYS A 339 -18.30 -12.18 -44.45
N TRP A 340 -19.06 -11.99 -45.52
CA TRP A 340 -18.89 -12.74 -46.75
C TRP A 340 -19.16 -11.88 -47.98
N THR A 341 -18.61 -12.32 -49.10
CA THR A 341 -18.79 -11.68 -50.42
C THR A 341 -19.73 -12.51 -51.28
N LEU A 342 -20.28 -11.92 -52.33
CA LEU A 342 -21.11 -12.61 -53.32
C LEU A 342 -20.37 -13.79 -53.95
N SER A 343 -19.04 -13.71 -54.10
CA SER A 343 -18.20 -14.78 -54.68
C SER A 343 -17.91 -15.94 -53.73
N GLY A 344 -18.50 -15.98 -52.52
CA GLY A 344 -18.33 -17.08 -51.58
C GLY A 344 -17.10 -16.99 -50.66
N GLN A 345 -16.38 -15.87 -50.66
CA GLN A 345 -15.32 -15.65 -49.68
C GLN A 345 -15.94 -15.27 -48.35
N VAL A 346 -15.67 -16.05 -47.30
CA VAL A 346 -16.09 -15.84 -45.92
C VAL A 346 -14.87 -15.39 -45.10
N SER A 347 -15.04 -14.46 -44.17
CA SER A 347 -13.97 -14.04 -43.28
C SER A 347 -14.53 -13.82 -41.87
N VAL A 348 -13.90 -14.50 -40.92
CA VAL A 348 -14.21 -14.37 -39.49
C VAL A 348 -13.19 -13.45 -38.86
N ARG A 349 -13.67 -12.33 -38.33
CA ARG A 349 -12.85 -11.27 -37.74
C ARG A 349 -13.08 -11.19 -36.25
N HIS A 350 -12.00 -11.29 -35.49
CA HIS A 350 -12.02 -11.22 -34.04
C HIS A 350 -11.50 -9.86 -33.59
N PHE A 351 -12.38 -9.11 -32.95
CA PHE A 351 -12.04 -7.83 -32.35
C PHE A 351 -11.73 -8.00 -30.87
N MET A 352 -10.97 -7.06 -30.34
CA MET A 352 -10.75 -6.91 -28.92
C MET A 352 -10.73 -5.44 -28.52
N TRP A 353 -11.08 -5.18 -27.27
CA TRP A 353 -10.90 -3.85 -26.69
C TRP A 353 -9.47 -3.72 -26.16
N VAL A 354 -8.76 -2.70 -26.65
CA VAL A 354 -7.45 -2.27 -26.13
C VAL A 354 -7.59 -0.90 -25.48
N THR A 355 -6.74 -0.61 -24.50
CA THR A 355 -6.66 0.75 -23.94
C THR A 355 -6.20 1.72 -25.03
N ALA A 356 -6.78 2.92 -25.05
CA ALA A 356 -6.30 4.00 -25.90
C ALA A 356 -5.06 4.70 -25.30
N VAL A 357 -4.71 4.36 -24.06
CA VAL A 357 -3.66 5.04 -23.27
C VAL A 357 -2.35 4.25 -23.36
N MET A 358 -1.28 4.95 -23.74
CA MET A 358 0.07 4.42 -23.92
C MET A 358 0.87 4.43 -22.60
N GLU A 359 2.13 3.98 -22.65
CA GLU A 359 2.97 3.80 -21.45
C GLU A 359 3.36 5.09 -20.74
N ASP A 360 3.44 6.19 -21.49
CA ASP A 360 3.62 7.55 -20.98
C ASP A 360 2.32 8.17 -20.44
N SER A 361 1.23 7.39 -20.37
CA SER A 361 -0.12 7.83 -20.03
C SER A 361 -0.74 8.83 -21.01
N THR A 362 -0.32 8.83 -22.27
CA THR A 362 -0.97 9.58 -23.35
C THR A 362 -2.10 8.78 -23.98
N ALA A 363 -3.30 9.36 -24.06
CA ALA A 363 -4.45 8.76 -24.70
C ALA A 363 -4.53 9.14 -26.19
N PHE A 364 -4.72 8.14 -27.07
CA PHE A 364 -4.95 8.28 -28.50
C PHE A 364 -6.26 7.57 -28.86
N VAL A 365 -7.38 8.30 -28.87
CA VAL A 365 -8.70 7.71 -29.10
C VAL A 365 -9.08 7.82 -30.56
N ILE A 366 -9.32 6.68 -31.21
CA ILE A 366 -9.73 6.62 -32.62
C ILE A 366 -11.20 7.02 -32.75
N ASP A 367 -11.48 7.93 -33.67
CA ASP A 367 -12.83 8.31 -34.11
C ASP A 367 -12.84 8.65 -35.60
N ASN A 368 -13.27 7.69 -36.44
CA ASN A 368 -13.23 7.81 -37.91
C ASN A 368 -11.81 8.10 -38.41
N SER A 369 -11.66 9.19 -39.16
CA SER A 369 -10.43 9.74 -39.72
C SER A 369 -9.70 10.62 -38.72
N LYS A 370 -10.07 10.60 -37.44
CA LYS A 370 -9.43 11.39 -36.38
C LYS A 370 -8.86 10.54 -35.27
N ILE A 371 -7.75 11.01 -34.70
CA ILE A 371 -7.22 10.55 -33.42
C ILE A 371 -7.30 11.72 -32.44
N LEU A 372 -8.02 11.50 -31.34
CA LEU A 372 -8.18 12.46 -30.27
C LEU A 372 -7.05 12.24 -29.25
N VAL A 373 -6.15 13.23 -29.11
CA VAL A 373 -4.93 13.10 -28.29
C VAL A 373 -5.11 13.80 -26.94
N THR A 374 -4.78 13.11 -25.84
CA THR A 374 -4.84 13.69 -24.49
C THR A 374 -3.73 13.12 -23.59
N PRO A 375 -2.67 13.88 -23.29
CA PRO A 375 -1.69 13.52 -22.28
C PRO A 375 -2.32 13.62 -20.88
N LEU A 376 -2.51 12.49 -20.20
CA LEU A 376 -3.24 12.46 -18.92
C LEU A 376 -2.45 13.02 -17.74
N SER A 377 -1.13 13.21 -17.90
CA SER A 377 -0.29 13.96 -16.96
C SER A 377 -0.66 15.45 -16.93
N LEU A 378 -1.16 16.00 -18.04
CA LEU A 378 -1.58 17.40 -18.13
C LEU A 378 -3.06 17.58 -17.74
N SER A 379 -3.95 16.73 -18.29
CA SER A 379 -5.39 16.86 -18.06
C SER A 379 -6.14 15.53 -18.16
N LEU A 380 -7.06 15.29 -17.20
CA LEU A 380 -7.89 14.08 -17.12
C LEU A 380 -9.21 14.26 -17.89
N MET A 381 -9.14 14.44 -19.21
CA MET A 381 -10.32 14.68 -20.06
C MET A 381 -10.87 13.35 -20.63
N PRO A 382 -12.10 12.94 -20.30
CA PRO A 382 -12.72 11.78 -20.93
C PRO A 382 -13.18 12.11 -22.37
N PRO A 383 -13.08 11.16 -23.33
CA PRO A 383 -13.62 11.32 -24.68
C PRO A 383 -15.13 11.61 -24.63
N PRO A 384 -15.68 12.46 -25.52
CA PRO A 384 -15.06 12.95 -26.76
C PRO A 384 -14.20 14.21 -26.56
N MET A 385 -13.94 14.65 -25.33
CA MET A 385 -13.01 15.76 -25.10
C MET A 385 -11.57 15.30 -25.33
N TYR A 386 -10.74 16.22 -25.81
CA TYR A 386 -9.33 15.99 -26.09
C TYR A 386 -8.53 17.29 -26.00
N LEU A 387 -7.20 17.18 -25.93
CA LEU A 387 -6.29 18.32 -25.94
C LEU A 387 -6.11 18.87 -27.36
N PHE A 388 -5.74 18.00 -28.31
CA PHE A 388 -5.64 18.32 -29.73
C PHE A 388 -6.01 17.09 -30.59
N SER A 389 -6.28 17.28 -31.88
CA SER A 389 -6.63 16.17 -32.77
C SER A 389 -5.73 16.05 -33.99
N LEU A 390 -5.59 14.82 -34.48
CA LEU A 390 -4.92 14.48 -35.74
C LEU A 390 -5.98 13.99 -36.72
N SER A 391 -6.05 14.57 -37.90
CA SER A 391 -7.00 14.24 -38.96
C SER A 391 -6.24 13.60 -40.13
N PHE A 392 -6.78 12.51 -40.64
CA PHE A 392 -6.21 11.67 -41.69
C PHE A 392 -7.12 11.66 -42.93
N SER A 393 -6.61 11.18 -44.05
CA SER A 393 -7.35 11.08 -45.33
C SER A 393 -8.48 10.03 -45.32
N SER A 394 -8.38 9.02 -44.45
CA SER A 394 -9.32 7.91 -44.34
C SER A 394 -9.39 7.41 -42.89
N ALA A 395 -10.32 6.49 -42.62
CA ALA A 395 -10.58 6.04 -41.27
C ALA A 395 -9.38 5.28 -40.68
N VAL A 396 -9.05 5.56 -39.42
CA VAL A 396 -7.93 4.92 -38.73
C VAL A 396 -8.32 3.51 -38.30
N ARG A 397 -7.47 2.54 -38.66
CA ARG A 397 -7.69 1.12 -38.38
C ARG A 397 -6.85 0.60 -37.22
N ASP A 398 -5.58 0.97 -37.16
CA ASP A 398 -4.69 0.62 -36.05
C ASP A 398 -3.63 1.71 -35.85
N ILE A 399 -3.04 1.75 -34.65
CA ILE A 399 -2.02 2.73 -34.27
C ILE A 399 -0.90 2.06 -33.49
N ALA A 400 0.32 2.58 -33.66
CA ALA A 400 1.47 2.20 -32.84
C ALA A 400 2.21 3.47 -32.40
N TYR A 401 2.49 3.59 -31.11
CA TYR A 401 3.14 4.76 -30.53
C TYR A 401 4.49 4.38 -29.93
N TYR A 402 5.49 5.20 -30.21
CA TYR A 402 6.85 5.12 -29.69
C TYR A 402 7.13 6.37 -28.86
N SER A 403 7.59 6.21 -27.62
CA SER A 403 7.98 7.32 -26.75
C SER A 403 9.21 6.93 -25.94
N ARG A 404 10.41 7.30 -26.41
CA ARG A 404 11.70 7.00 -25.76
C ARG A 404 12.79 7.99 -26.21
N ASN A 405 13.73 8.32 -25.32
CA ASN A 405 14.82 9.28 -25.58
C ASN A 405 14.33 10.64 -26.13
N SER A 406 13.23 11.15 -25.59
CA SER A 406 12.57 12.40 -26.01
C SER A 406 12.04 12.41 -27.46
N LYS A 407 12.00 11.25 -28.13
CA LYS A 407 11.35 11.07 -29.42
C LYS A 407 9.99 10.42 -29.24
N ASN A 408 8.97 11.04 -29.81
CA ASN A 408 7.59 10.62 -29.73
C ASN A 408 7.03 10.46 -31.13
N CYS A 409 6.83 9.24 -31.60
CA CYS A 409 6.38 8.96 -32.95
C CYS A 409 5.12 8.09 -32.94
N LEU A 410 4.13 8.44 -33.76
CA LEU A 410 2.91 7.68 -33.97
C LEU A 410 2.88 7.17 -35.41
N ALA A 411 2.74 5.86 -35.57
CA ALA A 411 2.38 5.23 -36.83
C ALA A 411 0.88 4.95 -36.84
N VAL A 412 0.25 5.23 -37.97
CA VAL A 412 -1.19 5.06 -38.16
C VAL A 412 -1.43 4.26 -39.43
N PHE A 413 -2.14 3.15 -39.31
CA PHE A 413 -2.61 2.37 -40.44
C PHE A 413 -4.05 2.74 -40.76
N LEU A 414 -4.29 3.10 -42.01
CA LEU A 414 -5.55 3.61 -42.50
C LEU A 414 -6.37 2.53 -43.22
N SER A 415 -7.69 2.76 -43.33
CA SER A 415 -8.63 1.81 -43.94
C SER A 415 -8.44 1.62 -45.45
N ASP A 416 -7.74 2.54 -46.11
CA ASP A 416 -7.34 2.47 -47.52
C ASP A 416 -6.06 1.67 -47.78
N GLY A 417 -5.41 1.14 -46.72
CA GLY A 417 -4.17 0.37 -46.82
C GLY A 417 -2.89 1.20 -46.73
N ASN A 418 -3.00 2.52 -46.53
CA ASN A 418 -1.84 3.41 -46.41
C ASN A 418 -1.35 3.56 -44.97
N LEU A 419 -0.07 3.95 -44.84
CA LEU A 419 0.52 4.36 -43.57
C LEU A 419 0.69 5.87 -43.50
N SER A 420 0.45 6.43 -42.33
CA SER A 420 0.78 7.81 -41.99
C SER A 420 1.61 7.85 -40.72
N PHE A 421 2.49 8.84 -40.60
CA PHE A 421 3.37 9.00 -39.45
C PHE A 421 3.29 10.42 -38.92
N VAL A 422 3.39 10.55 -37.60
CA VAL A 422 3.46 11.83 -36.90
C VAL A 422 4.60 11.76 -35.91
N GLU A 423 5.50 12.73 -35.94
CA GLU A 423 6.51 12.92 -34.90
C GLU A 423 6.13 14.17 -34.08
N PHE A 424 6.00 13.98 -32.77
CA PHE A 424 5.57 15.01 -31.84
C PHE A 424 6.79 15.67 -31.19
N PRO A 425 6.66 16.94 -30.78
CA PRO A 425 7.67 17.58 -29.97
C PRO A 425 7.74 16.96 -28.56
N ALA A 426 8.67 17.46 -27.74
CA ALA A 426 8.81 16.97 -26.38
C ALA A 426 7.49 17.17 -25.57
N PRO A 427 7.06 16.20 -24.73
CA PRO A 427 5.72 16.20 -24.11
C PRO A 427 5.41 17.42 -23.24
N ASN A 428 6.43 18.07 -22.70
CA ASN A 428 6.33 19.29 -21.90
C ASN A 428 5.89 20.53 -22.70
N THR A 429 5.91 20.47 -24.04
CA THR A 429 5.42 21.55 -24.92
C THR A 429 3.99 21.33 -25.38
N TRP A 430 3.37 20.19 -25.03
CA TRP A 430 2.08 19.81 -25.59
C TRP A 430 0.92 20.66 -25.07
N GLU A 431 1.09 21.38 -23.95
CA GLU A 431 0.12 22.40 -23.50
C GLU A 431 -0.14 23.45 -24.59
N ASP A 432 0.88 23.83 -25.36
CA ASP A 432 0.77 24.80 -26.46
C ASP A 432 0.02 24.24 -27.68
N LEU A 433 -0.32 22.95 -27.70
CA LEU A 433 -1.07 22.30 -28.76
C LEU A 433 -2.58 22.32 -28.50
N GLU A 434 -3.04 22.75 -27.32
CA GLU A 434 -4.46 22.74 -26.94
C GLU A 434 -5.36 23.41 -28.00
N GLY A 435 -6.42 22.70 -28.40
CA GLY A 435 -7.42 23.13 -29.37
C GLY A 435 -6.97 23.08 -30.84
N LYS A 436 -5.77 22.59 -31.15
CA LYS A 436 -5.29 22.47 -32.53
C LYS A 436 -5.76 21.19 -33.20
N ASP A 437 -5.99 21.27 -34.51
CA ASP A 437 -6.28 20.15 -35.39
C ASP A 437 -5.19 20.08 -36.46
N PHE A 438 -4.48 18.95 -36.56
CA PHE A 438 -3.42 18.74 -37.54
C PHE A 438 -3.90 17.80 -38.65
N SER A 439 -3.65 18.16 -39.91
CA SER A 439 -3.88 17.27 -41.05
C SER A 439 -2.60 16.49 -41.35
N VAL A 440 -2.68 15.16 -41.36
CA VAL A 440 -1.54 14.27 -41.55
C VAL A 440 -1.51 13.74 -42.98
N GLU A 441 -0.34 13.81 -43.61
CA GLU A 441 -0.13 13.31 -44.97
C GLU A 441 0.16 11.80 -44.97
N ILE A 442 -0.28 11.13 -46.03
CA ILE A 442 0.04 9.74 -46.30
C ILE A 442 1.53 9.62 -46.63
N SER A 443 2.19 8.60 -46.07
CA SER A 443 3.59 8.31 -46.39
C SER A 443 3.79 7.72 -47.79
N ASP A 444 4.90 8.05 -48.44
CA ASP A 444 5.29 7.44 -49.72
C ASP A 444 5.75 5.99 -49.48
N CYS A 445 4.97 5.01 -49.95
CA CYS A 445 5.34 3.60 -49.92
C CYS A 445 5.26 2.99 -51.32
N LYS A 446 6.38 2.40 -51.78
CA LYS A 446 6.48 1.84 -53.14
C LYS A 446 5.89 0.44 -53.29
N THR A 447 5.65 -0.24 -52.18
CA THR A 447 5.27 -1.66 -52.11
C THR A 447 3.91 -1.79 -51.44
N ALA A 448 3.04 -2.67 -51.95
CA ALA A 448 1.76 -2.96 -51.33
C ALA A 448 1.96 -3.66 -49.98
N LEU A 449 1.59 -2.97 -48.89
CA LEU A 449 1.76 -3.43 -47.50
C LEU A 449 0.77 -4.54 -47.10
N GLY A 450 -0.29 -4.76 -47.88
CA GLY A 450 -1.36 -5.68 -47.50
C GLY A 450 -2.19 -5.15 -46.32
N SER A 451 -3.01 -6.02 -45.74
CA SER A 451 -3.93 -5.68 -44.65
C SER A 451 -3.24 -5.91 -43.30
N PHE A 452 -2.83 -4.86 -42.61
CA PHE A 452 -2.19 -5.02 -41.30
C PHE A 452 -3.20 -5.46 -40.23
N VAL A 453 -2.78 -6.45 -39.44
CA VAL A 453 -3.47 -6.99 -38.27
C VAL A 453 -2.76 -6.53 -36.99
N HIS A 454 -1.43 -6.45 -37.01
CA HIS A 454 -0.62 -5.96 -35.89
C HIS A 454 0.41 -4.94 -36.35
N LEU A 455 0.63 -3.93 -35.53
CA LEU A 455 1.57 -2.83 -35.75
C LEU A 455 2.37 -2.57 -34.46
N LEU A 456 3.70 -2.51 -34.55
CA LEU A 456 4.58 -2.31 -33.39
C LEU A 456 5.89 -1.61 -33.81
N TRP A 457 6.36 -0.63 -33.04
CA TRP A 457 7.70 -0.05 -33.24
C TRP A 457 8.81 -0.93 -32.65
N LEU A 458 9.87 -1.19 -33.43
CA LEU A 458 11.11 -1.82 -32.96
C LEU A 458 12.11 -0.76 -32.47
N ASP A 459 12.21 0.32 -33.23
CA ASP A 459 12.98 1.53 -32.95
C ASP A 459 12.27 2.75 -33.57
N VAL A 460 12.90 3.92 -33.57
CA VAL A 460 12.31 5.18 -34.10
C VAL A 460 12.10 5.15 -35.63
N HIS A 461 12.86 4.32 -36.32
CA HIS A 461 12.96 4.20 -37.78
C HIS A 461 12.52 2.83 -38.30
N SER A 462 12.15 1.88 -37.45
CA SER A 462 11.78 0.52 -37.83
C SER A 462 10.48 0.08 -37.17
N LEU A 463 9.54 -0.37 -37.99
CA LEU A 463 8.20 -0.79 -37.63
C LEU A 463 7.97 -2.26 -38.01
N LEU A 464 7.58 -3.08 -37.05
CA LEU A 464 7.20 -4.47 -37.26
C LEU A 464 5.69 -4.58 -37.47
N CYS A 465 5.30 -5.23 -38.56
CA CYS A 465 3.92 -5.37 -38.98
C CYS A 465 3.57 -6.83 -39.25
N VAL A 466 2.36 -7.25 -38.90
CA VAL A 466 1.79 -8.52 -39.39
C VAL A 466 0.71 -8.19 -40.40
N SER A 467 0.93 -8.59 -41.64
CA SER A 467 0.05 -8.32 -42.78
C SER A 467 -0.61 -9.61 -43.26
N ALA A 468 -1.92 -9.59 -43.48
CA ALA A 468 -2.64 -10.65 -44.19
C ALA A 468 -2.84 -10.27 -45.66
N TYR A 469 -2.44 -11.17 -46.57
CA TYR A 469 -2.70 -11.06 -48.00
C TYR A 469 -3.76 -12.07 -48.43
N GLY A 470 -4.91 -11.56 -48.88
CA GLY A 470 -6.08 -12.36 -49.24
C GLY A 470 -7.32 -11.50 -49.42
N SER A 471 -7.54 -11.04 -50.65
CA SER A 471 -8.79 -10.50 -51.21
C SER A 471 -9.33 -9.15 -50.71
N SER A 472 -9.18 -8.77 -49.44
CA SER A 472 -9.82 -7.54 -48.95
C SER A 472 -9.15 -6.24 -49.43
N HIS A 473 -7.87 -6.26 -49.82
CA HIS A 473 -7.13 -4.99 -50.07
C HIS A 473 -6.41 -4.84 -51.42
N ASN A 474 -6.13 -5.89 -52.18
CA ASN A 474 -5.15 -5.76 -53.26
C ASN A 474 -5.61 -5.00 -54.52
N LYS A 475 -6.91 -4.76 -54.75
CA LYS A 475 -7.34 -4.13 -56.01
C LYS A 475 -7.56 -2.61 -55.97
N CYS A 476 -7.52 -1.97 -54.81
CA CYS A 476 -7.68 -0.50 -54.76
C CYS A 476 -6.40 0.25 -55.18
N LEU A 477 -5.23 -0.39 -55.18
CA LEU A 477 -3.97 0.19 -55.65
C LEU A 477 -3.71 -0.17 -57.12
N SER A 478 -4.35 0.56 -58.03
CA SER A 478 -3.95 0.56 -59.44
C SER A 478 -2.73 1.46 -59.65
N SER A 479 -1.50 0.93 -59.56
CA SER A 479 -0.36 1.45 -60.33
C SER A 479 0.83 0.47 -60.41
N GLY A 480 0.86 -0.37 -61.46
CA GLY A 480 2.11 -0.68 -62.18
C GLY A 480 3.12 -1.68 -61.59
N GLY A 481 2.84 -2.38 -60.49
CA GLY A 481 3.72 -3.44 -59.97
C GLY A 481 3.39 -4.82 -60.57
N TYR A 482 4.42 -5.61 -60.92
CA TYR A 482 4.28 -7.04 -61.20
C TYR A 482 3.93 -7.77 -59.90
N ASP A 483 2.68 -7.71 -59.45
CA ASP A 483 2.25 -8.36 -58.21
C ASP A 483 2.28 -9.89 -58.38
N THR A 484 3.33 -10.51 -57.87
CA THR A 484 3.24 -11.88 -57.35
C THR A 484 2.05 -11.89 -56.39
N GLU A 485 1.01 -12.67 -56.70
CA GLU A 485 -0.14 -12.88 -55.82
C GLU A 485 0.34 -13.49 -54.49
N LEU A 486 0.71 -12.62 -53.55
CA LEU A 486 1.02 -13.01 -52.19
C LEU A 486 -0.28 -13.48 -51.57
N HIS A 487 -0.28 -14.70 -51.05
CA HIS A 487 -1.35 -15.25 -50.24
C HIS A 487 -0.77 -15.66 -48.89
N GLY A 488 -1.53 -15.42 -47.82
CA GLY A 488 -1.16 -15.79 -46.44
C GLY A 488 -0.74 -14.61 -45.57
N SER A 489 -0.33 -14.93 -44.34
CA SER A 489 0.10 -13.97 -43.33
C SER A 489 1.62 -13.81 -43.34
N TYR A 490 2.10 -12.57 -43.30
CA TYR A 490 3.52 -12.25 -43.32
C TYR A 490 3.89 -11.36 -42.15
N LEU A 491 5.10 -11.56 -41.63
CA LEU A 491 5.78 -10.65 -40.74
C LEU A 491 6.69 -9.74 -41.58
N GLN A 492 6.52 -8.43 -41.46
CA GLN A 492 7.23 -7.43 -42.25
C GLN A 492 7.91 -6.40 -41.35
N GLU A 493 9.15 -6.07 -41.68
CA GLU A 493 9.88 -4.95 -41.08
C GLU A 493 9.91 -3.79 -42.07
N VAL A 494 9.36 -2.66 -41.67
CA VAL A 494 9.20 -1.45 -42.48
C VAL A 494 10.13 -0.37 -41.92
N GLU A 495 11.04 0.11 -42.76
CA GLU A 495 11.90 1.25 -42.43
C GLU A 495 11.16 2.56 -42.73
N VAL A 496 11.26 3.51 -41.81
CA VAL A 496 10.58 4.80 -41.81
C VAL A 496 11.61 5.93 -41.77
N VAL A 497 11.60 6.77 -42.81
CA VAL A 497 12.52 7.90 -42.96
C VAL A 497 11.74 9.17 -43.23
N CYS A 498 12.00 10.23 -42.45
CA CYS A 498 11.49 11.58 -42.72
C CYS A 498 12.53 12.36 -43.54
N HIS A 499 12.11 12.96 -44.66
CA HIS A 499 12.96 13.78 -45.53
C HIS A 499 12.85 15.27 -45.25
N GLU A 500 11.92 15.67 -44.39
CA GLU A 500 11.75 17.06 -43.97
C GLU A 500 12.60 17.35 -42.72
N ASP A 501 13.12 18.56 -42.64
CA ASP A 501 13.86 18.99 -41.45
C ASP A 501 12.87 19.17 -40.29
N HIS A 502 13.08 18.40 -39.22
CA HIS A 502 12.30 18.51 -37.99
C HIS A 502 12.50 19.89 -37.35
N VAL A 503 11.42 20.68 -37.28
CA VAL A 503 11.39 21.94 -36.53
C VAL A 503 11.17 21.63 -35.05
N PRO A 504 12.08 22.00 -34.14
CA PRO A 504 11.87 21.82 -32.70
C PRO A 504 10.54 22.43 -32.24
N ASP A 505 9.88 21.77 -31.29
CA ASP A 505 8.62 22.22 -30.67
C ASP A 505 7.40 22.29 -31.61
N GLN A 506 7.49 21.72 -32.81
CA GLN A 506 6.37 21.57 -33.73
C GLN A 506 6.07 20.10 -34.02
N VAL A 507 4.82 19.81 -34.36
CA VAL A 507 4.37 18.48 -34.79
C VAL A 507 4.69 18.33 -36.28
N THR A 508 5.42 17.29 -36.65
CA THR A 508 5.71 16.97 -38.06
C THR A 508 4.69 15.94 -38.56
N CYS A 509 3.99 16.30 -39.63
CA CYS A 509 2.85 15.54 -40.17
C CYS A 509 3.05 15.14 -41.65
N SER A 510 4.21 15.42 -42.23
CA SER A 510 4.55 15.30 -43.66
C SER A 510 5.99 14.80 -43.86
N GLY A 511 6.36 14.44 -45.09
CA GLY A 511 7.74 14.10 -45.45
C GLY A 511 8.20 12.67 -45.12
N PHE A 512 7.32 11.82 -44.61
CA PHE A 512 7.63 10.44 -44.25
C PHE A 512 7.57 9.48 -45.45
N LYS A 513 8.53 8.56 -45.48
CA LYS A 513 8.61 7.48 -46.47
C LYS A 513 8.75 6.14 -45.76
N ALA A 514 8.03 5.13 -46.24
CA ALA A 514 8.06 3.78 -45.73
C ALA A 514 8.57 2.80 -46.78
N SER A 515 9.48 1.90 -46.41
CA SER A 515 9.94 0.81 -47.29
C SER A 515 10.09 -0.49 -46.53
N ILE A 516 9.55 -1.58 -47.09
CA ILE A 516 9.72 -2.93 -46.54
C ILE A 516 11.18 -3.34 -46.70
N THR A 517 11.85 -3.62 -45.58
CA THR A 517 13.26 -4.05 -45.54
C THR A 517 13.42 -5.56 -45.32
N PHE A 518 12.44 -6.19 -44.68
CA PHE A 518 12.42 -7.63 -44.42
C PHE A 518 10.98 -8.14 -44.45
N GLN A 519 10.78 -9.35 -44.97
CA GLN A 519 9.48 -10.02 -45.07
C GLN A 519 9.66 -11.52 -44.90
N THR A 520 8.81 -12.16 -44.10
CA THR A 520 8.81 -13.62 -43.88
C THR A 520 7.38 -14.15 -43.78
N LEU A 521 7.12 -15.30 -44.40
CA LEU A 521 5.83 -15.98 -44.33
C LEU A 521 5.64 -16.60 -42.95
N LEU A 522 4.46 -16.43 -42.35
CA LEU A 522 4.09 -17.02 -41.08
C LEU A 522 3.35 -18.34 -41.29
N GLU A 523 3.75 -19.38 -40.55
CA GLU A 523 3.11 -20.71 -40.63
C GLU A 523 1.84 -20.81 -39.77
N SER A 524 1.72 -19.95 -38.76
CA SER A 524 0.60 -19.91 -37.82
C SER A 524 0.18 -18.47 -37.55
N PRO A 525 -1.08 -18.23 -37.14
CA PRO A 525 -1.57 -16.88 -36.89
C PRO A 525 -0.89 -16.25 -35.66
N VAL A 526 -0.48 -15.00 -35.82
CA VAL A 526 0.07 -14.17 -34.74
C VAL A 526 -1.07 -13.43 -34.05
N LEU A 527 -1.12 -13.52 -32.73
CA LEU A 527 -2.20 -12.96 -31.91
C LEU A 527 -1.79 -11.68 -31.18
N ALA A 528 -0.49 -11.52 -30.87
CA ALA A 528 0.03 -10.30 -30.30
C ALA A 528 1.50 -10.08 -30.67
N LEU A 529 1.87 -8.81 -30.77
CA LEU A 529 3.25 -8.34 -30.82
C LEU A 529 3.53 -7.48 -29.59
N ALA A 530 4.66 -7.70 -28.94
CA ALA A 530 5.11 -6.85 -27.84
C ALA A 530 6.59 -6.54 -27.99
N TRP A 531 6.96 -5.26 -27.95
CA TRP A 531 8.36 -4.86 -28.07
C TRP A 531 9.18 -5.35 -26.87
N ASN A 532 10.45 -5.66 -27.09
CA ASN A 532 11.35 -6.07 -26.03
C ASN A 532 12.20 -4.88 -25.56
N PRO A 533 11.85 -4.23 -24.43
CA PRO A 533 12.59 -3.06 -23.94
C PRO A 533 14.04 -3.38 -23.56
N SER A 534 14.34 -4.64 -23.23
CA SER A 534 15.64 -5.08 -22.70
C SER A 534 16.70 -5.27 -23.79
N LYS A 535 16.29 -5.38 -25.06
CA LYS A 535 17.21 -5.59 -26.18
C LYS A 535 16.75 -4.75 -27.37
N ARG A 536 17.66 -3.95 -27.92
CA ARG A 536 17.39 -3.14 -29.12
C ARG A 536 16.90 -4.00 -30.29
N ASP A 537 16.01 -3.40 -31.06
CA ASP A 537 15.50 -3.88 -32.34
C ASP A 537 14.97 -5.32 -32.25
N SER A 538 14.29 -5.61 -31.14
CA SER A 538 13.73 -6.93 -30.86
C SER A 538 12.32 -6.84 -30.28
N ALA A 539 11.55 -7.89 -30.51
CA ALA A 539 10.16 -8.01 -30.07
C ALA A 539 9.85 -9.46 -29.70
N PHE A 540 8.72 -9.66 -29.06
CA PHE A 540 8.12 -10.95 -28.77
C PHE A 540 6.86 -11.11 -29.60
N VAL A 541 6.70 -12.30 -30.20
CA VAL A 541 5.60 -12.67 -31.07
C VAL A 541 4.84 -13.80 -30.39
N GLU A 542 3.58 -13.55 -30.04
CA GLU A 542 2.69 -14.59 -29.51
C GLU A 542 1.90 -15.23 -30.65
N PHE A 543 1.94 -16.55 -30.70
CA PHE A 543 1.15 -17.38 -31.60
C PHE A 543 -0.04 -18.00 -30.87
N GLU A 544 -0.97 -18.52 -31.65
CA GLU A 544 -2.08 -19.31 -31.13
C GLU A 544 -1.62 -20.47 -30.24
N GLY A 545 -2.32 -20.67 -29.12
CA GLY A 545 -1.96 -21.62 -28.07
C GLY A 545 -1.02 -21.03 -26.99
N GLY A 546 -0.61 -19.76 -27.09
CA GLY A 546 0.18 -19.07 -26.07
C GLY A 546 1.70 -19.23 -26.22
N LYS A 547 2.19 -19.75 -27.36
CA LYS A 547 3.63 -19.86 -27.64
C LYS A 547 4.20 -18.47 -27.95
N VAL A 548 5.18 -18.01 -27.16
CA VAL A 548 5.85 -16.71 -27.37
C VAL A 548 7.27 -16.93 -27.87
N LEU A 549 7.61 -16.32 -29.01
CA LEU A 549 8.93 -16.40 -29.62
C LEU A 549 9.59 -15.03 -29.73
N GLY A 550 10.93 -15.00 -29.70
CA GLY A 550 11.70 -13.78 -29.87
C GLY A 550 11.97 -13.49 -31.34
N TYR A 551 11.68 -12.26 -31.75
CA TYR A 551 12.06 -11.68 -33.03
C TYR A 551 13.21 -10.70 -32.83
N ALA A 552 14.18 -10.71 -33.75
CA ALA A 552 15.22 -9.70 -33.85
C ALA A 552 15.20 -9.14 -35.28
N SER A 553 15.41 -7.84 -35.42
CA SER A 553 15.42 -7.14 -36.72
C SER A 553 16.21 -7.92 -37.77
N ARG A 554 15.61 -8.04 -38.96
CA ARG A 554 16.13 -8.73 -40.15
C ARG A 554 16.54 -10.20 -39.93
N SER A 555 16.03 -10.84 -38.88
CA SER A 555 16.24 -12.25 -38.57
C SER A 555 14.93 -13.03 -38.65
N GLU A 556 15.01 -14.33 -38.89
CA GLU A 556 13.84 -15.21 -38.73
C GLU A 556 13.45 -15.33 -37.24
N ILE A 557 12.18 -15.65 -36.99
CA ILE A 557 11.63 -15.87 -35.65
C ILE A 557 12.38 -17.04 -35.02
N MET A 558 13.19 -16.76 -33.99
CA MET A 558 14.07 -17.76 -33.40
C MET A 558 13.39 -18.34 -32.16
N GLU A 559 13.40 -19.68 -32.05
CA GLU A 559 13.23 -20.31 -30.73
C GLU A 559 14.40 -19.86 -29.86
N THR A 560 14.10 -19.12 -28.79
CA THR A 560 15.09 -18.61 -27.83
C THR A 560 16.02 -19.76 -27.42
N ARG A 561 17.26 -19.77 -27.94
CA ARG A 561 18.21 -20.89 -27.78
C ARG A 561 18.73 -21.07 -26.35
N SER A 562 18.35 -20.20 -25.41
CA SER A 562 18.46 -20.54 -23.99
C SER A 562 17.33 -21.53 -23.69
N SER A 563 17.70 -22.75 -23.29
CA SER A 563 16.76 -23.76 -22.79
C SER A 563 15.89 -23.30 -21.61
N ASP A 564 16.11 -22.08 -21.10
CA ASP A 564 15.40 -21.48 -19.98
C ASP A 564 14.40 -20.36 -20.35
N ASP A 565 14.32 -19.86 -21.60
CA ASP A 565 13.46 -18.68 -21.89
C ASP A 565 12.42 -18.87 -23.01
N SER A 566 12.13 -20.09 -23.48
CA SER A 566 10.93 -20.29 -24.31
C SER A 566 9.69 -20.12 -23.43
N VAL A 567 9.11 -18.92 -23.46
CA VAL A 567 7.92 -18.59 -22.68
C VAL A 567 6.70 -19.14 -23.41
N CYS A 568 5.99 -20.05 -22.75
CA CYS A 568 4.67 -20.49 -23.20
C CYS A 568 3.66 -20.08 -22.13
N PHE A 569 2.69 -19.24 -22.50
CA PHE A 569 1.56 -18.96 -21.63
C PHE A 569 0.66 -20.20 -21.54
N PRO A 570 -0.03 -20.42 -20.42
CA PRO A 570 -0.97 -21.55 -20.26
C PRO A 570 -2.15 -21.52 -21.24
N SER A 571 -2.45 -20.34 -21.76
CA SER A 571 -3.46 -20.08 -22.78
C SER A 571 -3.03 -18.85 -23.56
N THR A 572 -3.63 -18.68 -24.74
CA THR A 572 -3.57 -17.44 -25.50
C THR A 572 -3.91 -16.22 -24.65
N CYS A 573 -3.05 -15.21 -24.69
CA CYS A 573 -3.16 -13.99 -23.89
C CYS A 573 -3.22 -12.75 -24.81
N PRO A 574 -4.41 -12.34 -25.31
CA PRO A 574 -4.49 -11.25 -26.28
C PRO A 574 -3.94 -9.91 -25.77
N TRP A 575 -3.81 -9.72 -24.45
CA TRP A 575 -3.13 -8.58 -23.84
C TRP A 575 -1.73 -8.98 -23.34
N VAL A 576 -0.73 -8.90 -24.22
CA VAL A 576 0.68 -9.05 -23.87
C VAL A 576 1.34 -7.68 -23.69
N ARG A 577 2.09 -7.51 -22.59
CA ARG A 577 3.01 -6.38 -22.41
C ARG A 577 4.33 -6.86 -21.83
N VAL A 578 5.41 -6.17 -22.18
CA VAL A 578 6.76 -6.51 -21.71
C VAL A 578 7.39 -5.30 -21.05
N ALA A 579 7.89 -5.51 -19.84
CA ALA A 579 8.61 -4.49 -19.08
C ALA A 579 10.09 -4.85 -18.94
N GLN A 580 10.96 -3.84 -18.83
CA GLN A 580 12.35 -4.06 -18.44
C GLN A 580 12.45 -3.98 -16.92
N VAL A 581 12.99 -5.03 -16.29
CA VAL A 581 13.17 -5.10 -14.84
C VAL A 581 14.65 -5.34 -14.53
N ASP A 582 15.13 -4.78 -13.41
CA ASP A 582 16.47 -5.03 -12.91
C ASP A 582 16.50 -6.29 -12.02
N ALA A 583 17.09 -7.37 -12.55
CA ALA A 583 17.36 -8.58 -11.81
C ALA A 583 18.84 -8.62 -11.43
N SER A 584 19.16 -8.19 -10.20
CA SER A 584 20.52 -8.24 -9.64
C SER A 584 21.60 -7.52 -10.49
N GLY A 585 21.28 -6.38 -11.10
CA GLY A 585 22.17 -5.61 -11.96
C GLY A 585 22.11 -5.99 -13.45
N VAL A 586 21.33 -7.01 -13.83
CA VAL A 586 21.09 -7.39 -15.22
C VAL A 586 19.65 -7.07 -15.60
N HIS A 587 19.49 -6.25 -16.62
CA HIS A 587 18.17 -5.95 -17.19
C HIS A 587 17.60 -7.18 -17.90
N LYS A 588 16.44 -7.65 -17.44
CA LYS A 588 15.72 -8.77 -18.02
C LYS A 588 14.30 -8.36 -18.44
N PRO A 589 13.75 -8.97 -19.50
CA PRO A 589 12.37 -8.76 -19.88
C PRO A 589 11.44 -9.49 -18.91
N LEU A 590 10.39 -8.79 -18.48
CA LEU A 590 9.26 -9.32 -17.74
C LEU A 590 8.06 -9.37 -18.70
N ILE A 591 7.74 -10.55 -19.21
CA ILE A 591 6.68 -10.77 -20.19
C ILE A 591 5.40 -11.08 -19.43
N CYS A 592 4.40 -10.21 -19.52
CA CYS A 592 3.10 -10.36 -18.88
C CYS A 592 2.00 -10.58 -19.92
N GLY A 593 1.28 -11.70 -19.81
CA GLY A 593 0.13 -12.02 -20.65
C GLY A 593 -1.13 -12.14 -19.80
N LEU A 594 -2.19 -11.44 -20.18
CA LEU A 594 -3.52 -11.57 -19.61
C LEU A 594 -4.44 -12.27 -20.63
N ASP A 595 -5.12 -13.33 -20.19
CA ASP A 595 -6.13 -14.01 -21.00
C ASP A 595 -7.55 -13.42 -20.81
N ASP A 596 -8.47 -13.88 -21.65
CA ASP A 596 -9.90 -13.56 -21.61
C ASP A 596 -10.60 -13.99 -20.30
N MET A 597 -10.13 -15.07 -19.69
CA MET A 597 -10.60 -15.58 -18.39
C MET A 597 -10.12 -14.73 -17.21
N GLY A 598 -9.18 -13.80 -17.41
CA GLY A 598 -8.63 -12.93 -16.38
C GLY A 598 -7.44 -13.54 -15.61
N ARG A 599 -6.75 -14.51 -16.19
CA ARG A 599 -5.50 -15.07 -15.67
C ARG A 599 -4.32 -14.27 -16.20
N LEU A 600 -3.60 -13.63 -15.28
CA LEU A 600 -2.36 -12.92 -15.55
C LEU A 600 -1.18 -13.87 -15.34
N SER A 601 -0.44 -14.14 -16.41
CA SER A 601 0.77 -14.96 -16.41
C SER A 601 2.00 -14.10 -16.66
N ILE A 602 3.09 -14.40 -15.96
CA ILE A 602 4.38 -13.71 -16.05
C ILE A 602 5.46 -14.74 -16.40
N ASN A 603 6.16 -14.53 -17.51
CA ASN A 603 7.17 -15.46 -18.03
C ASN A 603 6.68 -16.92 -18.03
N GLY A 604 5.42 -17.13 -18.43
CA GLY A 604 4.76 -18.45 -18.51
C GLY A 604 4.16 -18.98 -17.20
N LYS A 605 4.42 -18.32 -16.05
CA LYS A 605 3.87 -18.72 -14.74
C LYS A 605 2.66 -17.87 -14.37
N ASN A 606 1.60 -18.51 -13.91
CA ASN A 606 0.39 -17.80 -13.48
C ASN A 606 0.62 -17.07 -12.15
N LEU A 607 0.44 -15.74 -12.16
CA LEU A 607 0.53 -14.89 -10.97
C LEU A 607 -0.83 -14.69 -10.30
N CYS A 608 -1.89 -14.43 -11.08
CA CYS A 608 -3.20 -14.02 -10.58
C CYS A 608 -4.31 -14.57 -11.49
N ASN A 609 -5.31 -15.25 -10.92
CA ASN A 609 -6.40 -15.91 -11.66
C ASN A 609 -7.64 -15.04 -11.91
N ASN A 610 -7.65 -13.83 -11.37
CA ASN A 610 -8.80 -12.94 -11.25
C ASN A 610 -8.43 -11.49 -11.59
N CYS A 611 -7.43 -11.29 -12.44
CA CYS A 611 -7.01 -9.99 -12.93
C CYS A 611 -8.06 -9.40 -13.88
N SER A 612 -8.37 -8.13 -13.71
CA SER A 612 -9.23 -7.34 -14.60
C SER A 612 -8.43 -6.42 -15.53
N SER A 613 -7.31 -5.87 -15.02
CA SER A 613 -6.36 -5.04 -15.78
C SER A 613 -5.03 -4.97 -15.02
N PHE A 614 -3.94 -4.75 -15.74
CA PHE A 614 -2.62 -4.57 -15.14
C PHE A 614 -1.85 -3.44 -15.84
N SER A 615 -0.90 -2.85 -15.13
CA SER A 615 0.00 -1.83 -15.65
C SER A 615 1.33 -1.85 -14.91
N PHE A 616 2.31 -1.14 -15.44
CA PHE A 616 3.66 -1.03 -14.87
C PHE A 616 3.88 0.35 -14.26
N TYR A 617 4.74 0.40 -13.23
CA TYR A 617 5.23 1.64 -12.64
C TYR A 617 6.75 1.62 -12.53
N SER A 618 7.38 2.74 -12.89
CA SER A 618 8.81 2.97 -12.71
C SER A 618 9.06 4.13 -11.75
N GLU A 619 10.01 3.93 -10.83
CA GLU A 619 10.50 4.97 -9.91
C GLU A 619 11.36 6.03 -10.61
N LEU A 620 12.00 5.65 -11.71
CA LEU A 620 12.98 6.46 -12.42
C LEU A 620 12.50 6.71 -13.85
N ALA A 621 12.98 7.79 -14.46
CA ALA A 621 12.77 8.01 -15.89
C ALA A 621 13.57 7.02 -16.79
N ASN A 622 14.33 6.09 -16.19
CA ASN A 622 15.20 5.15 -16.91
C ASN A 622 14.45 3.91 -17.44
N GLU A 623 13.11 3.93 -17.45
CA GLU A 623 12.22 2.88 -17.99
C GLU A 623 12.34 1.49 -17.32
N VAL A 624 13.14 1.38 -16.26
CA VAL A 624 13.21 0.17 -15.45
C VAL A 624 12.00 0.13 -14.54
N VAL A 625 11.10 -0.80 -14.81
CA VAL A 625 9.88 -1.00 -14.03
C VAL A 625 10.27 -1.57 -12.66
N THR A 626 9.77 -0.92 -11.61
CA THR A 626 10.01 -1.31 -10.22
C THR A 626 8.80 -1.99 -9.61
N HIS A 627 7.59 -1.60 -10.03
CA HIS A 627 6.34 -2.15 -9.49
C HIS A 627 5.39 -2.61 -10.59
N LEU A 628 4.69 -3.71 -10.31
CA LEU A 628 3.57 -4.21 -11.08
C LEU A 628 2.26 -3.83 -10.38
N ILE A 629 1.35 -3.19 -11.13
CA ILE A 629 0.05 -2.77 -10.65
C ILE A 629 -1.00 -3.71 -11.22
N ILE A 630 -1.78 -4.34 -10.35
CA ILE A 630 -2.79 -5.34 -10.71
C ILE A 630 -4.12 -4.91 -10.11
N LEU A 631 -5.14 -4.78 -10.94
CA LEU A 631 -6.52 -4.64 -10.49
C LEU A 631 -7.24 -5.96 -10.69
N THR A 632 -7.99 -6.41 -9.68
CA THR A 632 -8.75 -7.66 -9.75
C THR A 632 -10.21 -7.45 -10.15
N LYS A 633 -10.89 -8.53 -10.51
CA LYS A 633 -12.34 -8.58 -10.76
C LYS A 633 -13.19 -8.34 -9.50
N GLN A 634 -12.59 -8.36 -8.30
CA GLN A 634 -13.23 -7.94 -7.05
C GLN A 634 -12.85 -6.51 -6.62
N ASP A 635 -12.34 -5.70 -7.55
CA ASP A 635 -12.05 -4.28 -7.33
C ASP A 635 -10.95 -4.01 -6.28
N PHE A 636 -9.99 -4.93 -6.16
CA PHE A 636 -8.78 -4.74 -5.35
C PHE A 636 -7.58 -4.37 -6.22
N LEU A 637 -6.91 -3.28 -5.85
CA LEU A 637 -5.68 -2.81 -6.49
C LEU A 637 -4.46 -3.24 -5.67
N PHE A 638 -3.62 -4.07 -6.27
CA PHE A 638 -2.36 -4.55 -5.72
C PHE A 638 -1.18 -3.84 -6.38
N ILE A 639 -0.18 -3.51 -5.57
CA ILE A 639 1.07 -2.89 -6.00
C ILE A 639 2.22 -3.78 -5.51
N VAL A 640 2.76 -4.56 -6.43
CA VAL A 640 3.74 -5.61 -6.13
C VAL A 640 5.12 -5.12 -6.57
N ASP A 641 6.16 -5.32 -5.74
CA ASP A 641 7.53 -5.04 -6.16
C ASP A 641 7.95 -6.11 -7.18
N THR A 642 8.53 -5.68 -8.29
CA THR A 642 9.03 -6.59 -9.33
C THR A 642 10.09 -7.56 -8.82
N LYS A 643 10.85 -7.20 -7.77
CA LYS A 643 11.80 -8.12 -7.12
C LYS A 643 11.09 -9.29 -6.46
N ASP A 644 9.98 -9.03 -5.78
CA ASP A 644 9.16 -10.07 -5.14
C ASP A 644 8.52 -11.00 -6.18
N VAL A 645 8.13 -10.44 -7.34
CA VAL A 645 7.60 -11.20 -8.48
C VAL A 645 8.68 -12.11 -9.09
N LEU A 646 9.89 -11.58 -9.32
CA LEU A 646 10.99 -12.33 -9.93
C LEU A 646 11.52 -13.45 -9.03
N ASN A 647 11.54 -13.23 -7.71
CA ASN A 647 11.94 -14.26 -6.74
C ASN A 647 10.90 -15.39 -6.62
N GLY A 648 9.68 -15.19 -7.14
CA GLY A 648 8.58 -16.14 -6.99
C GLY A 648 7.93 -16.11 -5.60
N ASP A 649 8.19 -15.08 -4.81
CA ASP A 649 7.68 -14.92 -3.44
C ASP A 649 6.19 -14.54 -3.43
N VAL A 650 5.65 -14.12 -4.57
CA VAL A 650 4.28 -13.63 -4.72
C VAL A 650 3.48 -14.54 -5.65
N ALA A 651 2.49 -15.24 -5.10
CA ALA A 651 1.44 -15.91 -5.85
C ALA A 651 0.07 -15.35 -5.41
N LEU A 652 -0.46 -14.38 -6.17
CA LEU A 652 -1.82 -13.86 -5.95
C LEU A 652 -2.91 -14.89 -6.33
N GLY A 653 -2.54 -16.02 -6.95
CA GLY A 653 -3.45 -17.09 -7.36
C GLY A 653 -4.37 -17.61 -6.23
N ASN A 654 -3.96 -17.45 -4.97
CA ASN A 654 -4.72 -17.88 -3.79
C ASN A 654 -5.56 -16.78 -3.12
N VAL A 655 -5.71 -15.59 -3.73
CA VAL A 655 -6.52 -14.49 -3.15
C VAL A 655 -8.00 -14.86 -2.98
N PHE A 656 -8.48 -15.92 -3.65
CA PHE A 656 -9.78 -16.53 -3.30
C PHE A 656 -9.90 -16.92 -1.82
N PHE A 657 -8.81 -17.30 -1.15
CA PHE A 657 -8.81 -17.75 0.24
C PHE A 657 -8.49 -16.68 1.28
N VAL A 658 -7.99 -15.49 0.88
CA VAL A 658 -7.63 -14.45 1.86
C VAL A 658 -8.88 -13.80 2.47
N ILE A 659 -10.00 -13.78 1.74
CA ILE A 659 -11.25 -13.18 2.23
C ILE A 659 -12.12 -14.19 2.99
N ASP A 660 -11.90 -15.49 2.78
CA ASP A 660 -12.63 -16.55 3.49
C ASP A 660 -12.03 -16.77 4.89
N GLY A 661 -12.16 -15.76 5.75
CA GLY A 661 -12.00 -15.80 7.22
C GLY A 661 -10.61 -16.15 7.79
N ARG A 662 -9.67 -16.67 7.00
CA ARG A 662 -8.32 -17.04 7.45
C ARG A 662 -7.41 -15.81 7.44
N ARG A 663 -7.65 -14.88 8.37
CA ARG A 663 -6.93 -13.60 8.59
C ARG A 663 -5.42 -13.69 8.84
N ARG A 664 -4.75 -14.83 8.65
CA ARG A 664 -3.30 -14.95 8.93
C ARG A 664 -2.44 -14.13 7.98
N ASP A 665 -2.87 -13.92 6.74
CA ASP A 665 -2.03 -13.29 5.71
C ASP A 665 -2.39 -11.82 5.43
N GLU A 666 -3.43 -11.26 6.07
CA GLU A 666 -3.72 -9.82 6.00
C GLU A 666 -2.54 -8.97 6.51
N GLU A 667 -1.67 -9.52 7.35
CA GLU A 667 -0.52 -8.77 7.85
C GLU A 667 0.50 -8.47 6.73
N ASN A 668 0.59 -9.30 5.69
CA ASN A 668 1.68 -9.20 4.71
C ASN A 668 1.32 -8.54 3.37
N MET A 669 0.05 -8.51 2.94
CA MET A 669 -0.31 -7.91 1.64
C MET A 669 -1.12 -6.62 1.78
N SER A 670 -0.52 -5.50 1.33
CA SER A 670 -1.21 -4.22 1.18
C SER A 670 -1.98 -4.15 -0.15
N TYR A 671 -3.29 -4.00 -0.08
CA TYR A 671 -4.14 -3.70 -1.24
C TYR A 671 -4.94 -2.42 -1.01
N VAL A 672 -5.43 -1.82 -2.09
CA VAL A 672 -6.31 -0.65 -2.07
C VAL A 672 -7.69 -1.06 -2.59
N ASN A 673 -8.75 -0.74 -1.84
CA ASN A 673 -10.13 -0.94 -2.28
C ASN A 673 -10.52 0.13 -3.29
N ILE A 674 -10.99 -0.28 -4.46
CA ILE A 674 -11.57 0.65 -5.43
C ILE A 674 -13.04 0.89 -5.11
N TRP A 675 -13.48 2.15 -5.18
CA TRP A 675 -14.81 2.56 -4.70
C TRP A 675 -15.94 2.22 -5.68
N GLU A 676 -15.65 2.10 -6.97
CA GLU A 676 -16.62 1.81 -8.02
C GLU A 676 -16.33 0.45 -8.68
N ARG A 677 -17.34 -0.43 -8.68
CA ARG A 677 -17.21 -1.78 -9.21
C ARG A 677 -17.02 -1.78 -10.72
N GLY A 678 -16.07 -2.58 -11.20
CA GLY A 678 -15.76 -2.72 -12.62
C GLY A 678 -14.88 -1.59 -13.18
N ALA A 679 -14.33 -0.72 -12.33
CA ALA A 679 -13.31 0.22 -12.76
C ALA A 679 -12.09 -0.52 -13.34
N LYS A 680 -11.33 0.14 -14.22
CA LYS A 680 -10.13 -0.41 -14.84
C LYS A 680 -8.96 0.55 -14.74
N VAL A 681 -7.75 0.02 -14.57
CA VAL A 681 -6.51 0.81 -14.70
C VAL A 681 -6.32 1.13 -16.17
N ILE A 682 -6.26 2.40 -16.51
CA ILE A 682 -6.02 2.85 -17.89
C ILE A 682 -4.62 3.44 -18.07
N GLY A 683 -4.03 4.03 -17.04
CA GLY A 683 -2.73 4.70 -17.12
C GLY A 683 -2.06 4.80 -15.76
N VAL A 684 -0.75 5.04 -15.76
CA VAL A 684 0.09 5.15 -14.56
C VAL A 684 1.09 6.27 -14.77
N LEU A 685 1.13 7.20 -13.82
CA LEU A 685 2.06 8.31 -13.80
C LEU A 685 3.33 7.90 -13.04
N ASN A 686 4.42 7.77 -13.79
CA ASN A 686 5.71 7.27 -13.30
C ASN A 686 6.52 8.35 -12.55
N GLY A 687 7.60 7.94 -11.90
CA GLY A 687 8.57 8.84 -11.28
C GLY A 687 8.02 9.59 -10.06
N ASP A 688 8.11 10.93 -10.10
CA ASP A 688 7.73 11.77 -8.97
C ASP A 688 6.21 11.92 -8.80
N GLU A 689 5.42 11.67 -9.84
CA GLU A 689 3.96 11.81 -9.78
C GLU A 689 3.29 10.66 -9.02
N ALA A 690 3.83 9.44 -9.11
CA ALA A 690 3.44 8.27 -8.32
C ALA A 690 1.91 8.00 -8.28
N ALA A 691 1.26 8.07 -9.44
CA ALA A 691 -0.20 8.04 -9.53
C ALA A 691 -0.73 6.93 -10.43
N VAL A 692 -1.96 6.50 -10.18
CA VAL A 692 -2.68 5.50 -10.98
C VAL A 692 -3.97 6.11 -11.47
N ILE A 693 -4.22 6.01 -12.76
CA ILE A 693 -5.41 6.56 -13.42
C ILE A 693 -6.39 5.41 -13.67
N LEU A 694 -7.57 5.57 -13.11
CA LEU A 694 -8.68 4.62 -13.19
C LEU A 694 -9.77 5.20 -14.08
N GLN A 695 -10.33 4.36 -14.95
CA GLN A 695 -11.58 4.66 -15.65
C GLN A 695 -12.71 3.89 -14.97
N THR A 696 -13.74 4.62 -14.55
CA THR A 696 -14.94 4.00 -13.98
C THR A 696 -15.90 3.49 -15.06
N MET A 697 -16.87 2.66 -14.70
CA MET A 697 -17.84 2.10 -15.65
C MET A 697 -18.68 3.18 -16.36
N ARG A 698 -18.91 4.31 -15.68
CA ARG A 698 -19.59 5.48 -16.25
C ARG A 698 -18.74 6.25 -17.24
N GLY A 699 -17.44 5.97 -17.31
CA GLY A 699 -16.49 6.62 -18.21
C GLY A 699 -15.65 7.72 -17.58
N ASN A 700 -15.90 8.09 -16.31
CA ASN A 700 -15.13 9.10 -15.59
C ASN A 700 -13.68 8.64 -15.38
N LEU A 701 -12.76 9.59 -15.44
CA LEU A 701 -11.34 9.37 -15.18
C LEU A 701 -11.00 9.90 -13.79
N GLU A 702 -10.41 9.06 -12.97
CA GLU A 702 -10.08 9.39 -11.59
C GLU A 702 -8.62 9.00 -11.31
N CYS A 703 -7.89 9.88 -10.65
CA CYS A 703 -6.48 9.69 -10.36
C CYS A 703 -6.28 9.46 -8.85
N ILE A 704 -5.63 8.36 -8.51
CA ILE A 704 -5.31 8.01 -7.12
C ILE A 704 -3.80 7.96 -6.91
N TYR A 705 -3.38 8.19 -5.65
CA TYR A 705 -1.96 8.20 -5.25
C TYR A 705 -1.73 7.15 -4.17
N PRO A 706 -1.52 5.88 -4.54
CA PRO A 706 -1.31 4.82 -3.58
C PRO A 706 -0.07 5.10 -2.73
N ARG A 707 -0.22 5.02 -1.41
CA ARG A 707 0.84 5.38 -0.45
C ARG A 707 2.15 4.63 -0.67
N LYS A 708 2.11 3.37 -1.14
CA LYS A 708 3.31 2.58 -1.49
C LYS A 708 4.14 3.27 -2.59
N LEU A 709 3.48 3.73 -3.66
CA LEU A 709 4.15 4.41 -4.77
C LEU A 709 4.69 5.78 -4.33
N VAL A 710 3.90 6.54 -3.57
CA VAL A 710 4.34 7.86 -3.06
C VAL A 710 5.56 7.72 -2.14
N LEU A 711 5.59 6.71 -1.26
CA LEU A 711 6.74 6.45 -0.39
C LEU A 711 7.99 5.99 -1.17
N SER A 712 7.79 5.16 -2.18
CA SER A 712 8.84 4.73 -3.11
C SER A 712 9.42 5.93 -3.88
N SER A 713 8.55 6.83 -4.37
CA SER A 713 8.93 8.09 -5.01
C SER A 713 9.70 9.03 -4.06
N ILE A 714 9.24 9.19 -2.81
CA ILE A 714 9.97 9.96 -1.79
C ILE A 714 11.35 9.35 -1.52
N THR A 715 11.45 8.03 -1.44
CA THR A 715 12.72 7.33 -1.23
C THR A 715 13.68 7.60 -2.39
N ASN A 716 13.20 7.55 -3.63
CA ASN A 716 14.00 7.89 -4.80
C ASN A 716 14.45 9.37 -4.81
N ALA A 717 13.54 10.30 -4.53
CA ALA A 717 13.88 11.74 -4.44
C ALA A 717 14.96 11.99 -3.38
N LEU A 718 14.87 11.35 -2.21
CA LEU A 718 15.86 11.45 -1.15
C LEU A 718 17.20 10.78 -1.52
N ALA A 719 17.17 9.63 -2.21
CA ALA A 719 18.38 8.98 -2.72
C ALA A 719 19.19 9.90 -3.65
N GLN A 720 18.49 10.76 -4.40
CA GLN A 720 19.07 11.75 -5.32
C GLN A 720 19.33 13.12 -4.65
N GLN A 721 19.17 13.23 -3.33
CA GLN A 721 19.27 14.48 -2.57
C GLN A 721 18.33 15.61 -3.05
N ARG A 722 17.21 15.27 -3.68
CA ARG A 722 16.15 16.21 -4.10
C ARG A 722 15.16 16.45 -2.96
N PHE A 723 15.63 17.14 -1.92
CA PHE A 723 14.87 17.41 -0.70
C PHE A 723 13.61 18.23 -0.92
N LYS A 724 13.64 19.19 -1.87
CA LYS A 724 12.46 20.01 -2.19
C LYS A 724 11.29 19.15 -2.69
N ASP A 725 11.58 18.22 -3.59
CA ASP A 725 10.56 17.37 -4.21
C ASP A 725 10.02 16.35 -3.20
N ALA A 726 10.92 15.71 -2.44
CA ALA A 726 10.56 14.84 -1.33
C ALA A 726 9.67 15.56 -0.31
N PHE A 727 10.01 16.80 0.07
CA PHE A 727 9.23 17.61 0.99
C PHE A 727 7.83 17.93 0.45
N ASN A 728 7.74 18.33 -0.83
CA ASN A 728 6.47 18.63 -1.47
C ASN A 728 5.57 17.39 -1.56
N LEU A 729 6.13 16.21 -1.86
CA LEU A 729 5.40 14.94 -1.85
C LEU A 729 4.84 14.61 -0.46
N VAL A 730 5.68 14.74 0.57
CA VAL A 730 5.28 14.50 1.96
C VAL A 730 4.14 15.43 2.37
N ARG A 731 4.24 16.72 2.05
CA ARG A 731 3.21 17.73 2.37
C ARG A 731 1.92 17.53 1.57
N ARG A 732 2.01 17.32 0.25
CA ARG A 732 0.86 17.12 -0.66
C ARG A 732 0.03 15.91 -0.24
N HIS A 733 0.70 14.79 0.07
CA HIS A 733 0.05 13.52 0.40
C HIS A 733 -0.12 13.28 1.91
N ARG A 734 0.17 14.28 2.75
CA ARG A 734 0.04 14.23 4.21
C ARG A 734 0.75 13.02 4.84
N ILE A 735 1.96 12.75 4.38
CA ILE A 735 2.87 11.78 4.97
C ILE A 735 3.59 12.43 6.17
N ASP A 736 3.99 11.64 7.17
CA ASP A 736 4.68 12.17 8.34
C ASP A 736 6.06 12.73 7.93
N PHE A 737 6.35 13.96 8.35
CA PHE A 737 7.61 14.65 8.02
C PHE A 737 8.86 13.90 8.48
N ASN A 738 8.77 13.07 9.52
CA ASN A 738 9.90 12.27 10.00
C ASN A 738 10.43 11.28 8.94
N VAL A 739 9.64 10.92 7.91
CA VAL A 739 10.08 10.04 6.81
C VAL A 739 11.35 10.58 6.11
N ILE A 740 11.46 11.91 5.96
CA ILE A 740 12.63 12.56 5.33
C ILE A 740 13.92 12.30 6.12
N VAL A 741 13.80 12.15 7.44
CA VAL A 741 14.92 11.95 8.36
C VAL A 741 15.19 10.47 8.60
N ASP A 742 14.14 9.65 8.69
CA ASP A 742 14.23 8.28 9.17
C ASP A 742 14.64 7.28 8.08
N LEU A 743 14.26 7.49 6.81
CA LEU A 743 14.53 6.53 5.73
C LEU A 743 16.01 6.17 5.55
N TYR A 744 16.90 7.16 5.69
CA TYR A 744 18.35 6.98 5.62
C TYR A 744 19.06 7.18 6.97
N GLY A 745 18.28 7.30 8.05
CA GLY A 745 18.77 7.59 9.39
C GLY A 745 19.08 9.09 9.62
N TRP A 746 18.76 9.54 10.83
CA TRP A 746 18.90 10.95 11.19
C TRP A 746 20.35 11.45 11.13
N GLN A 747 21.34 10.57 11.34
CA GLN A 747 22.75 10.91 11.25
C GLN A 747 23.16 11.29 9.82
N ALA A 748 22.60 10.62 8.80
CA ALA A 748 22.83 10.99 7.40
C ALA A 748 22.14 12.32 7.06
N PHE A 749 20.94 12.55 7.61
CA PHE A 749 20.24 13.83 7.45
C PHE A 749 21.03 15.00 8.02
N LEU A 750 21.74 14.84 9.15
CA LEU A 750 22.55 15.94 9.72
C LEU A 750 23.57 16.49 8.72
N GLN A 751 24.17 15.63 7.91
CA GLN A 751 25.16 16.03 6.89
C GLN A 751 24.52 16.78 5.72
N SER A 752 23.24 16.50 5.46
CA SER A 752 22.46 17.08 4.35
C SER A 752 21.54 18.23 4.79
N ALA A 753 21.57 18.63 6.06
CA ALA A 753 20.66 19.62 6.63
C ALA A 753 20.78 21.00 5.92
N VAL A 754 21.99 21.39 5.51
CA VAL A 754 22.24 22.60 4.72
C VAL A 754 21.50 22.53 3.38
N ALA A 755 21.72 21.45 2.63
CA ALA A 755 21.08 21.23 1.34
C ALA A 755 19.54 21.18 1.47
N PHE A 756 19.01 20.56 2.53
CA PHE A 756 17.57 20.53 2.80
C PHE A 756 16.99 21.94 2.96
N VAL A 757 17.59 22.79 3.79
CA VAL A 757 17.10 24.15 4.07
C VAL A 757 17.20 25.04 2.81
N GLU A 758 18.32 24.95 2.07
CA GLU A 758 18.52 25.71 0.83
C GLU A 758 17.52 25.29 -0.27
N GLN A 759 17.26 23.98 -0.42
CA GLN A 759 16.37 23.47 -1.46
C GLN A 759 14.89 23.71 -1.18
N VAL A 760 14.41 23.50 0.06
CA VAL A 760 12.99 23.69 0.40
C VAL A 760 12.55 25.14 0.20
N ASN A 761 13.48 26.09 0.33
CA ASN A 761 13.38 27.50 -0.06
C ASN A 761 12.16 28.29 0.47
N ASN A 762 11.41 27.73 1.41
CA ASN A 762 10.27 28.33 2.09
C ASN A 762 10.38 28.10 3.60
N LEU A 763 10.67 29.16 4.35
CA LEU A 763 10.94 29.08 5.78
C LEU A 763 9.70 28.73 6.62
N ASN A 764 8.49 29.01 6.12
CA ASN A 764 7.26 28.56 6.79
C ASN A 764 7.13 27.05 6.71
N HIS A 765 7.46 26.46 5.57
CA HIS A 765 7.49 25.00 5.40
C HIS A 765 8.56 24.33 6.28
N VAL A 766 9.74 24.92 6.39
CA VAL A 766 10.78 24.45 7.33
C VAL A 766 10.30 24.58 8.78
N THR A 767 9.54 25.62 9.11
CA THR A 767 8.94 25.78 10.45
C THR A 767 7.89 24.70 10.73
N GLU A 768 7.02 24.38 9.76
CA GLU A 768 6.06 23.26 9.85
C GLU A 768 6.80 21.93 10.09
N PHE A 769 7.88 21.68 9.35
CA PHE A 769 8.74 20.50 9.52
C PHE A 769 9.29 20.39 10.94
N VAL A 770 9.90 21.48 11.44
CA VAL A 770 10.47 21.56 12.79
C VAL A 770 9.43 21.29 13.87
N CYS A 771 8.21 21.84 13.73
CA CYS A 771 7.12 21.61 14.66
C CYS A 771 6.68 20.14 14.71
N ALA A 772 6.69 19.45 13.56
CA ALA A 772 6.22 18.07 13.42
C ALA A 772 7.23 16.99 13.82
N MET A 773 8.49 17.35 14.11
CA MET A 773 9.54 16.40 14.47
C MET A 773 9.21 15.57 15.72
N LYS A 774 9.47 14.26 15.66
CA LYS A 774 9.24 13.29 16.74
C LYS A 774 10.51 12.48 17.00
N ASN A 775 10.64 11.94 18.20
CA ASN A 775 11.79 11.11 18.58
C ASN A 775 11.68 9.66 18.08
N GLU A 776 10.47 9.17 17.78
CA GLU A 776 10.26 7.83 17.24
C GLU A 776 10.73 7.72 15.78
N ASP A 777 11.10 6.52 15.35
CA ASP A 777 11.37 6.19 13.95
C ASP A 777 10.03 5.82 13.27
N VAL A 778 9.56 6.66 12.35
CA VAL A 778 8.27 6.43 11.67
C VAL A 778 8.32 5.29 10.66
N THR A 779 9.51 4.92 10.17
CA THR A 779 9.69 3.81 9.24
C THR A 779 9.49 2.47 9.94
N GLU A 780 9.91 2.35 11.20
CA GLU A 780 9.73 1.15 12.02
C GLU A 780 8.35 1.08 12.72
N THR A 781 7.65 2.22 12.83
CA THR A 781 6.34 2.30 13.52
C THR A 781 5.17 2.41 12.54
N LEU A 782 5.04 3.52 11.82
CA LEU A 782 3.90 3.81 10.94
C LEU A 782 4.02 3.14 9.57
N TYR A 783 5.23 3.08 9.01
CA TYR A 783 5.47 2.63 7.63
C TYR A 783 6.15 1.26 7.53
N LYS A 784 6.19 0.48 8.63
CA LYS A 784 6.86 -0.83 8.71
C LYS A 784 6.45 -1.82 7.62
N LYS A 785 5.19 -1.75 7.16
CA LYS A 785 4.64 -2.62 6.11
C LYS A 785 5.23 -2.36 4.73
N PHE A 786 5.80 -1.18 4.51
CA PHE A 786 6.47 -0.83 3.28
C PHE A 786 7.95 -1.16 3.47
N SER A 787 8.40 -2.33 3.04
CA SER A 787 9.83 -2.68 3.12
C SER A 787 10.66 -1.66 2.34
N PHE A 788 11.49 -0.90 3.05
CA PHE A 788 12.46 0.02 2.44
C PHE A 788 13.80 -0.69 2.31
N SER A 789 14.39 -0.67 1.12
CA SER A 789 15.76 -1.16 0.93
C SER A 789 16.72 -0.18 1.62
N LYS A 790 17.08 -0.48 2.88
CA LYS A 790 18.09 0.28 3.63
C LYS A 790 19.45 0.09 2.97
N LYS A 791 19.78 0.86 1.94
CA LYS A 791 21.07 0.82 1.23
C LYS A 791 22.28 1.32 2.07
N GLY A 792 22.17 1.40 3.40
CA GLY A 792 23.18 2.03 4.25
C GLY A 792 23.61 1.26 5.51
N ASP A 793 23.16 0.02 5.72
CA ASP A 793 23.27 -0.62 7.04
C ASP A 793 24.68 -1.11 7.44
N GLU A 794 25.69 -0.99 6.57
CA GLU A 794 27.05 -1.46 6.93
C GLU A 794 27.98 -0.41 7.54
N VAL A 795 27.69 0.91 7.49
CA VAL A 795 28.73 1.90 7.88
C VAL A 795 28.44 2.69 9.16
N PHE A 796 27.21 2.77 9.68
CA PHE A 796 26.92 3.67 10.81
C PHE A 796 26.06 3.09 11.93
N ARG A 797 26.40 1.90 12.44
CA ARG A 797 26.03 1.52 13.82
C ARG A 797 27.07 2.04 14.81
N VAL A 798 27.23 3.36 14.86
CA VAL A 798 27.93 3.98 16.00
C VAL A 798 26.99 3.80 17.19
N LYS A 799 27.45 3.03 18.19
CA LYS A 799 26.81 2.83 19.49
C LYS A 799 26.03 4.08 19.90
N ASP A 800 24.72 3.93 20.12
CA ASP A 800 23.79 4.98 20.56
C ASP A 800 24.48 5.90 21.58
N SER A 801 25.03 6.99 21.07
CA SER A 801 25.44 8.10 21.91
C SER A 801 24.14 8.70 22.41
N CYS A 802 24.15 9.10 23.67
CA CYS A 802 22.98 9.53 24.46
C CYS A 802 22.35 10.85 23.95
N SER A 803 22.40 11.15 22.65
CA SER A 803 21.85 12.33 22.00
C SER A 803 20.44 12.06 21.47
N ASN A 804 19.48 12.88 21.88
CA ASN A 804 18.11 12.86 21.39
C ASN A 804 18.07 13.21 19.88
N LYS A 805 17.43 12.37 19.05
CA LYS A 805 17.26 12.54 17.59
C LYS A 805 16.76 13.96 17.28
N VAL A 806 15.73 14.40 18.00
CA VAL A 806 15.09 15.69 17.77
C VAL A 806 16.07 16.82 18.02
N SER A 807 16.76 16.83 19.16
CA SER A 807 17.71 17.88 19.51
C SER A 807 18.85 17.99 18.49
N SER A 808 19.39 16.87 18.02
CA SER A 808 20.46 16.85 17.01
C SER A 808 20.00 17.39 15.66
N VAL A 809 18.82 16.97 15.18
CA VAL A 809 18.26 17.44 13.91
C VAL A 809 17.94 18.94 13.96
N LEU A 810 17.30 19.40 15.06
CA LEU A 810 16.97 20.81 15.24
C LEU A 810 18.22 21.70 15.34
N GLN A 811 19.29 21.22 15.99
CA GLN A 811 20.56 21.92 16.03
C GLN A 811 21.21 22.02 14.64
N ALA A 812 21.18 20.96 13.85
CA ALA A 812 21.72 20.98 12.49
C ALA A 812 20.94 21.95 11.57
N ILE A 813 19.61 21.95 11.66
CA ILE A 813 18.76 22.90 10.92
C ILE A 813 19.02 24.33 11.37
N ARG A 814 19.14 24.59 12.68
CA ARG A 814 19.45 25.91 13.22
C ARG A 814 20.78 26.43 12.68
N LYS A 815 21.83 25.60 12.72
CA LYS A 815 23.15 25.94 12.19
C LYS A 815 23.09 26.26 10.69
N ALA A 816 22.37 25.45 9.91
CA ALA A 816 22.16 25.70 8.49
C ALA A 816 21.43 27.04 8.24
N LEU A 817 20.38 27.35 9.01
CA LEU A 817 19.68 28.63 8.92
C LEU A 817 20.60 29.81 9.26
N GLU A 818 21.43 29.67 10.29
CA GLU A 818 22.34 30.73 10.73
C GLU A 818 23.45 31.03 9.71
N GLU A 819 24.07 29.99 9.15
CA GLU A 819 25.25 30.11 8.26
C GLU A 819 24.90 30.35 6.79
N HIS A 820 23.77 29.81 6.29
CA HIS A 820 23.48 29.76 4.85
C HIS A 820 22.28 30.62 4.40
N ILE A 821 21.34 30.96 5.28
CA ILE A 821 20.14 31.72 4.91
C ILE A 821 20.28 33.19 5.33
N PRO A 822 19.99 34.17 4.44
CA PRO A 822 20.08 35.58 4.78
C PRO A 822 19.07 35.99 5.86
N GLU A 823 19.43 37.02 6.64
CA GLU A 823 18.58 37.60 7.68
C GLU A 823 17.21 38.03 7.12
N SER A 824 16.15 37.40 7.64
CA SER A 824 14.76 37.70 7.31
C SER A 824 13.87 37.48 8.54
N PRO A 825 12.69 38.12 8.63
CA PRO A 825 11.75 37.91 9.72
C PRO A 825 11.39 36.44 9.92
N SER A 826 11.10 35.73 8.83
CA SER A 826 10.74 34.30 8.85
C SER A 826 11.91 33.40 9.26
N ARG A 827 13.16 33.75 8.92
CA ARG A 827 14.35 33.00 9.38
C ARG A 827 14.44 33.05 10.90
N GLU A 828 14.29 34.23 11.49
CA GLU A 828 14.42 34.41 12.92
C GLU A 828 13.28 33.70 13.68
N LEU A 829 12.04 33.77 13.16
CA LEU A 829 10.93 33.00 13.73
C LEU A 829 11.19 31.48 13.65
N CYS A 830 11.73 30.99 12.54
CA CYS A 830 12.08 29.58 12.40
C CYS A 830 13.18 29.15 13.39
N ILE A 831 14.20 29.98 13.60
CA ILE A 831 15.25 29.74 14.61
C ILE A 831 14.64 29.64 16.01
N LEU A 832 13.74 30.58 16.37
CA LEU A 832 13.02 30.53 17.65
C LEU A 832 12.19 29.25 17.79
N THR A 833 11.57 28.75 16.71
CA THR A 833 10.88 27.45 16.72
C THR A 833 11.84 26.31 17.05
N THR A 834 13.04 26.28 16.44
CA THR A 834 14.03 25.22 16.75
C THR A 834 14.47 25.25 18.21
N LEU A 835 14.61 26.43 18.81
CA LEU A 835 15.01 26.60 20.22
C LEU A 835 13.89 26.17 21.16
N ALA A 836 12.65 26.57 20.86
CA ALA A 836 11.47 26.21 21.65
C ALA A 836 11.14 24.71 21.57
N ARG A 837 11.35 24.07 20.42
CA ARG A 837 11.10 22.62 20.21
C ARG A 837 12.24 21.71 20.67
N SER A 838 13.38 22.27 21.11
CA SER A 838 14.46 21.49 21.70
C SER A 838 14.02 20.82 23.01
N ASP A 839 14.66 19.72 23.39
CA ASP A 839 14.38 19.00 24.63
C ASP A 839 15.63 18.93 25.53
N PRO A 840 15.67 19.66 26.67
CA PRO A 840 14.65 20.62 27.13
C PRO A 840 14.61 21.91 26.27
N PRO A 841 13.52 22.71 26.32
CA PRO A 841 13.41 23.95 25.56
C PRO A 841 14.49 24.98 25.91
N ALA A 842 15.17 25.53 24.90
CA ALA A 842 16.22 26.53 25.07
C ALA A 842 15.64 27.96 25.20
N ILE A 843 14.87 28.19 26.26
CA ILE A 843 14.09 29.43 26.48
C ILE A 843 15.01 30.64 26.67
N GLU A 844 16.08 30.50 27.44
CA GLU A 844 17.03 31.59 27.71
C GLU A 844 17.74 32.04 26.43
N GLU A 845 18.22 31.11 25.60
CA GLU A 845 18.79 31.41 24.29
C GLU A 845 17.77 32.13 23.38
N SER A 846 16.51 31.70 23.38
CA SER A 846 15.43 32.35 22.62
C SER A 846 15.22 33.80 23.06
N LEU A 847 15.21 34.04 24.37
CA LEU A 847 15.03 35.37 24.94
C LEU A 847 16.25 36.27 24.72
N LEU A 848 17.46 35.74 24.74
CA LEU A 848 18.68 36.48 24.39
C LEU A 848 18.65 36.96 22.93
N ARG A 849 18.11 36.16 22.01
CA ARG A 849 17.90 36.60 20.63
C ARG A 849 16.85 37.70 20.53
N ILE A 850 15.71 37.57 21.20
CA ILE A 850 14.66 38.62 21.24
C ILE A 850 15.21 39.92 21.85
N LYS A 851 16.03 39.81 22.90
CA LYS A 851 16.72 40.95 23.51
C LYS A 851 17.64 41.65 22.52
N SER A 852 18.48 40.90 21.80
CA SER A 852 19.36 41.45 20.76
C SER A 852 18.58 42.17 19.65
N VAL A 853 17.46 41.59 19.19
CA VAL A 853 16.56 42.24 18.21
C VAL A 853 16.02 43.56 18.75
N ARG A 854 15.56 43.59 20.01
CA ARG A 854 15.06 44.81 20.66
C ARG A 854 16.14 45.89 20.83
N GLU A 855 17.33 45.51 21.27
CA GLU A 855 18.45 46.45 21.41
C GLU A 855 18.81 47.09 20.06
N MET A 856 18.79 46.29 18.99
CA MET A 856 18.98 46.80 17.62
C MET A 856 17.87 47.74 17.16
N GLU A 857 16.59 47.46 17.48
CA GLU A 857 15.45 48.35 17.18
C GLU A 857 15.58 49.71 17.87
N LEU A 858 16.09 49.73 19.11
CA LEU A 858 16.28 50.95 19.90
C LEU A 858 17.47 51.78 19.41
N LEU A 859 18.55 51.14 18.96
CA LEU A 859 19.75 51.81 18.45
C LEU A 859 19.54 52.43 17.06
N ASN A 860 18.87 51.73 16.14
CA ASN A 860 18.78 52.11 14.73
C ASN A 860 17.45 52.81 14.39
N SER A 861 17.30 54.07 14.83
CA SER A 861 16.08 54.84 14.55
C SER A 861 15.90 55.25 13.06
N SER A 862 16.93 55.15 12.19
CA SER A 862 16.87 55.68 10.81
C SER A 862 17.03 54.69 9.65
N ASP A 863 17.37 53.41 9.87
CA ASP A 863 17.65 52.48 8.76
C ASP A 863 16.43 51.62 8.40
N ASP A 864 15.61 52.13 7.47
CA ASP A 864 14.45 51.41 6.91
C ASP A 864 14.82 50.08 6.24
N ILE A 865 16.07 49.94 5.77
CA ILE A 865 16.53 48.74 5.05
C ILE A 865 16.61 47.53 5.99
N ARG A 866 17.02 47.71 7.26
CA ARG A 866 17.15 46.62 8.23
C ARG A 866 15.87 46.35 9.04
N LYS A 867 14.98 47.34 9.19
CA LYS A 867 13.63 47.10 9.76
C LYS A 867 12.82 46.07 8.97
N LYS A 868 13.12 45.86 7.69
CA LYS A 868 12.52 44.79 6.87
C LYS A 868 13.15 43.42 7.10
N SER A 869 14.35 43.34 7.66
CA SER A 869 15.18 42.13 7.73
C SER A 869 14.96 41.29 8.99
N CYS A 870 14.40 41.86 10.05
CA CYS A 870 14.17 41.17 11.32
C CYS A 870 12.70 41.31 11.74
N PRO A 871 12.11 40.30 12.40
CA PRO A 871 10.78 40.46 12.97
C PRO A 871 10.87 41.47 14.12
N SER A 872 9.77 42.15 14.42
CA SER A 872 9.81 43.03 15.59
C SER A 872 10.03 42.21 16.86
N ALA A 873 10.66 42.80 17.88
CA ALA A 873 10.88 42.11 19.15
C ALA A 873 9.57 41.62 19.77
N GLU A 874 8.46 42.36 19.58
CA GLU A 874 7.12 41.95 20.01
C GLU A 874 6.56 40.76 19.22
N GLU A 875 6.73 40.73 17.89
CA GLU A 875 6.29 39.60 17.06
C GLU A 875 7.05 38.33 17.41
N ALA A 876 8.38 38.44 17.55
CA ALA A 876 9.24 37.33 17.96
C ALA A 876 8.84 36.78 19.34
N LEU A 877 8.52 37.67 20.29
CA LEU A 877 8.03 37.30 21.61
C LEU A 877 6.64 36.65 21.58
N LYS A 878 5.69 37.21 20.81
CA LYS A 878 4.35 36.62 20.63
C LYS A 878 4.43 35.23 20.03
N HIS A 879 5.34 35.03 19.07
CA HIS A 879 5.60 33.73 18.48
C HIS A 879 6.20 32.74 19.50
N LEU A 880 7.18 33.17 20.32
CA LEU A 880 7.72 32.33 21.39
C LEU A 880 6.66 31.93 22.43
N LEU A 881 5.82 32.88 22.85
CA LEU A 881 4.71 32.66 23.78
C LEU A 881 3.61 31.75 23.20
N TRP A 882 3.49 31.67 21.87
CA TRP A 882 2.58 30.72 21.23
C TRP A 882 3.10 29.29 21.26
N LEU A 883 4.43 29.10 21.25
CA LEU A 883 5.08 27.78 21.25
C LEU A 883 5.26 27.18 22.65
N LEU A 884 5.44 28.01 23.67
CA LEU A 884 5.83 27.63 25.02
C LEU A 884 4.84 28.10 26.08
N ASP A 885 4.99 27.58 27.30
CA ASP A 885 4.21 28.05 28.44
C ASP A 885 4.64 29.45 28.89
N SER A 886 3.65 30.32 29.09
CA SER A 886 3.84 31.72 29.47
C SER A 886 4.59 31.91 30.79
N GLU A 887 4.37 31.01 31.76
CA GLU A 887 5.04 31.07 33.06
C GLU A 887 6.54 30.75 32.91
N ALA A 888 6.87 29.67 32.18
CA ALA A 888 8.25 29.29 31.91
C ALA A 888 9.04 30.39 31.17
N VAL A 889 8.41 31.08 30.21
CA VAL A 889 9.07 32.20 29.49
C VAL A 889 9.28 33.41 30.40
N PHE A 890 8.31 33.74 31.25
CA PHE A 890 8.46 34.85 32.21
C PHE A 890 9.53 34.55 33.27
N GLU A 891 9.57 33.32 33.80
CA GLU A 891 10.59 32.88 34.74
C GLU A 891 11.99 32.89 34.13
N ALA A 892 12.13 32.42 32.88
CA ALA A 892 13.40 32.51 32.15
C ALA A 892 13.82 33.96 31.91
N ALA A 893 12.88 34.86 31.57
CA ALA A 893 13.18 36.28 31.38
C ALA A 893 13.64 36.97 32.68
N LEU A 894 13.03 36.62 33.81
CA LEU A 894 13.53 37.03 35.13
C LEU A 894 14.95 36.49 35.38
N GLY A 895 15.21 35.25 34.99
CA GLY A 895 16.52 34.60 35.12
C GLY A 895 17.65 35.24 34.31
N LEU A 896 17.33 36.05 33.29
CA LEU A 896 18.29 36.88 32.55
C LEU A 896 18.62 38.20 33.25
N TYR A 897 17.98 38.48 34.39
CA TYR A 897 18.11 39.71 35.19
C TYR A 897 17.77 41.01 34.46
N ASP A 898 17.09 40.94 33.33
CA ASP A 898 16.62 42.08 32.57
C ASP A 898 15.14 42.36 32.89
N LEU A 899 14.90 43.26 33.85
CA LEU A 899 13.55 43.62 34.30
C LEU A 899 12.68 44.19 33.19
N ASN A 900 13.28 44.88 32.22
CA ASN A 900 12.56 45.45 31.08
C ASN A 900 12.09 44.37 30.13
N LEU A 901 12.91 43.35 29.85
CA LEU A 901 12.50 42.20 29.06
C LEU A 901 11.40 41.41 29.77
N ALA A 902 11.55 41.15 31.07
CA ALA A 902 10.55 40.47 31.88
C ALA A 902 9.20 41.20 31.90
N ALA A 903 9.20 42.53 31.99
CA ALA A 903 7.97 43.35 31.91
C ALA A 903 7.26 43.17 30.56
N ILE A 904 8.00 43.18 29.45
CA ILE A 904 7.41 43.00 28.11
C ILE A 904 6.85 41.58 27.94
N VAL A 905 7.56 40.56 28.42
CA VAL A 905 7.06 39.18 28.44
C VAL A 905 5.77 39.09 29.24
N ALA A 906 5.71 39.68 30.44
CA ALA A 906 4.51 39.70 31.27
C ALA A 906 3.33 40.42 30.61
N LEU A 907 3.57 41.58 29.98
CA LEU A 907 2.54 42.34 29.25
C LEU A 907 1.97 41.54 28.06
N ASN A 908 2.82 40.87 27.29
CA ASN A 908 2.39 40.09 26.12
C ASN A 908 1.77 38.73 26.49
N SER A 909 2.08 38.19 27.67
CA SER A 909 1.49 36.96 28.21
C SER A 909 0.16 37.18 28.95
N GLN A 910 -0.42 38.38 28.87
CA GLN A 910 -1.70 38.74 29.50
C GLN A 910 -1.71 38.54 31.02
N ARG A 911 -0.54 38.59 31.69
CA ARG A 911 -0.49 38.60 33.16
C ARG A 911 -1.07 39.91 33.68
N ASP A 912 -1.70 39.87 34.86
CA ASP A 912 -2.26 41.09 35.47
C ASP A 912 -1.11 42.07 35.80
N PRO A 913 -1.10 43.29 35.24
CA PRO A 913 -0.13 44.32 35.59
C PRO A 913 -0.02 44.59 37.09
N LYS A 914 -1.10 44.36 37.85
CA LYS A 914 -1.10 44.51 39.32
C LYS A 914 -0.28 43.44 40.04
N GLU A 915 -0.04 42.29 39.43
CA GLU A 915 0.77 41.23 40.03
C GLU A 915 2.26 41.45 39.79
N PHE A 916 2.65 41.74 38.55
CA PHE A 916 4.07 41.78 38.20
C PHE A 916 4.69 43.18 38.26
N LEU A 917 3.95 44.28 37.96
CA LEU A 917 4.54 45.63 38.00
C LEU A 917 5.01 46.03 39.40
N PRO A 918 4.24 45.80 40.50
CA PRO A 918 4.74 46.11 41.84
C PRO A 918 5.98 45.30 42.20
N TYR A 919 6.04 44.04 41.77
CA TYR A 919 7.20 43.17 42.01
C TYR A 919 8.45 43.66 41.27
N LEU A 920 8.32 44.02 39.98
CA LEU A 920 9.44 44.57 39.20
C LEU A 920 9.89 45.94 39.73
N GLN A 921 8.98 46.81 40.15
CA GLN A 921 9.31 48.10 40.77
C GLN A 921 10.00 47.95 42.13
N GLU A 922 9.67 46.89 42.87
CA GLU A 922 10.37 46.57 44.12
C GLU A 922 11.81 46.13 43.84
N LEU A 923 12.01 45.31 42.79
CA LEU A 923 13.32 44.84 42.35
C LEU A 923 14.20 45.97 41.81
N GLU A 924 13.64 46.89 41.02
CA GLU A 924 14.36 48.03 40.43
C GLU A 924 14.96 48.98 41.49
N LYS A 925 14.36 49.06 42.68
CA LYS A 925 14.86 49.88 43.80
C LYS A 925 15.99 49.21 44.58
N MET A 926 16.27 47.93 44.34
CA MET A 926 17.29 47.18 45.05
C MET A 926 18.67 47.30 44.38
N PRO A 927 19.77 47.22 45.14
CA PRO A 927 21.09 46.99 44.59
C PRO A 927 21.15 45.69 43.76
N GLU A 928 21.95 45.68 42.70
CA GLU A 928 22.05 44.59 41.70
C GLU A 928 22.22 43.19 42.33
N SER A 929 23.16 43.02 43.25
CA SER A 929 23.41 41.72 43.91
C SER A 929 22.21 41.23 44.73
N LEU A 930 21.46 42.13 45.37
CA LEU A 930 20.26 41.78 46.14
C LEU A 930 19.06 41.51 45.24
N MET A 931 18.96 42.25 44.13
CA MET A 931 17.96 42.01 43.09
C MET A 931 18.12 40.60 42.51
N HIS A 932 19.33 40.24 42.06
CA HIS A 932 19.60 38.90 41.51
C HIS A 932 19.32 37.80 42.55
N PHE A 933 19.73 38.00 43.81
CA PHE A 933 19.40 37.09 44.90
C PHE A 933 17.89 36.87 45.03
N LYS A 934 17.09 37.94 45.10
CA LYS A 934 15.64 37.83 45.29
C LYS A 934 14.94 37.14 44.10
N ILE A 935 15.44 37.39 42.88
CA ILE A 935 14.98 36.71 41.67
C ILE A 935 15.35 35.21 41.72
N ASP A 936 16.61 34.88 42.01
CA ASP A 936 17.07 33.50 42.05
C ASP A 936 16.34 32.67 43.12
N ILE A 937 16.01 33.29 44.27
CA ILE A 937 15.17 32.65 45.30
C ILE A 937 13.77 32.35 44.78
N LYS A 938 13.15 33.29 44.05
CA LYS A 938 11.82 33.11 43.43
C LYS A 938 11.85 31.95 42.42
N LEU A 939 12.92 31.87 41.61
CA LEU A 939 13.15 30.84 40.59
C LEU A 939 13.72 29.53 41.15
N GLN A 940 13.91 29.43 42.48
CA GLN A 940 14.54 28.30 43.16
C GLN A 940 15.96 27.95 42.66
N ARG A 941 16.68 28.92 42.08
CA ARG A 941 18.08 28.81 41.64
C ARG A 941 19.02 29.08 42.82
N PHE A 942 18.97 28.20 43.83
CA PHE A 942 19.60 28.45 45.12
C PHE A 942 21.13 28.65 45.08
N ASP A 943 21.83 27.97 44.17
CA ASP A 943 23.27 28.15 43.96
C ASP A 943 23.64 29.57 43.51
N SER A 944 22.90 30.10 42.51
CA SER A 944 23.08 31.47 42.03
C SER A 944 22.67 32.49 43.08
N ALA A 945 21.55 32.23 43.79
CA ALA A 945 21.12 33.06 44.90
C ALA A 945 22.23 33.21 45.94
N LEU A 946 22.89 32.10 46.33
CA LEU A 946 23.97 32.12 47.29
C LEU A 946 25.17 32.94 46.81
N ARG A 947 25.57 32.81 45.54
CA ARG A 947 26.64 33.62 44.95
C ARG A 947 26.32 35.11 45.03
N ASN A 948 25.09 35.48 44.64
CA ASN A 948 24.65 36.87 44.61
C ASN A 948 24.56 37.51 46.00
N ILE A 949 24.03 36.81 47.02
CA ILE A 949 23.96 37.35 48.38
C ILE A 949 25.32 37.46 49.06
N VAL A 950 26.25 36.54 48.78
CA VAL A 950 27.63 36.64 49.27
C VAL A 950 28.33 37.85 48.63
N SER A 951 28.12 38.09 47.34
CA SER A 951 28.63 39.28 46.63
C SER A 951 28.02 40.60 47.11
N ALA A 952 26.79 40.59 47.66
CA ALA A 952 26.15 41.79 48.22
C ALA A 952 26.87 42.35 49.47
N GLY A 953 27.74 41.56 50.10
CA GLY A 953 28.68 42.01 51.10
C GLY A 953 28.50 41.40 52.49
N VAL A 954 29.44 41.75 53.37
CA VAL A 954 29.66 41.15 54.69
C VAL A 954 28.45 41.28 55.63
N GLY A 955 27.62 42.32 55.45
CA GLY A 955 26.45 42.62 56.26
C GLY A 955 25.28 41.64 56.09
N TYR A 956 25.19 40.95 54.96
CA TYR A 956 24.12 39.99 54.65
C TYR A 956 24.47 38.54 55.04
N PHE A 957 25.57 38.33 55.78
CA PHE A 957 25.97 37.01 56.24
C PHE A 957 24.87 36.23 57.00
N PRO A 958 24.04 36.85 57.87
CA PRO A 958 22.90 36.16 58.48
C PRO A 958 21.91 35.61 57.45
N ASP A 959 21.67 36.33 56.36
CA ASP A 959 20.79 35.89 55.27
C ASP A 959 21.43 34.75 54.47
N CYS A 960 22.74 34.81 54.20
CA CYS A 960 23.49 33.69 53.61
C CYS A 960 23.34 32.42 54.47
N MET A 961 23.53 32.53 55.78
CA MET A 961 23.39 31.41 56.71
C MET A 961 21.96 30.87 56.76
N ASN A 962 20.96 31.74 56.74
CA ASN A 962 19.56 31.34 56.66
C ASN A 962 19.27 30.58 55.35
N LEU A 963 19.82 31.03 54.22
CA LEU A 963 19.65 30.35 52.94
C LEU A 963 20.29 28.96 52.95
N ILE A 964 21.54 28.86 53.42
CA ILE A 964 22.27 27.60 53.49
C ILE A 964 21.57 26.61 54.44
N LYS A 965 21.12 27.06 55.62
CA LYS A 965 20.40 26.21 56.57
C LYS A 965 19.06 25.70 56.03
N LYS A 966 18.37 26.51 55.23
CA LYS A 966 17.11 26.10 54.56
C LYS A 966 17.35 25.17 53.37
N ASN A 967 18.51 25.26 52.73
CA ASN A 967 18.88 24.49 51.53
C ASN A 967 20.25 23.83 51.73
N PRO A 968 20.32 22.70 52.43
CA PRO A 968 21.58 22.10 52.86
C PRO A 968 22.55 21.68 51.75
N GLN A 969 22.05 21.43 50.54
CA GLN A 969 22.89 21.16 49.37
C GLN A 969 23.87 22.32 49.07
N LEU A 970 23.62 23.50 49.62
CA LEU A 970 24.47 24.68 49.46
C LEU A 970 25.67 24.72 50.40
N PHE A 971 25.76 23.90 51.45
CA PHE A 971 26.88 23.96 52.40
C PHE A 971 28.26 23.90 51.72
N PRO A 972 28.52 22.99 50.75
CA PRO A 972 29.79 22.96 50.02
C PRO A 972 30.07 24.26 49.26
N LEU A 973 29.06 24.81 48.57
CA LEU A 973 29.20 26.07 47.83
C LEU A 973 29.41 27.26 48.77
N GLY A 974 28.70 27.29 49.90
CA GLY A 974 28.86 28.31 50.94
C GLY A 974 30.27 28.33 51.52
N LEU A 975 30.87 27.17 51.79
CA LEU A 975 32.26 27.07 52.25
C LEU A 975 33.29 27.51 51.21
N LEU A 976 32.97 27.41 49.92
CA LEU A 976 33.82 27.89 48.84
C LEU A 976 33.76 29.41 48.70
N LEU A 977 32.56 30.00 48.82
CA LEU A 977 32.32 31.42 48.61
C LEU A 977 32.66 32.29 49.84
N ILE A 978 32.43 31.78 51.05
CA ILE A 978 32.68 32.50 52.30
C ILE A 978 34.15 32.29 52.68
N THR A 979 34.99 33.28 52.33
CA THR A 979 36.45 33.22 52.53
C THR A 979 36.90 33.63 53.93
N ASP A 980 36.07 34.36 54.66
CA ASP A 980 36.39 34.82 56.02
C ASP A 980 36.52 33.61 56.98
N PRO A 981 37.66 33.47 57.69
CA PRO A 981 37.97 32.27 58.46
C PRO A 981 37.01 32.08 59.64
N GLU A 982 36.63 33.15 60.34
CA GLU A 982 35.72 33.05 61.49
C GLU A 982 34.32 32.64 61.04
N LYS A 983 33.82 33.24 59.96
CA LYS A 983 32.53 32.89 59.36
C LYS A 983 32.51 31.48 58.80
N LYS A 984 33.62 31.01 58.22
CA LYS A 984 33.74 29.64 57.72
C LYS A 984 33.57 28.61 58.84
N LEU A 985 34.10 28.89 60.04
CA LEU A 985 33.88 28.03 61.21
C LEU A 985 32.40 27.96 61.60
N VAL A 986 31.66 29.08 61.48
CA VAL A 986 30.21 29.11 61.73
C VAL A 986 29.44 28.29 60.68
N VAL A 987 29.84 28.35 59.40
CA VAL A 987 29.26 27.52 58.34
C VAL A 987 29.54 26.04 58.60
N LEU A 988 30.77 25.67 58.97
CA LEU A 988 31.14 24.30 59.31
C LEU A 988 30.36 23.77 60.51
N GLU A 989 30.22 24.55 61.58
CA GLU A 989 29.42 24.15 62.74
C GLU A 989 27.95 23.96 62.36
N ALA A 990 27.36 24.86 61.56
CA ALA A 990 26.00 24.72 61.08
C ALA A 990 25.81 23.52 60.14
N TRP A 991 26.83 23.19 59.34
CA TRP A 991 26.81 22.00 58.47
C TRP A 991 26.85 20.73 59.31
N ALA A 992 27.72 20.70 60.32
CA ALA A 992 27.79 19.58 61.26
C ALA A 992 26.47 19.42 62.04
N ASP A 993 25.87 20.52 62.54
CA ASP A 993 24.55 20.50 63.18
C ASP A 993 23.49 19.91 62.22
N HIS A 994 23.50 20.32 60.95
CA HIS A 994 22.57 19.77 59.95
C HIS A 994 22.80 18.28 59.64
N LEU A 995 24.06 17.84 59.57
CA LEU A 995 24.41 16.44 59.37
C LEU A 995 23.95 15.56 60.56
N ILE A 996 23.92 16.11 61.79
CA ILE A 996 23.29 15.44 62.94
C ILE A 996 21.79 15.26 62.71
N ASP A 997 21.09 16.30 62.25
CA ASP A 997 19.65 16.24 61.98
C ASP A 997 19.31 15.22 60.87
N GLU A 998 20.17 15.07 59.86
CA GLU A 998 20.08 14.02 58.82
C GLU A 998 20.52 12.63 59.32
N LYS A 999 20.94 12.49 60.57
CA LYS A 999 21.50 11.25 61.17
C LYS A 999 22.78 10.75 60.49
N ARG A 1000 23.50 11.64 59.79
CA ARG A 1000 24.85 11.40 59.26
C ARG A 1000 25.89 11.73 60.32
N PHE A 1001 25.86 11.00 61.43
CA PHE A 1001 26.62 11.38 62.62
C PHE A 1001 28.15 11.30 62.43
N GLU A 1002 28.65 10.39 61.60
CA GLU A 1002 30.10 10.27 61.32
C GLU A 1002 30.62 11.50 60.54
N ASP A 1003 29.90 11.93 59.52
CA ASP A 1003 30.21 13.15 58.76
C ASP A 1003 30.07 14.39 59.64
N ALA A 1004 29.05 14.42 60.51
CA ALA A 1004 28.90 15.49 61.49
C ALA A 1004 30.10 15.53 62.46
N ALA A 1005 30.54 14.38 62.97
CA ALA A 1005 31.67 14.28 63.89
C ALA A 1005 32.95 14.82 63.27
N THR A 1006 33.26 14.39 62.04
CA THR A 1006 34.44 14.88 61.30
C THR A 1006 34.34 16.37 60.99
N THR A 1007 33.15 16.87 60.65
CA THR A 1007 32.92 18.31 60.41
C THR A 1007 33.08 19.14 61.68
N TYR A 1008 32.63 18.65 62.84
CA TYR A 1008 32.88 19.29 64.14
C TYR A 1008 34.37 19.32 64.51
N LEU A 1009 35.14 18.29 64.13
CA LEU A 1009 36.59 18.30 64.32
C LEU A 1009 37.24 19.41 63.47
N CYS A 1010 36.75 19.66 62.25
CA CYS A 1010 37.25 20.76 61.41
C CYS A 1010 37.02 22.15 62.02
N CYS A 1011 36.00 22.34 62.86
CA CYS A 1011 35.78 23.58 63.61
C CYS A 1011 36.20 23.52 65.09
N CYS A 1012 36.98 22.52 65.48
CA CYS A 1012 37.52 22.31 66.83
C CYS A 1012 36.47 22.18 67.95
N LYS A 1013 35.24 21.73 67.64
CA LYS A 1013 34.16 21.48 68.60
C LYS A 1013 34.21 20.04 69.12
N LEU A 1014 35.23 19.72 69.91
CA LEU A 1014 35.54 18.35 70.35
C LEU A 1014 34.39 17.68 71.14
N GLU A 1015 33.68 18.42 72.00
CA GLU A 1015 32.55 17.88 72.76
C GLU A 1015 31.39 17.45 71.86
N LYS A 1016 31.07 18.26 70.83
CA LYS A 1016 30.03 17.91 69.85
C LYS A 1016 30.47 16.73 68.97
N ALA A 1017 31.74 16.69 68.57
CA ALA A 1017 32.31 15.56 67.82
C ALA A 1017 32.23 14.25 68.61
N SER A 1018 32.56 14.28 69.92
CA SER A 1018 32.46 13.11 70.80
C SER A 1018 31.02 12.59 70.90
N LYS A 1019 30.03 13.49 71.07
CA LYS A 1019 28.60 13.11 71.08
C LYS A 1019 28.17 12.51 69.74
N ALA A 1020 28.58 13.11 68.63
CA ALA A 1020 28.28 12.61 67.29
C ALA A 1020 28.84 11.19 67.05
N TYR A 1021 30.08 10.92 67.46
CA TYR A 1021 30.64 9.57 67.41
C TYR A 1021 29.89 8.56 68.28
N ARG A 1022 29.40 8.99 69.45
CA ARG A 1022 28.59 8.14 70.34
C ARG A 1022 27.25 7.78 69.69
N GLU A 1023 26.63 8.73 68.99
CA GLU A 1023 25.36 8.53 68.26
C GLU A 1023 25.50 7.60 67.04
N CYS A 1024 26.62 7.60 66.29
CA CYS A 1024 26.84 6.54 65.27
C CYS A 1024 27.27 5.19 65.86
N GLY A 1025 27.49 5.10 67.16
CA GLY A 1025 28.03 3.91 67.82
C GLY A 1025 29.47 3.61 67.43
N ASP A 1026 30.25 4.61 67.00
CA ASP A 1026 31.69 4.48 66.80
C ASP A 1026 32.40 4.72 68.15
N TRP A 1027 32.42 3.67 68.96
CA TRP A 1027 33.08 3.66 70.26
C TRP A 1027 34.57 4.04 70.14
N SER A 1028 35.22 3.68 69.02
CA SER A 1028 36.62 4.00 68.77
C SER A 1028 36.82 5.51 68.54
N GLY A 1029 35.90 6.14 67.81
CA GLY A 1029 35.83 7.58 67.60
C GLY A 1029 35.63 8.34 68.92
N VAL A 1030 34.72 7.87 69.77
CA VAL A 1030 34.48 8.45 71.11
C VAL A 1030 35.75 8.42 71.96
N LEU A 1031 36.44 7.28 72.04
CA LEU A 1031 37.68 7.14 72.81
C LEU A 1031 38.82 7.98 72.22
N ARG A 1032 38.90 8.09 70.89
CA ARG A 1032 39.89 8.93 70.18
C ARG A 1032 39.69 10.42 70.45
N VAL A 1033 38.45 10.91 70.39
CA VAL A 1033 38.14 12.30 70.75
C VAL A 1033 38.34 12.52 72.25
N GLY A 1034 38.00 11.55 73.09
CA GLY A 1034 38.31 11.57 74.53
C GLY A 1034 39.81 11.72 74.80
N ALA A 1035 40.65 11.03 74.02
CA ALA A 1035 42.11 11.19 74.10
C ALA A 1035 42.57 12.59 73.66
N LEU A 1036 41.98 13.17 72.61
CA LEU A 1036 42.25 14.56 72.19
C LEU A 1036 41.85 15.58 73.26
N MET A 1037 40.78 15.29 74.01
CA MET A 1037 40.34 16.08 75.18
C MET A 1037 41.21 15.83 76.42
N LYS A 1038 42.20 14.92 76.35
CA LYS A 1038 43.12 14.54 77.44
C LYS A 1038 42.42 13.99 78.68
N LEU A 1039 41.40 13.16 78.51
CA LEU A 1039 40.72 12.46 79.62
C LEU A 1039 41.70 11.58 80.43
N GLY A 1040 41.46 11.49 81.74
CA GLY A 1040 42.26 10.67 82.65
C GLY A 1040 42.04 9.16 82.45
N LYS A 1041 42.97 8.33 82.95
CA LYS A 1041 42.87 6.85 82.83
C LYS A 1041 41.57 6.30 83.45
N ASP A 1042 41.20 6.79 84.64
CA ASP A 1042 39.98 6.34 85.32
C ASP A 1042 38.70 6.77 84.58
N GLU A 1043 38.72 7.95 83.96
CA GLU A 1043 37.61 8.44 83.14
C GLU A 1043 37.45 7.62 81.87
N ILE A 1044 38.55 7.26 81.21
CA ILE A 1044 38.55 6.36 80.04
C ILE A 1044 38.02 4.98 80.43
N LEU A 1045 38.41 4.45 81.59
CA LEU A 1045 37.96 3.13 82.05
C LEU A 1045 36.44 3.12 82.31
N LYS A 1046 35.92 4.17 82.98
CA LYS A 1046 34.48 4.34 83.17
C LYS A 1046 33.73 4.48 81.83
N LEU A 1047 34.26 5.30 80.92
CA LEU A 1047 33.70 5.49 79.59
C LEU A 1047 33.71 4.20 78.78
N ALA A 1048 34.76 3.38 78.88
CA ALA A 1048 34.84 2.08 78.22
C ALA A 1048 33.78 1.11 78.73
N TYR A 1049 33.51 1.05 80.05
CA TYR A 1049 32.41 0.25 80.58
C TYR A 1049 31.04 0.70 80.05
N GLU A 1050 30.79 2.02 80.04
CA GLU A 1050 29.54 2.57 79.47
C GLU A 1050 29.40 2.23 77.99
N LEU A 1051 30.46 2.43 77.19
CA LEU A 1051 30.46 2.10 75.76
C LEU A 1051 30.31 0.60 75.52
N CYS A 1052 30.90 -0.26 76.36
CA CYS A 1052 30.75 -1.70 76.25
C CYS A 1052 29.28 -2.12 76.39
N GLU A 1053 28.58 -1.61 77.41
CA GLU A 1053 27.15 -1.85 77.61
C GLU A 1053 26.29 -1.27 76.49
N GLU A 1054 26.58 -0.04 76.04
CA GLU A 1054 25.85 0.60 74.93
C GLU A 1054 26.03 -0.14 73.60
N VAL A 1055 27.25 -0.50 73.24
CA VAL A 1055 27.56 -1.23 72.01
C VAL A 1055 26.94 -2.63 72.02
N ASN A 1056 26.89 -3.27 73.20
CA ASN A 1056 26.19 -4.53 73.38
C ASN A 1056 24.67 -4.36 73.22
N ALA A 1057 24.09 -3.31 73.83
CA ALA A 1057 22.67 -2.98 73.68
C ALA A 1057 22.28 -2.61 72.24
N LEU A 1058 23.21 -2.06 71.45
CA LEU A 1058 23.07 -1.82 70.02
C LEU A 1058 23.13 -3.11 69.16
N GLY A 1059 23.30 -4.28 69.79
CA GLY A 1059 23.35 -5.56 69.11
C GLY A 1059 24.67 -5.82 68.37
N LYS A 1060 25.77 -5.15 68.76
CA LYS A 1060 27.13 -5.39 68.25
C LYS A 1060 28.02 -6.06 69.31
N PRO A 1061 27.70 -7.27 69.78
CA PRO A 1061 28.44 -7.91 70.87
C PRO A 1061 29.92 -8.19 70.56
N ALA A 1062 30.30 -8.36 69.28
CA ALA A 1062 31.72 -8.53 68.90
C ALA A 1062 32.57 -7.29 69.22
N GLU A 1063 32.04 -6.10 68.96
CA GLU A 1063 32.72 -4.84 69.25
C GLU A 1063 32.71 -4.55 70.76
N ALA A 1064 31.59 -4.86 71.44
CA ALA A 1064 31.53 -4.81 72.89
C ALA A 1064 32.57 -5.74 73.54
N ALA A 1065 32.76 -6.94 72.97
CA ALA A 1065 33.77 -7.88 73.44
C ALA A 1065 35.19 -7.31 73.31
N LYS A 1066 35.51 -6.58 72.22
CA LYS A 1066 36.81 -5.90 72.08
C LYS A 1066 37.01 -4.87 73.19
N ILE A 1067 36.00 -4.05 73.49
CA ILE A 1067 36.08 -3.06 74.58
C ILE A 1067 36.29 -3.77 75.93
N ALA A 1068 35.51 -4.82 76.19
CA ALA A 1068 35.61 -5.61 77.42
C ALA A 1068 37.00 -6.22 77.61
N LEU A 1069 37.58 -6.77 76.54
CA LEU A 1069 38.89 -7.44 76.56
C LEU A 1069 40.05 -6.44 76.62
N GLU A 1070 40.03 -5.37 75.82
CA GLU A 1070 41.15 -4.44 75.70
C GLU A 1070 41.18 -3.34 76.77
N TYR A 1071 40.02 -2.80 77.15
CA TYR A 1071 39.92 -1.66 78.08
C TYR A 1071 39.44 -2.06 79.47
N CYS A 1072 38.46 -2.96 79.57
CA CYS A 1072 37.87 -3.32 80.87
C CYS A 1072 38.57 -4.50 81.56
N SER A 1073 39.41 -5.25 80.84
CA SER A 1073 40.04 -6.49 81.33
C SER A 1073 39.04 -7.55 81.83
N ASP A 1074 37.79 -7.54 81.33
CA ASP A 1074 36.76 -8.54 81.65
C ASP A 1074 36.77 -9.68 80.62
N ILE A 1075 37.54 -10.72 80.94
CA ILE A 1075 37.74 -11.87 80.05
C ILE A 1075 36.48 -12.75 79.98
N SER A 1076 35.82 -12.99 81.10
CA SER A 1076 34.64 -13.89 81.14
C SER A 1076 33.45 -13.25 80.42
N GLY A 1077 33.22 -11.96 80.65
CA GLY A 1077 32.22 -11.18 79.91
C GLY A 1077 32.58 -11.10 78.42
N GLY A 1078 33.85 -10.85 78.09
CA GLY A 1078 34.34 -10.82 76.71
C GLY A 1078 34.07 -12.12 75.94
N ILE A 1079 34.34 -13.29 76.53
CA ILE A 1079 34.04 -14.59 75.90
C ILE A 1079 32.54 -14.77 75.71
N SER A 1080 31.70 -14.44 76.71
CA SER A 1080 30.25 -14.54 76.58
C SER A 1080 29.71 -13.65 75.46
N LEU A 1081 30.27 -12.44 75.30
CA LEU A 1081 29.92 -11.53 74.22
C LEU A 1081 30.38 -12.06 72.85
N LEU A 1082 31.57 -12.65 72.73
CA LEU A 1082 32.01 -13.29 71.48
C LEU A 1082 31.12 -14.47 71.08
N ILE A 1083 30.67 -15.27 72.06
CA ILE A 1083 29.69 -16.35 71.83
C ILE A 1083 28.36 -15.78 71.32
N ASN A 1084 27.85 -14.73 71.98
CA ASN A 1084 26.63 -14.05 71.54
C ASN A 1084 26.77 -13.44 70.14
N ALA A 1085 27.99 -13.00 69.78
CA ALA A 1085 28.32 -12.51 68.44
C ALA A 1085 28.50 -13.61 67.38
N ARG A 1086 28.49 -14.89 67.79
CA ARG A 1086 28.79 -16.05 66.93
C ARG A 1086 30.20 -16.01 66.33
N GLU A 1087 31.13 -15.32 66.97
CA GLU A 1087 32.55 -15.28 66.61
C GLU A 1087 33.28 -16.47 67.25
N TRP A 1088 32.98 -17.69 66.78
CA TRP A 1088 33.37 -18.94 67.43
C TRP A 1088 34.88 -19.14 67.51
N GLU A 1089 35.61 -18.86 66.43
CA GLU A 1089 37.07 -18.98 66.40
C GLU A 1089 37.74 -18.03 67.39
N GLU A 1090 37.26 -16.78 67.47
CA GLU A 1090 37.83 -15.79 68.37
C GLU A 1090 37.46 -16.07 69.84
N ALA A 1091 36.22 -16.49 70.11
CA ALA A 1091 35.81 -16.97 71.43
C ALA A 1091 36.70 -18.13 71.91
N LEU A 1092 36.98 -19.08 71.02
CA LEU A 1092 37.83 -20.23 71.30
C LEU A 1092 39.29 -19.82 71.49
N ARG A 1093 39.82 -18.90 70.68
CA ARG A 1093 41.18 -18.35 70.81
C ARG A 1093 41.37 -17.65 72.16
N VAL A 1094 40.43 -16.81 72.57
CA VAL A 1094 40.47 -16.11 73.86
C VAL A 1094 40.35 -17.10 75.02
N ALA A 1095 39.47 -18.12 74.90
CA ALA A 1095 39.36 -19.18 75.90
C ALA A 1095 40.68 -19.95 76.07
N PHE A 1096 41.36 -20.29 74.97
CA PHE A 1096 42.68 -20.94 75.01
C PHE A 1096 43.79 -20.02 75.54
N LEU A 1097 43.79 -18.73 75.17
CA LEU A 1097 44.81 -17.78 75.61
C LEU A 1097 44.89 -17.67 77.15
N HIS A 1098 43.75 -17.79 77.82
CA HIS A 1098 43.66 -17.69 79.28
C HIS A 1098 43.62 -19.05 80.00
N THR A 1099 43.82 -20.17 79.28
CA THR A 1099 44.05 -21.53 79.82
C THR A 1099 43.20 -21.91 81.04
N ALA A 1100 41.87 -21.84 80.91
CA ALA A 1100 40.94 -22.33 81.94
C ALA A 1100 39.92 -23.27 81.29
N ASP A 1101 39.97 -24.57 81.65
CA ASP A 1101 39.12 -25.61 81.06
C ASP A 1101 37.62 -25.29 81.17
N ASP A 1102 37.20 -24.65 82.27
CA ASP A 1102 35.81 -24.22 82.47
C ASP A 1102 35.33 -23.31 81.32
N ARG A 1103 36.17 -22.41 80.81
CA ARG A 1103 35.80 -21.45 79.75
C ARG A 1103 35.71 -22.12 78.39
N ILE A 1104 36.59 -23.08 78.10
CA ILE A 1104 36.54 -23.89 76.88
C ILE A 1104 35.25 -24.71 76.85
N SER A 1105 34.83 -25.25 78.00
CA SER A 1105 33.58 -26.01 78.13
C SER A 1105 32.34 -25.19 77.78
N VAL A 1106 32.32 -23.89 78.13
CA VAL A 1106 31.21 -22.96 77.82
C VAL A 1106 31.13 -22.66 76.32
N VAL A 1107 32.28 -22.44 75.66
CA VAL A 1107 32.30 -22.27 74.19
C VAL A 1107 31.80 -23.55 73.52
N LYS A 1108 32.23 -24.72 74.01
CA LYS A 1108 31.83 -26.02 73.47
C LYS A 1108 30.34 -26.30 73.58
N SER A 1109 29.74 -26.11 74.76
CA SER A 1109 28.30 -26.31 74.95
C SER A 1109 27.48 -25.36 74.07
N SER A 1110 27.88 -24.09 74.01
CA SER A 1110 27.19 -23.07 73.20
C SER A 1110 27.31 -23.34 71.70
N ALA A 1111 28.46 -23.81 71.23
CA ALA A 1111 28.67 -24.18 69.83
C ALA A 1111 27.81 -25.38 69.42
N LEU A 1112 27.72 -26.40 70.28
CA LEU A 1112 26.87 -27.58 70.04
C LEU A 1112 25.38 -27.21 70.02
N GLU A 1113 24.94 -26.37 70.95
CA GLU A 1113 23.56 -25.88 70.99
C GLU A 1113 23.22 -25.10 69.72
N CYS A 1114 24.08 -24.15 69.32
CA CYS A 1114 23.93 -23.39 68.08
C CYS A 1114 23.87 -24.30 66.85
N ALA A 1115 24.77 -25.28 66.76
CA ALA A 1115 24.79 -26.25 65.67
C ALA A 1115 23.49 -27.06 65.59
N SER A 1116 22.96 -27.49 66.74
CA SER A 1116 21.69 -28.22 66.80
C SER A 1116 20.50 -27.37 66.33
N GLY A 1117 20.46 -26.10 66.73
CA GLY A 1117 19.46 -25.12 66.31
C GLY A 1117 19.50 -24.85 64.81
N LEU A 1118 20.70 -24.60 64.26
CA LEU A 1118 20.88 -24.38 62.82
C LEU A 1118 20.48 -25.60 61.99
N VAL A 1119 20.76 -26.83 62.46
CA VAL A 1119 20.28 -28.05 61.79
C VAL A 1119 18.76 -28.07 61.69
N SER A 1120 18.03 -27.72 62.76
CA SER A 1120 16.56 -27.64 62.71
C SER A 1120 16.09 -26.54 61.75
N GLU A 1121 16.68 -25.34 61.80
CA GLU A 1121 16.31 -24.22 60.92
C GLU A 1121 16.54 -24.54 59.44
N PHE A 1122 17.66 -25.20 59.10
CA PHE A 1122 17.95 -25.58 57.72
C PHE A 1122 16.98 -26.66 57.21
N LYS A 1123 16.60 -27.62 58.06
CA LYS A 1123 15.57 -28.62 57.69
C LYS A 1123 14.22 -27.96 57.40
N GLU A 1124 13.77 -27.06 58.27
CA GLU A 1124 12.53 -26.31 58.04
C GLU A 1124 12.62 -25.44 56.78
N SER A 1125 13.79 -24.85 56.53
CA SER A 1125 14.01 -24.00 55.36
C SER A 1125 14.00 -24.79 54.05
N ILE A 1126 14.53 -26.02 54.04
CA ILE A 1126 14.40 -26.96 52.91
C ILE A 1126 12.92 -27.22 52.60
N GLU A 1127 12.11 -27.52 53.62
CA GLU A 1127 10.67 -27.74 53.41
C GLU A 1127 9.96 -26.48 52.89
N LYS A 1128 10.34 -25.30 53.36
CA LYS A 1128 9.80 -24.02 52.88
C LYS A 1128 10.13 -23.81 51.40
N VAL A 1129 11.39 -24.05 50.98
CA VAL A 1129 11.80 -23.95 49.57
C VAL A 1129 10.92 -24.86 48.70
N GLY A 1130 10.73 -26.12 49.11
CA GLY A 1130 9.86 -27.06 48.40
C GLY A 1130 8.42 -26.55 48.28
N LYS A 1131 7.82 -26.08 49.38
CA LYS A 1131 6.45 -25.53 49.40
C LYS A 1131 6.27 -24.37 48.43
N TYR A 1132 7.21 -23.42 48.39
CA TYR A 1132 7.14 -22.26 47.50
C TYR A 1132 7.36 -22.63 46.03
N LEU A 1133 8.27 -23.57 45.74
CA LEU A 1133 8.50 -24.05 44.38
C LEU A 1133 7.27 -24.77 43.81
N THR A 1134 6.66 -25.67 44.60
CA THR A 1134 5.42 -26.36 44.20
C THR A 1134 4.30 -25.36 43.94
N ARG A 1135 4.19 -24.31 44.78
CA ARG A 1135 3.20 -23.24 44.57
C ARG A 1135 3.46 -22.48 43.28
N TYR A 1136 4.72 -22.13 42.99
CA TYR A 1136 5.11 -21.44 41.76
C TYR A 1136 4.71 -22.24 40.51
N LEU A 1137 5.07 -23.52 40.47
CA LEU A 1137 4.73 -24.41 39.35
C LEU A 1137 3.22 -24.55 39.15
N ALA A 1138 2.46 -24.71 40.23
CA ALA A 1138 1.00 -24.80 40.17
C ALA A 1138 0.33 -23.52 39.64
N VAL A 1139 0.81 -22.34 40.08
CA VAL A 1139 0.29 -21.04 39.60
C VAL A 1139 0.59 -20.87 38.11
N ARG A 1140 1.80 -21.23 37.67
CA ARG A 1140 2.19 -21.16 36.26
C ARG A 1140 1.37 -22.11 35.38
N GLN A 1141 1.24 -23.37 35.78
CA GLN A 1141 0.45 -24.36 35.04
C GLN A 1141 -1.00 -23.89 34.88
N ARG A 1142 -1.59 -23.33 35.95
CA ARG A 1142 -2.93 -22.74 35.90
C ARG A 1142 -3.02 -21.57 34.90
N ARG A 1143 -2.02 -20.69 34.86
CA ARG A 1143 -1.97 -19.56 33.90
C ARG A 1143 -1.91 -20.05 32.45
N LEU A 1144 -1.06 -21.04 32.16
CA LEU A 1144 -0.89 -21.59 30.82
C LEU A 1144 -2.15 -22.34 30.35
N LEU A 1145 -2.75 -23.17 31.20
CA LEU A 1145 -4.03 -23.83 30.91
C LEU A 1145 -5.17 -22.84 30.67
N LEU A 1146 -5.23 -21.76 31.46
CA LEU A 1146 -6.23 -20.71 31.28
C LEU A 1146 -6.04 -19.97 29.94
N ALA A 1147 -4.80 -19.62 29.60
CA ALA A 1147 -4.48 -18.99 28.31
C ALA A 1147 -4.81 -19.89 27.13
N ALA A 1148 -4.56 -21.20 27.24
CA ALA A 1148 -4.95 -22.19 26.24
C ALA A 1148 -6.48 -22.31 26.11
N LYS A 1149 -7.21 -22.29 27.23
CA LYS A 1149 -8.68 -22.35 27.25
C LYS A 1149 -9.32 -21.11 26.63
N LEU A 1150 -8.82 -19.92 26.94
CA LEU A 1150 -9.26 -18.66 26.30
C LEU A 1150 -9.03 -18.69 24.79
N LYS A 1151 -7.85 -19.16 24.35
CA LYS A 1151 -7.55 -19.38 22.92
C LYS A 1151 -8.48 -20.41 22.25
N SER A 1152 -9.03 -21.37 23.01
CA SER A 1152 -10.00 -22.35 22.50
C SER A 1152 -11.44 -21.85 22.48
N GLU A 1153 -11.89 -21.07 23.47
CA GLU A 1153 -13.26 -20.53 23.52
C GLU A 1153 -13.45 -19.37 22.54
N GLU A 1154 -12.43 -18.55 22.30
CA GLU A 1154 -12.46 -17.55 21.19
C GLU A 1154 -12.68 -18.20 19.81
N ARG A 1155 -12.38 -19.50 19.66
CA ARG A 1155 -12.69 -20.25 18.42
C ARG A 1155 -14.14 -20.72 18.33
N SER A 1156 -14.87 -20.87 19.44
CA SER A 1156 -16.25 -21.40 19.45
C SER A 1156 -17.35 -20.33 19.50
N VAL A 1157 -17.02 -19.09 19.89
CA VAL A 1157 -18.01 -18.00 20.07
C VAL A 1157 -18.53 -17.42 18.74
N VAL A 1158 -18.01 -17.86 17.58
CA VAL A 1158 -18.52 -17.39 16.28
C VAL A 1158 -19.91 -17.98 15.93
N ASP A 1159 -20.39 -18.99 16.65
CA ASP A 1159 -21.62 -19.73 16.29
C ASP A 1159 -22.82 -19.60 17.27
N LEU A 1160 -22.83 -18.67 18.24
CA LEU A 1160 -23.97 -18.54 19.16
C LEU A 1160 -24.44 -17.10 19.44
N ASP A 1161 -25.77 -16.97 19.40
CA ASP A 1161 -26.61 -15.77 19.54
C ASP A 1161 -26.32 -14.87 20.75
N ASP A 1162 -26.54 -13.57 20.50
CA ASP A 1162 -26.12 -12.37 21.25
C ASP A 1162 -26.64 -12.31 22.70
N ASP A 1163 -27.68 -13.06 23.04
CA ASP A 1163 -28.34 -12.98 24.35
C ASP A 1163 -27.56 -13.69 25.48
N THR A 1164 -26.58 -14.54 25.16
CA THR A 1164 -25.71 -15.17 26.19
C THR A 1164 -24.44 -14.37 26.50
N ALA A 1165 -24.13 -13.31 25.72
CA ALA A 1165 -22.94 -12.49 25.92
C ALA A 1165 -22.97 -11.70 27.24
N SER A 1166 -24.16 -11.35 27.73
CA SER A 1166 -24.30 -10.55 28.94
C SER A 1166 -23.92 -11.33 30.21
N GLU A 1167 -24.31 -12.60 30.33
CA GLU A 1167 -23.95 -13.41 31.51
C GLU A 1167 -22.49 -13.86 31.49
N ALA A 1168 -21.91 -14.15 30.32
CA ALA A 1168 -20.50 -14.50 30.19
C ALA A 1168 -19.56 -13.36 30.63
N SER A 1169 -19.98 -12.09 30.51
CA SER A 1169 -19.19 -10.94 30.95
C SER A 1169 -18.91 -10.93 32.46
N SER A 1170 -19.84 -11.47 33.26
CA SER A 1170 -19.71 -11.51 34.72
C SER A 1170 -18.72 -12.57 35.19
N ASN A 1171 -18.74 -13.76 34.57
CA ASN A 1171 -17.79 -14.83 34.87
C ASN A 1171 -16.38 -14.54 34.30
N LEU A 1172 -16.28 -13.79 33.19
CA LEU A 1172 -14.97 -13.41 32.62
C LEU A 1172 -14.22 -12.39 33.47
N SER A 1173 -14.94 -11.53 34.22
CA SER A 1173 -14.30 -10.54 35.11
C SER A 1173 -13.44 -11.20 36.19
N GLY A 1174 -13.81 -12.41 36.64
CA GLY A 1174 -13.01 -13.21 37.58
C GLY A 1174 -11.75 -13.86 36.98
N MET A 1175 -11.67 -14.00 35.65
CA MET A 1175 -10.55 -14.66 34.94
C MET A 1175 -9.49 -13.67 34.44
N SER A 1176 -9.79 -12.37 34.42
CA SER A 1176 -8.88 -11.31 33.96
C SER A 1176 -7.64 -11.10 34.84
N ALA A 1177 -7.61 -11.65 36.06
CA ALA A 1177 -6.50 -11.45 36.99
C ALA A 1177 -5.18 -12.12 36.55
N TYR A 1178 -5.22 -13.07 35.59
CA TYR A 1178 -4.07 -13.92 35.27
C TYR A 1178 -3.52 -13.74 33.85
N THR A 1179 -4.08 -12.82 33.05
CA THR A 1179 -3.63 -12.57 31.68
C THR A 1179 -3.17 -11.12 31.50
N LEU A 1180 -2.02 -10.93 30.86
CA LEU A 1180 -1.47 -9.62 30.48
C LEU A 1180 -2.16 -9.01 29.24
N GLY A 1181 -3.27 -9.63 28.80
CA GLY A 1181 -4.03 -9.22 27.63
C GLY A 1181 -4.84 -7.96 27.92
N THR A 1182 -4.25 -6.80 27.62
CA THR A 1182 -5.00 -5.55 27.50
C THR A 1182 -5.97 -5.68 26.32
N ARG A 1183 -7.28 -5.63 26.60
CA ARG A 1183 -8.32 -5.47 25.58
C ARG A 1183 -7.96 -4.26 24.70
N ARG A 1184 -7.47 -4.48 23.48
CA ARG A 1184 -7.49 -3.48 22.41
C ARG A 1184 -8.91 -3.43 21.85
N GLY A 1185 -9.83 -2.90 22.66
CA GLY A 1185 -11.14 -2.49 22.20
C GLY A 1185 -10.99 -1.32 21.23
N SER A 1186 -11.79 -1.39 20.17
CA SER A 1186 -11.93 -0.50 19.02
C SER A 1186 -11.74 0.99 19.30
N ALA A 1187 -11.21 1.67 18.28
CA ALA A 1187 -10.96 3.10 18.18
C ALA A 1187 -12.10 3.96 18.75
N ALA A 1188 -11.95 4.36 20.01
CA ALA A 1188 -12.59 5.53 20.58
C ALA A 1188 -11.49 6.35 21.25
N SER A 1189 -11.29 7.54 20.72
CA SER A 1189 -10.37 8.58 21.15
C SER A 1189 -10.47 8.84 22.66
N VAL A 1190 -9.40 8.52 23.41
CA VAL A 1190 -9.25 8.99 24.79
C VAL A 1190 -7.87 9.61 24.98
N SER A 1191 -7.78 10.88 24.59
CA SER A 1191 -6.80 11.80 25.14
C SER A 1191 -7.21 12.10 26.60
N SER A 1192 -6.68 11.35 27.57
CA SER A 1192 -6.76 11.74 28.98
C SER A 1192 -5.48 11.38 29.74
N SER A 1193 -4.60 12.38 29.86
CA SER A 1193 -3.63 12.59 30.95
C SER A 1193 -2.85 11.37 31.48
N ASN A 1194 -1.64 11.16 30.92
CA ASN A 1194 -0.62 10.18 31.34
C ASN A 1194 -0.12 10.30 32.80
N ALA A 1195 -0.52 11.31 33.55
CA ALA A 1195 -0.07 11.49 34.94
C ALA A 1195 -0.68 10.44 35.89
N THR A 1196 -1.93 10.02 35.66
CA THR A 1196 -2.63 9.09 36.57
C THR A 1196 -2.21 7.63 36.38
N SER A 1197 -1.75 7.24 35.18
CA SER A 1197 -1.24 5.90 34.91
C SER A 1197 0.14 5.67 35.56
N ARG A 1198 1.09 6.60 35.39
CA ARG A 1198 2.42 6.51 36.03
C ARG A 1198 2.35 6.45 37.56
N ALA A 1199 1.49 7.24 38.19
CA ALA A 1199 1.33 7.22 39.65
C ALA A 1199 0.76 5.88 40.15
N ARG A 1200 -0.10 5.22 39.37
CA ARG A 1200 -0.62 3.88 39.68
C ARG A 1200 0.43 2.79 39.46
N ASP A 1201 1.25 2.90 38.41
CA ASP A 1201 2.34 1.94 38.16
C ASP A 1201 3.46 2.04 39.20
N LEU A 1202 3.86 3.25 39.60
CA LEU A 1202 4.79 3.46 40.71
C LEU A 1202 4.26 2.89 42.05
N ARG A 1203 2.96 3.02 42.32
CA ARG A 1203 2.32 2.39 43.49
C ARG A 1203 2.27 0.88 43.39
N ARG A 1204 2.14 0.31 42.18
CA ARG A 1204 2.20 -1.14 41.95
C ARG A 1204 3.61 -1.69 42.14
N GLN A 1205 4.63 -1.01 41.63
CA GLN A 1205 6.02 -1.41 41.85
C GLN A 1205 6.44 -1.35 43.32
N ARG A 1206 6.04 -0.30 44.07
CA ARG A 1206 6.33 -0.24 45.52
C ARG A 1206 5.66 -1.34 46.34
N LYS A 1207 4.67 -2.07 45.79
CA LYS A 1207 3.98 -3.18 46.46
C LYS A 1207 4.39 -4.57 45.94
N SER A 1208 5.39 -4.67 45.07
CA SER A 1208 5.76 -5.93 44.39
C SER A 1208 6.31 -7.03 45.31
N GLY A 1209 6.64 -6.75 46.58
CA GLY A 1209 7.30 -7.74 47.44
C GLY A 1209 6.40 -8.68 48.26
N LYS A 1210 5.07 -8.51 48.28
CA LYS A 1210 4.19 -9.36 49.13
C LYS A 1210 3.52 -10.47 48.32
N ILE A 1211 3.85 -11.73 48.64
CA ILE A 1211 3.14 -12.89 48.11
C ILE A 1211 1.68 -12.83 48.58
N ARG A 1212 0.76 -12.69 47.62
CA ARG A 1212 -0.69 -12.79 47.85
C ARG A 1212 -1.26 -13.86 46.95
N ALA A 1213 -1.79 -14.92 47.57
CA ALA A 1213 -2.44 -16.01 46.86
C ALA A 1213 -3.57 -15.48 45.96
N GLY A 1214 -3.55 -15.85 44.69
CA GLY A 1214 -4.51 -15.46 43.66
C GLY A 1214 -4.26 -14.10 43.01
N SER A 1215 -3.21 -13.36 43.38
CA SER A 1215 -2.91 -12.06 42.78
C SER A 1215 -2.17 -12.19 41.44
N ALA A 1216 -2.36 -11.21 40.55
CA ALA A 1216 -1.71 -11.18 39.23
C ALA A 1216 -0.17 -11.25 39.30
N GLY A 1217 0.43 -10.73 40.37
CA GLY A 1217 1.87 -10.74 40.61
C GLY A 1217 2.35 -11.91 41.48
N GLU A 1218 1.49 -12.87 41.83
CA GLU A 1218 1.86 -14.00 42.70
C GLU A 1218 3.04 -14.79 42.11
N GLU A 1219 3.02 -15.07 40.81
CA GLU A 1219 4.07 -15.84 40.13
C GLU A 1219 5.46 -15.21 40.34
N MET A 1220 5.60 -13.90 40.11
CA MET A 1220 6.88 -13.20 40.28
C MET A 1220 7.26 -12.98 41.74
N ALA A 1221 6.28 -12.73 42.61
CA ALA A 1221 6.53 -12.62 44.04
C ALA A 1221 7.06 -13.93 44.65
N LEU A 1222 6.63 -15.09 44.15
CA LEU A 1222 7.17 -16.40 44.56
C LEU A 1222 8.63 -16.58 44.13
N VAL A 1223 8.98 -16.17 42.91
CA VAL A 1223 10.37 -16.19 42.41
C VAL A 1223 11.27 -15.28 43.24
N ASP A 1224 10.82 -14.06 43.53
CA ASP A 1224 11.60 -13.11 44.33
C ASP A 1224 11.76 -13.58 45.79
N HIS A 1225 10.74 -14.25 46.35
CA HIS A 1225 10.86 -14.86 47.68
C HIS A 1225 11.86 -16.02 47.70
N LEU A 1226 11.86 -16.89 46.68
CA LEU A 1226 12.86 -17.96 46.54
C LEU A 1226 14.28 -17.41 46.44
N LYS A 1227 14.47 -16.29 45.75
CA LYS A 1227 15.76 -15.56 45.71
C LYS A 1227 16.14 -15.00 47.07
N GLY A 1228 15.18 -14.44 47.82
CA GLY A 1228 15.38 -13.88 49.16
C GLY A 1228 15.74 -14.90 50.23
N MET A 1229 15.49 -16.19 50.02
CA MET A 1229 15.88 -17.28 50.93
C MET A 1229 17.37 -17.68 50.84
N ARG A 1230 18.15 -17.03 49.96
CA ARG A 1230 19.59 -17.28 49.83
C ARG A 1230 20.33 -16.97 51.13
N MET A 1231 21.30 -17.81 51.49
CA MET A 1231 22.20 -17.55 52.62
C MET A 1231 23.01 -16.26 52.41
N THR A 1232 22.99 -15.38 53.41
CA THR A 1232 23.79 -14.15 53.42
C THR A 1232 25.26 -14.47 53.63
N ASP A 1233 26.15 -13.61 53.14
CA ASP A 1233 27.60 -13.83 53.30
C ASP A 1233 28.06 -13.72 54.76
N GLY A 1234 27.30 -13.03 55.62
CA GLY A 1234 27.47 -13.07 57.08
C GLY A 1234 27.18 -14.46 57.65
N GLY A 1235 25.99 -15.02 57.34
CA GLY A 1235 25.62 -16.37 57.80
C GLY A 1235 26.57 -17.47 57.31
N LYS A 1236 27.15 -17.32 56.11
CA LYS A 1236 28.20 -18.24 55.62
C LYS A 1236 29.49 -18.17 56.45
N ARG A 1237 29.92 -16.97 56.83
CA ARG A 1237 31.11 -16.78 57.68
C ARG A 1237 30.88 -17.36 59.08
N GLU A 1238 29.72 -17.07 59.68
CA GLU A 1238 29.31 -17.65 60.97
C GLU A 1238 29.30 -19.18 60.92
N LEU A 1239 28.69 -19.76 59.87
CA LEU A 1239 28.60 -21.20 59.69
C LEU A 1239 29.99 -21.84 59.53
N LYS A 1240 30.87 -21.23 58.74
CA LYS A 1240 32.25 -21.69 58.58
C LYS A 1240 33.00 -21.66 59.91
N SER A 1241 32.90 -20.57 60.65
CA SER A 1241 33.56 -20.41 61.94
C SER A 1241 33.05 -21.43 62.96
N LEU A 1242 31.74 -21.70 62.98
CA LEU A 1242 31.14 -22.74 63.81
C LEU A 1242 31.65 -24.14 63.45
N LEU A 1243 31.73 -24.47 62.15
CA LEU A 1243 32.25 -25.76 61.69
C LEU A 1243 33.71 -25.95 62.13
N ILE A 1244 34.56 -24.93 61.98
CA ILE A 1244 35.96 -24.96 62.43
C ILE A 1244 36.03 -25.15 63.95
N CYS A 1245 35.22 -24.42 64.71
CA CYS A 1245 35.16 -24.54 66.17
C CYS A 1245 34.78 -25.95 66.61
N LEU A 1246 33.72 -26.55 66.03
CA LEU A 1246 33.28 -27.91 66.33
C LEU A 1246 34.36 -28.96 66.02
N VAL A 1247 35.04 -28.82 64.87
CA VAL A 1247 36.17 -29.71 64.50
C VAL A 1247 37.32 -29.57 65.49
N THR A 1248 37.67 -28.35 65.88
CA THR A 1248 38.74 -28.07 66.85
C THR A 1248 38.44 -28.66 68.23
N LEU A 1249 37.16 -28.72 68.61
CA LEU A 1249 36.66 -29.28 69.87
C LEU A 1249 36.43 -30.81 69.83
N GLY A 1250 36.71 -31.47 68.70
CA GLY A 1250 36.57 -32.92 68.52
C GLY A 1250 35.15 -33.40 68.19
N GLU A 1251 34.20 -32.49 67.95
CA GLU A 1251 32.78 -32.80 67.69
C GLU A 1251 32.50 -33.01 66.18
N MET A 1252 33.23 -33.93 65.55
CA MET A 1252 33.20 -34.13 64.09
C MET A 1252 31.82 -34.57 63.58
N GLU A 1253 31.10 -35.43 64.30
CA GLU A 1253 29.79 -35.93 63.88
C GLU A 1253 28.75 -34.80 63.79
N SER A 1254 28.74 -33.90 64.78
CA SER A 1254 27.87 -32.73 64.81
C SER A 1254 28.20 -31.75 63.68
N ALA A 1255 29.49 -31.52 63.41
CA ALA A 1255 29.94 -30.66 62.31
C ALA A 1255 29.55 -31.24 60.95
N GLN A 1256 29.76 -32.55 60.74
CA GLN A 1256 29.38 -33.23 59.50
C GLN A 1256 27.88 -33.16 59.24
N LYS A 1257 27.06 -33.41 60.26
CA LYS A 1257 25.59 -33.32 60.18
C LYS A 1257 25.13 -31.90 59.85
N LEU A 1258 25.73 -30.89 60.48
CA LEU A 1258 25.43 -29.48 60.21
C LEU A 1258 25.76 -29.11 58.77
N GLN A 1259 26.98 -29.41 58.30
CA GLN A 1259 27.39 -29.13 56.93
C GLN A 1259 26.48 -29.83 55.91
N GLN A 1260 26.18 -31.11 56.09
CA GLN A 1260 25.32 -31.86 55.18
C GLN A 1260 23.90 -31.27 55.08
N THR A 1261 23.35 -30.82 56.21
CA THR A 1261 22.00 -30.22 56.25
C THR A 1261 21.99 -28.84 55.59
N ALA A 1262 23.00 -28.02 55.86
CA ALA A 1262 23.15 -26.70 55.25
C ALA A 1262 23.43 -26.78 53.73
N GLU A 1263 24.24 -27.76 53.29
CA GLU A 1263 24.49 -28.04 51.88
C GLU A 1263 23.19 -28.41 51.17
N ASN A 1264 22.40 -29.31 51.74
CA ASN A 1264 21.11 -29.70 51.17
C ASN A 1264 20.14 -28.51 51.04
N PHE A 1265 20.13 -27.61 52.02
CA PHE A 1265 19.34 -26.39 51.96
C PHE A 1265 19.78 -25.49 50.81
N GLN A 1266 21.08 -25.16 50.74
CA GLN A 1266 21.59 -24.24 49.73
C GLN A 1266 21.46 -24.81 48.32
N VAL A 1267 21.72 -26.11 48.13
CA VAL A 1267 21.47 -26.82 46.86
C VAL A 1267 20.00 -26.71 46.47
N SER A 1268 19.08 -27.01 47.38
CA SER A 1268 17.63 -26.95 47.09
C SER A 1268 17.18 -25.55 46.71
N GLN A 1269 17.69 -24.54 47.40
CA GLN A 1269 17.36 -23.14 47.13
C GLN A 1269 17.89 -22.67 45.77
N VAL A 1270 19.14 -22.96 45.44
CA VAL A 1270 19.74 -22.58 44.14
C VAL A 1270 19.04 -23.30 42.99
N ALA A 1271 18.81 -24.61 43.12
CA ALA A 1271 18.10 -25.39 42.12
C ALA A 1271 16.66 -24.87 41.86
N ALA A 1272 15.95 -24.49 42.92
CA ALA A 1272 14.60 -23.92 42.80
C ALA A 1272 14.60 -22.58 42.05
N VAL A 1273 15.61 -21.73 42.27
CA VAL A 1273 15.74 -20.44 41.58
C VAL A 1273 16.12 -20.61 40.11
N GLU A 1274 17.05 -21.51 39.79
CA GLU A 1274 17.40 -21.81 38.39
C GLU A 1274 16.20 -22.37 37.62
N LEU A 1275 15.49 -23.33 38.20
CA LEU A 1275 14.28 -23.90 37.60
C LEU A 1275 13.20 -22.83 37.38
N ALA A 1276 13.00 -21.93 38.34
CA ALA A 1276 12.08 -20.81 38.17
C ALA A 1276 12.53 -19.87 37.04
N HIS A 1277 13.81 -19.53 36.97
CA HIS A 1277 14.35 -18.64 35.95
C HIS A 1277 14.19 -19.21 34.53
N ASP A 1278 14.52 -20.49 34.33
CA ASP A 1278 14.43 -21.16 33.03
C ASP A 1278 12.97 -21.38 32.59
N THR A 1279 12.07 -21.58 33.56
CA THR A 1279 10.64 -21.72 33.24
C THR A 1279 9.98 -20.38 32.94
N VAL A 1280 10.40 -19.26 33.55
CA VAL A 1280 9.80 -17.93 33.34
C VAL A 1280 9.68 -17.56 31.86
N SER A 1281 10.72 -17.81 31.06
CA SER A 1281 10.83 -17.44 29.65
C SER A 1281 10.13 -18.38 28.66
N SER A 1282 9.69 -19.57 29.08
CA SER A 1282 9.11 -20.59 28.19
C SER A 1282 7.57 -20.68 28.28
N GLU A 1283 6.86 -20.67 27.14
CA GLU A 1283 5.40 -20.89 27.11
C GLU A 1283 4.99 -22.37 27.04
N SER A 1284 5.95 -23.31 27.01
CA SER A 1284 5.65 -24.75 27.03
C SER A 1284 5.61 -25.31 28.46
N VAL A 1285 4.76 -26.31 28.65
CA VAL A 1285 4.78 -27.19 29.84
C VAL A 1285 5.44 -28.48 29.41
N ASP A 1286 6.71 -28.66 29.77
CA ASP A 1286 7.42 -29.92 29.58
C ASP A 1286 7.97 -30.40 30.93
N GLU A 1287 7.22 -31.26 31.61
CA GLU A 1287 7.55 -31.76 32.95
C GLU A 1287 8.84 -32.60 32.95
N GLU A 1288 9.21 -33.20 31.82
CA GLU A 1288 10.45 -33.97 31.69
C GLU A 1288 11.68 -33.07 31.61
N VAL A 1289 11.56 -31.93 30.92
CA VAL A 1289 12.63 -30.93 30.80
C VAL A 1289 12.82 -30.16 32.11
N TYR A 1290 11.73 -29.72 32.73
CA TYR A 1290 11.75 -28.86 33.92
C TYR A 1290 11.57 -29.64 35.24
N CYS A 1291 12.38 -30.68 35.45
CA CYS A 1291 12.35 -31.50 36.67
C CYS A 1291 13.34 -30.99 37.74
N PHE A 1292 12.85 -30.68 38.95
CA PHE A 1292 13.64 -30.18 40.07
C PHE A 1292 14.83 -31.07 40.45
N GLU A 1293 14.67 -32.40 40.40
CA GLU A 1293 15.74 -33.34 40.75
C GLU A 1293 16.97 -33.18 39.84
N ARG A 1294 16.74 -32.88 38.55
CA ARG A 1294 17.81 -32.65 37.57
C ARG A 1294 18.60 -31.38 37.87
N TYR A 1295 17.90 -30.30 38.24
CA TYR A 1295 18.53 -29.06 38.68
C TYR A 1295 19.29 -29.25 40.00
N ALA A 1296 18.72 -29.98 40.97
CA ALA A 1296 19.40 -30.28 42.22
C ALA A 1296 20.67 -31.12 42.02
N GLN A 1297 20.66 -32.11 41.13
CA GLN A 1297 21.85 -32.89 40.77
C GLN A 1297 22.91 -32.04 40.07
N LYS A 1298 22.52 -31.19 39.11
CA LYS A 1298 23.42 -30.25 38.44
C LYS A 1298 24.05 -29.26 39.43
N THR A 1299 23.24 -28.74 40.35
CA THR A 1299 23.73 -27.82 41.37
C THR A 1299 24.73 -28.50 42.28
N ARG A 1300 24.46 -29.74 42.73
CA ARG A 1300 25.41 -30.54 43.53
C ARG A 1300 26.73 -30.79 42.82
N SER A 1301 26.73 -31.08 41.51
CA SER A 1301 27.98 -31.29 40.78
C SER A 1301 28.80 -30.00 40.65
N THR A 1302 28.14 -28.85 40.47
CA THR A 1302 28.80 -27.53 40.40
C THR A 1302 29.17 -26.94 41.77
N ALA A 1303 28.55 -27.40 42.86
CA ALA A 1303 28.76 -26.87 44.20
C ALA A 1303 30.22 -26.94 44.66
N ARG A 1304 30.99 -27.92 44.14
CA ARG A 1304 32.40 -28.12 44.48
C ARG A 1304 33.31 -26.95 44.05
N ASP A 1305 32.94 -26.23 42.99
CA ASP A 1305 33.77 -25.18 42.40
C ASP A 1305 33.19 -23.75 42.58
N SER A 1306 32.02 -23.63 43.23
CA SER A 1306 31.31 -22.35 43.35
C SER A 1306 31.66 -21.61 44.64
N ASP A 1307 31.95 -20.31 44.52
CA ASP A 1307 32.11 -19.38 45.65
C ASP A 1307 30.91 -19.40 46.62
N ALA A 1308 29.72 -19.78 46.12
CA ALA A 1308 28.52 -19.90 46.93
C ALA A 1308 28.69 -20.89 48.11
N PHE A 1309 29.50 -21.93 47.95
CA PHE A 1309 29.71 -23.00 48.93
C PHE A 1309 31.08 -22.93 49.65
N SER A 1310 31.75 -21.78 49.59
CA SER A 1310 33.08 -21.52 50.21
C SER A 1310 33.16 -21.69 51.74
N TRP A 1311 32.01 -21.85 52.40
CA TRP A 1311 31.91 -22.13 53.84
C TRP A 1311 32.09 -23.61 54.18
N MET A 1312 31.99 -24.53 53.21
CA MET A 1312 32.10 -25.96 53.45
C MET A 1312 33.55 -26.38 53.77
N LEU A 1313 33.70 -27.29 54.73
CA LEU A 1313 34.96 -27.97 55.00
C LEU A 1313 35.11 -29.17 54.07
N LYS A 1314 36.22 -29.21 53.32
CA LYS A 1314 36.49 -30.26 52.33
C LYS A 1314 36.54 -31.67 52.92
N VAL A 1315 36.86 -31.81 54.20
CA VAL A 1315 36.95 -33.09 54.92
C VAL A 1315 35.60 -33.82 55.02
N PHE A 1316 34.48 -33.10 55.03
CA PHE A 1316 33.14 -33.70 55.19
C PHE A 1316 32.37 -33.87 53.88
N ILE A 1317 32.96 -33.49 52.75
CA ILE A 1317 32.31 -33.65 51.44
C ILE A 1317 32.24 -35.16 51.14
N SER A 1318 31.04 -35.71 50.96
CA SER A 1318 30.89 -37.10 50.55
C SER A 1318 31.50 -37.32 49.15
N PRO A 1319 32.18 -38.46 48.92
CA PRO A 1319 32.89 -38.75 47.67
C PRO A 1319 32.01 -38.62 46.43
#